data_AF-A0A2H3I1G4-F1
#
_entry.id   AF-A0A2H3I1G4-F1
#
_cell.length_a   1.000
_cell.length_b   1.000
_cell.length_c   1.000
_cell.angle_alpha   90.00
_cell.angle_beta   90.00
_cell.angle_gamma   90.00
#
_symmetry.space_group_name_H-M   'P 1'
#
loop_
_entity.id
_entity.type
_entity.pdbx_description
1 polymer ?
#
loop_
_entity_poly.entity_id
_entity_poly.type
_entity_poly.pdbx_seq_one_letter_code
_entity_poly.pdbx_strand_id
1 'polypeptide(L)'
;MPRGLPIDHSRPLNATMAPYTQQILIATGQTDWSSRIEEDGVEKSWGSLVRGLKDMFGRGGKYADPYNNLVVTNSSFKPTSQASSPFASAFLFPAFKYVPKIPIAMNTDVTIESNLENFARAYLLPHKLHSAHAGIPESQRQIMTRSPEYASQYFPDALDIKQSPTILICGHGGRDMRCGVMRPVLQAEFERVLRRKGFTTNNDNEGQKQIDGPAHANIASISHVGGHKYAGNVIIYIPPALMTTSSSSGTIVSSPSPLAGKGIWYGRVEPKHVEGLVEETIFNGRVVEEHFRGGIGMDALTLPQFLPSRPASTSSPSPRLNIRAIDQKWQTRWAEADRTKLEQVANGQLPSSGVGSSQNDRPKSYILSMFPYPSGTMHMGHLRVYTISDVLSRFYKMRGHDVLHPIGWDAFGLPAENAAIERGVQPAEWTVQNIGRMKDQLRSFGPAFDWERELMTCSPEFYKHTQRIFLMLYEKGLAYQAEALVNYDPVDKTVLANEQVDANGFSWRSGAKVEQLKLKQWFFRITAFREELLKDLDSLSGGWPERVLSMQRNWLGKSNGANIKFAVTTKHSDNRDVEVFTTRPDTMYGVEYIALSLDHPLVQEAAKLDAGLKAFIEEAASLPPDSKVGYRLKDVYASNPLQVIDKESLHISRELPVFVAPYVLSGYGEGAVMGVPGHDTRDLAFFKENLQPEFIPVVIQPETQTHEDSSLVSAYGAKAFTNEGYLTSRCWKYQGLSSKDAAKQIVTDLEKIGRGETAESWRLRDWLISRQRYWGTPIPMIHCTSCGPVPVPVDQLPVKLPEIGGEWFKAQKGNPLETAADDWLHTECPKCHGPAKRDTDTMDTFVDSSWYYMRYLDPKNDNEPFSPAVARPVDIYIGGVEHAILHLLYARFIYKFLTQTELFPELAHTQPSPAAPAVSEPFRTLLSQGMVHGRTYSEPSTGRFLLPSELDLTDKNNPLIKGTTVRPNISYEKMSKSKHNGVDPMICVEKYGADTTRAHVLFSAPIAEVLEWDETKIVGIERWFGRLWKLVLDVTTTLSQSMQGKLNLSVEDVQQKPHAFPKLPNLINLSDADIDALLATHETIVSVTNCIDKNPYALNTVISDLTKLTNTLSSNRPTNPEILYTCISSLLRLLAPVAPALTSETWEILHSELFTNAEAINMATTTWPTPLLTETEANALRSRGGQNVGVQINGKLRFNVTIPRLMSGATTTSSSDVQIDEKTWIIDQILATDEGKVWLREKHDWDKRRRVIVVPGGRVVNIVF
;
A
#
# COMPACT_ATOMS: atom_id res chain seq x y z
N MET A 1 -39.82 21.27 -30.39
CA MET A 1 -38.72 21.23 -29.39
C MET A 1 -38.47 22.63 -28.85
N PRO A 2 -38.31 22.84 -27.54
CA PRO A 2 -37.87 24.11 -26.98
C PRO A 2 -36.48 24.48 -27.51
N ARG A 3 -36.26 25.72 -27.98
CA ARG A 3 -34.95 26.15 -28.52
C ARG A 3 -33.90 26.18 -27.40
N GLY A 4 -32.70 25.67 -27.70
CA GLY A 4 -31.54 25.76 -26.80
C GLY A 4 -31.49 24.74 -25.67
N LEU A 5 -32.34 23.71 -25.66
CA LEU A 5 -32.30 22.67 -24.63
C LEU A 5 -31.16 21.67 -24.91
N PRO A 6 -30.13 21.55 -24.05
CA PRO A 6 -28.95 20.72 -24.31
C PRO A 6 -29.24 19.23 -24.05
N ILE A 7 -29.76 18.53 -25.06
CA ILE A 7 -29.87 17.07 -25.04
C ILE A 7 -28.59 16.48 -25.61
N ASP A 8 -27.86 15.75 -24.78
CA ASP A 8 -26.64 15.04 -25.20
C ASP A 8 -27.06 13.83 -26.02
N HIS A 9 -27.00 13.93 -27.35
CA HIS A 9 -27.22 12.83 -28.28
C HIS A 9 -25.95 12.00 -28.55
N SER A 10 -24.79 12.50 -28.11
CA SER A 10 -23.46 11.97 -28.47
C SER A 10 -23.04 10.77 -27.62
N ARG A 11 -23.41 10.74 -26.33
CA ARG A 11 -23.09 9.59 -25.47
C ARG A 11 -23.96 8.40 -25.83
N PRO A 12 -23.47 7.15 -25.83
CA PRO A 12 -24.35 5.99 -25.90
C PRO A 12 -25.24 5.94 -24.65
N LEU A 13 -26.47 5.48 -24.80
CA LEU A 13 -27.38 5.33 -23.67
C LEU A 13 -27.09 4.00 -22.98
N ASN A 14 -26.59 4.06 -21.75
CA ASN A 14 -26.26 2.86 -20.98
C ASN A 14 -27.49 1.97 -20.77
N ALA A 15 -27.39 0.68 -21.12
CA ALA A 15 -28.45 -0.31 -20.97
C ALA A 15 -28.60 -0.87 -19.53
N THR A 16 -28.21 -0.11 -18.52
CA THR A 16 -28.07 -0.60 -17.14
C THR A 16 -28.90 0.22 -16.17
N MET A 17 -30.23 0.07 -16.25
CA MET A 17 -31.09 0.31 -15.09
C MET A 17 -31.05 -0.95 -14.20
N ALA A 18 -31.08 -0.78 -12.87
CA ALA A 18 -31.23 -1.92 -11.96
C ALA A 18 -32.55 -2.65 -12.28
N PRO A 19 -32.58 -3.99 -12.35
CA PRO A 19 -33.81 -4.74 -12.54
C PRO A 19 -34.68 -4.60 -11.29
N TYR A 20 -35.68 -3.72 -11.36
CA TYR A 20 -36.71 -3.60 -10.33
C TYR A 20 -37.80 -4.63 -10.61
N THR A 21 -38.22 -5.33 -9.56
CA THR A 21 -39.31 -6.33 -9.64
C THR A 21 -40.66 -5.64 -9.76
N GLN A 22 -40.82 -4.46 -9.15
CA GLN A 22 -42.07 -3.72 -9.14
C GLN A 22 -41.84 -2.20 -8.96
N GLN A 23 -42.63 -1.39 -9.65
CA GLN A 23 -42.75 0.06 -9.50
C GLN A 23 -44.06 0.43 -8.81
N ILE A 24 -43.94 1.29 -7.79
CA ILE A 24 -45.05 1.87 -7.04
C ILE A 24 -45.16 3.35 -7.43
N LEU A 25 -46.25 3.72 -8.10
CA LEU A 25 -46.54 5.11 -8.46
C LEU A 25 -47.50 5.72 -7.45
N ILE A 26 -46.99 6.58 -6.59
CA ILE A 26 -47.80 7.30 -5.60
C ILE A 26 -48.55 8.42 -6.32
N ALA A 27 -49.89 8.44 -6.25
CA ALA A 27 -50.70 9.47 -6.91
C ALA A 27 -50.76 10.73 -6.03
N THR A 28 -50.03 11.77 -6.41
CA THR A 28 -49.94 13.02 -5.61
C THR A 28 -50.73 14.18 -6.21
N GLY A 29 -51.12 14.09 -7.49
CA GLY A 29 -51.76 15.17 -8.23
C GLY A 29 -50.84 16.37 -8.53
N GLN A 30 -49.55 16.27 -8.19
CA GLN A 30 -48.55 17.31 -8.44
C GLN A 30 -47.81 17.02 -9.74
N THR A 31 -47.22 18.03 -10.35
CA THR A 31 -46.48 17.90 -11.61
C THR A 31 -44.96 18.06 -11.44
N ASP A 32 -44.50 18.43 -10.23
CA ASP A 32 -43.11 18.53 -9.84
C ASP A 32 -42.94 18.18 -8.35
N TRP A 33 -41.73 17.79 -7.96
CA TRP A 33 -41.41 17.18 -6.67
C TRP A 33 -40.00 17.55 -6.21
N SER A 34 -39.70 17.44 -4.91
CA SER A 34 -38.35 17.65 -4.39
C SER A 34 -37.39 16.54 -4.86
N SER A 35 -36.09 16.76 -4.65
CA SER A 35 -35.05 15.83 -5.11
C SER A 35 -35.03 14.50 -4.35
N ARG A 36 -35.69 14.43 -3.18
CA ARG A 36 -35.78 13.27 -2.29
C ARG A 36 -37.25 12.99 -2.01
N ILE A 37 -37.76 11.90 -2.59
CA ILE A 37 -39.18 11.54 -2.58
C ILE A 37 -39.79 11.38 -1.16
N GLU A 38 -38.97 11.09 -0.16
CA GLU A 38 -39.32 10.95 1.26
C GLU A 38 -39.49 12.28 2.00
N GLU A 39 -38.87 13.34 1.46
CA GLU A 39 -38.98 14.72 1.95
C GLU A 39 -40.19 15.42 1.29
N ASP A 40 -40.79 14.80 0.27
CA ASP A 40 -42.02 15.29 -0.35
C ASP A 40 -43.24 14.95 0.49
N GLY A 41 -44.11 15.96 0.69
CA GLY A 41 -45.41 15.73 1.32
C GLY A 41 -45.33 15.43 2.81
N VAL A 42 -44.42 16.10 3.53
CA VAL A 42 -44.18 15.90 4.97
C VAL A 42 -45.48 15.88 5.80
N GLU A 43 -46.46 16.71 5.43
CA GLU A 43 -47.78 16.81 6.08
C GLU A 43 -48.93 16.22 5.24
N LYS A 44 -48.61 15.41 4.23
CA LYS A 44 -49.58 14.83 3.31
C LYS A 44 -49.62 13.33 3.46
N SER A 45 -50.79 12.79 3.16
CA SER A 45 -51.06 11.37 3.22
C SER A 45 -50.01 10.53 2.48
N TRP A 46 -49.75 10.88 1.23
CA TRP A 46 -48.81 10.18 0.37
C TRP A 46 -47.34 10.25 0.83
N GLY A 47 -46.91 11.30 1.55
CA GLY A 47 -45.55 11.41 2.06
C GLY A 47 -45.26 10.43 3.19
N SER A 48 -46.25 10.19 4.07
CA SER A 48 -46.18 9.15 5.10
C SER A 48 -46.11 7.74 4.50
N LEU A 49 -46.83 7.48 3.39
CA LEU A 49 -46.73 6.20 2.67
C LEU A 49 -45.31 5.98 2.11
N VAL A 50 -44.72 7.00 1.49
CA VAL A 50 -43.35 6.90 0.92
C VAL A 50 -42.32 6.59 2.00
N ARG A 51 -42.36 7.28 3.14
CA ARG A 51 -41.43 7.04 4.26
C ARG A 51 -41.59 5.63 4.81
N GLY A 52 -42.81 5.20 5.11
CA GLY A 52 -43.06 3.86 5.65
C GLY A 52 -42.60 2.75 4.70
N LEU A 53 -42.81 2.89 3.38
CA LEU A 53 -42.31 1.93 2.40
C LEU A 53 -40.78 1.90 2.32
N LYS A 54 -40.11 3.06 2.42
CA LYS A 54 -38.65 3.14 2.48
C LYS A 54 -38.08 2.56 3.77
N ASP A 55 -38.73 2.75 4.91
CA ASP A 55 -38.30 2.16 6.18
C ASP A 55 -38.45 0.63 6.16
N MET A 56 -39.51 0.11 5.52
CA MET A 56 -39.74 -1.33 5.41
C MET A 56 -38.83 -2.04 4.40
N PHE A 57 -38.60 -1.46 3.22
CA PHE A 57 -37.89 -2.11 2.11
C PHE A 57 -36.51 -1.51 1.80
N GLY A 58 -36.13 -0.40 2.45
CA GLY A 58 -34.82 0.23 2.33
C GLY A 58 -33.72 -0.55 3.07
N ARG A 59 -32.47 -0.09 2.96
CA ARG A 59 -31.32 -0.77 3.61
C ARG A 59 -31.53 -0.88 5.12
N GLY A 60 -31.57 -2.11 5.63
CA GLY A 60 -31.79 -2.39 7.05
C GLY A 60 -33.26 -2.50 7.46
N GLY A 61 -34.20 -2.31 6.54
CA GLY A 61 -35.64 -2.49 6.76
C GLY A 61 -36.07 -3.95 6.87
N LYS A 62 -37.24 -4.18 7.47
CA LYS A 62 -37.81 -5.52 7.75
C LYS A 62 -37.91 -6.44 6.52
N TYR A 63 -38.16 -5.87 5.35
CA TYR A 63 -38.31 -6.57 4.08
C TYR A 63 -37.21 -6.21 3.08
N ALA A 64 -36.05 -5.76 3.55
CA ALA A 64 -34.90 -5.47 2.72
C ALA A 64 -34.35 -6.75 2.09
N ASP A 65 -34.59 -6.94 0.79
CA ASP A 65 -34.14 -8.11 0.03
C ASP A 65 -33.51 -7.66 -1.31
N PRO A 66 -32.22 -7.96 -1.56
CA PRO A 66 -31.56 -7.61 -2.82
C PRO A 66 -32.17 -8.31 -4.06
N TYR A 67 -33.01 -9.32 -3.86
CA TYR A 67 -33.73 -10.05 -4.91
C TYR A 67 -35.19 -9.59 -5.10
N ASN A 68 -35.72 -8.73 -4.23
CA ASN A 68 -37.05 -8.10 -4.38
C ASN A 68 -36.93 -6.57 -4.36
N ASN A 69 -36.28 -6.00 -5.39
CA ASN A 69 -36.02 -4.57 -5.48
C ASN A 69 -37.27 -3.79 -5.94
N LEU A 70 -37.83 -2.97 -5.05
CA LEU A 70 -38.95 -2.07 -5.35
C LEU A 70 -38.44 -0.67 -5.73
N VAL A 71 -39.12 -0.02 -6.68
CA VAL A 71 -38.93 1.41 -6.97
C VAL A 71 -40.19 2.21 -6.63
N VAL A 72 -40.05 3.24 -5.81
CA VAL A 72 -41.14 4.15 -5.42
C VAL A 72 -40.94 5.47 -6.14
N THR A 73 -41.96 5.92 -6.88
CA THR A 73 -41.96 7.20 -7.61
C THR A 73 -43.26 7.95 -7.35
N ASN A 74 -43.19 9.27 -7.26
CA ASN A 74 -44.40 10.09 -7.20
C ASN A 74 -44.90 10.33 -8.62
N SER A 75 -46.22 10.46 -8.77
CA SER A 75 -46.89 10.62 -10.06
C SER A 75 -47.95 11.71 -10.03
N SER A 76 -48.16 12.34 -11.18
CA SER A 76 -49.16 13.40 -11.36
C SER A 76 -50.58 12.89 -11.47
N PHE A 77 -50.81 11.58 -11.34
CA PHE A 77 -52.17 11.05 -11.21
C PHE A 77 -52.85 11.70 -10.01
N LYS A 78 -54.10 12.13 -10.22
CA LYS A 78 -54.89 12.78 -9.16
C LYS A 78 -55.25 11.74 -8.09
N PRO A 79 -54.98 12.00 -6.80
CA PRO A 79 -55.39 11.08 -5.74
C PRO A 79 -56.92 10.93 -5.70
N THR A 80 -57.38 9.78 -5.21
CA THR A 80 -58.81 9.55 -4.93
C THR A 80 -59.28 10.38 -3.73
N SER A 81 -58.37 10.64 -2.79
CA SER A 81 -58.62 11.29 -1.52
C SER A 81 -58.04 12.72 -1.47
N GLN A 82 -58.62 13.57 -0.63
CA GLN A 82 -58.06 14.89 -0.36
C GLN A 82 -56.75 14.79 0.45
N ALA A 83 -55.93 15.82 0.38
CA ALA A 83 -54.59 15.90 1.01
C ALA A 83 -54.53 15.55 2.51
N SER A 84 -55.63 15.70 3.25
CA SER A 84 -55.79 15.45 4.70
C SER A 84 -56.43 14.09 5.04
N SER A 85 -56.69 13.25 4.04
CA SER A 85 -57.31 11.93 4.24
C SER A 85 -56.34 10.92 4.87
N PRO A 86 -56.80 9.98 5.72
CA PRO A 86 -55.97 8.90 6.25
C PRO A 86 -55.66 7.81 5.20
N PHE A 87 -55.87 8.10 3.92
CA PHE A 87 -55.62 7.19 2.82
C PHE A 87 -54.80 7.87 1.73
N ALA A 88 -53.84 7.13 1.18
CA ALA A 88 -53.14 7.44 -0.06
C ALA A 88 -53.63 6.52 -1.20
N SER A 89 -53.34 6.87 -2.46
CA SER A 89 -53.64 6.03 -3.61
C SER A 89 -52.38 5.79 -4.44
N ALA A 90 -52.22 4.59 -4.98
CA ALA A 90 -51.06 4.25 -5.80
C ALA A 90 -51.41 3.29 -6.95
N PHE A 91 -50.64 3.39 -8.04
CA PHE A 91 -50.61 2.39 -9.10
C PHE A 91 -49.43 1.44 -8.88
N LEU A 92 -49.64 0.16 -9.16
CA LEU A 92 -48.66 -0.90 -9.00
C LEU A 92 -48.39 -1.57 -10.35
N PHE A 93 -47.14 -1.52 -10.79
CA PHE A 93 -46.69 -2.14 -12.03
C PHE A 93 -45.50 -3.06 -11.77
N PRO A 94 -45.41 -4.24 -12.40
CA PRO A 94 -46.24 -4.75 -13.49
C PRO A 94 -47.49 -5.49 -13.00
N ALA A 95 -47.94 -5.30 -11.76
CA ALA A 95 -49.19 -5.92 -11.29
C ALA A 95 -50.45 -5.36 -12.00
N PHE A 96 -50.33 -4.24 -12.72
CA PHE A 96 -51.42 -3.50 -13.37
C PHE A 96 -52.61 -3.30 -12.45
N LYS A 97 -52.35 -2.78 -11.25
CA LYS A 97 -53.37 -2.52 -10.24
C LYS A 97 -53.39 -1.07 -9.82
N TYR A 98 -54.57 -0.53 -9.63
CA TYR A 98 -54.79 0.73 -8.94
C TYR A 98 -55.40 0.47 -7.57
N VAL A 99 -54.75 0.97 -6.53
CA VAL A 99 -55.23 0.85 -5.14
C VAL A 99 -55.67 2.24 -4.68
N PRO A 100 -56.98 2.52 -4.62
CA PRO A 100 -57.49 3.87 -4.37
C PRO A 100 -57.41 4.30 -2.90
N LYS A 101 -57.32 3.35 -1.97
CA LYS A 101 -57.32 3.58 -0.51
C LYS A 101 -56.29 2.70 0.19
N ILE A 102 -55.07 3.22 0.33
CA ILE A 102 -53.98 2.64 1.12
C ILE A 102 -53.98 3.35 2.47
N PRO A 103 -54.31 2.67 3.58
CA PRO A 103 -54.39 3.28 4.90
C PRO A 103 -53.00 3.69 5.39
N ILE A 104 -52.95 4.90 5.93
CA ILE A 104 -51.77 5.53 6.52
C ILE A 104 -52.25 6.21 7.81
N ALA A 105 -51.63 5.96 8.95
CA ALA A 105 -52.27 6.34 10.22
C ALA A 105 -52.32 7.88 10.38
N MET A 106 -53.51 8.39 10.71
CA MET A 106 -53.67 9.60 11.52
C MET A 106 -54.73 9.31 12.58
N ASN A 107 -54.29 9.16 13.83
CA ASN A 107 -55.10 9.05 15.05
C ASN A 107 -56.15 7.93 15.09
N THR A 108 -55.76 6.73 15.55
CA THR A 108 -56.55 5.75 16.36
C THR A 108 -55.64 4.55 16.65
N ASP A 109 -55.86 3.83 17.75
CA ASP A 109 -54.93 2.91 18.48
C ASP A 109 -54.40 1.65 17.75
N VAL A 110 -54.12 1.72 16.44
CA VAL A 110 -53.51 0.66 15.64
C VAL A 110 -52.18 1.17 15.08
N THR A 111 -51.07 0.52 15.42
CA THR A 111 -49.72 0.97 15.05
C THR A 111 -49.54 1.03 13.52
N ILE A 112 -48.90 2.10 13.03
CA ILE A 112 -48.60 2.38 11.60
C ILE A 112 -48.02 1.14 10.89
N GLU A 113 -47.21 0.36 11.59
CA GLU A 113 -46.56 -0.85 11.07
C GLU A 113 -47.57 -1.90 10.58
N SER A 114 -48.68 -2.12 11.29
CA SER A 114 -49.63 -3.19 10.95
C SER A 114 -50.38 -2.94 9.62
N ASN A 115 -50.73 -1.69 9.31
CA ASN A 115 -51.50 -1.34 8.11
C ASN A 115 -50.65 -1.34 6.82
N LEU A 116 -49.40 -0.83 6.90
CA LEU A 116 -48.47 -0.90 5.78
C LEU A 116 -47.92 -2.31 5.58
N GLU A 117 -47.79 -3.10 6.64
CA GLU A 117 -47.44 -4.52 6.55
C GLU A 117 -48.52 -5.32 5.83
N ASN A 118 -49.81 -5.04 6.11
CA ASN A 118 -50.92 -5.64 5.36
C ASN A 118 -50.85 -5.29 3.86
N PHE A 119 -50.51 -4.03 3.52
CA PHE A 119 -50.31 -3.62 2.13
C PHE A 119 -49.12 -4.32 1.47
N ALA A 120 -47.99 -4.43 2.18
CA ALA A 120 -46.81 -5.13 1.71
C ALA A 120 -47.08 -6.61 1.45
N ARG A 121 -47.76 -7.29 2.39
CA ARG A 121 -48.16 -8.70 2.28
C ARG A 121 -49.22 -8.95 1.22
N ALA A 122 -50.10 -7.99 0.98
CA ALA A 122 -51.09 -8.08 -0.10
C ALA A 122 -50.46 -7.92 -1.49
N TYR A 123 -49.52 -6.98 -1.68
CA TYR A 123 -49.16 -6.53 -3.03
C TYR A 123 -47.68 -6.26 -3.32
N LEU A 124 -46.77 -6.24 -2.34
CA LEU A 124 -45.37 -5.80 -2.57
C LEU A 124 -44.34 -6.91 -2.37
N LEU A 125 -44.63 -7.90 -1.52
CA LEU A 125 -43.79 -9.09 -1.35
C LEU A 125 -43.88 -10.01 -2.59
N PRO A 126 -42.86 -10.83 -2.86
CA PRO A 126 -42.86 -11.77 -3.97
C PRO A 126 -43.78 -12.96 -3.70
N HIS A 127 -44.32 -13.56 -4.76
CA HIS A 127 -45.09 -14.81 -4.66
C HIS A 127 -44.20 -16.02 -4.31
N LYS A 128 -42.92 -15.99 -4.72
CA LYS A 128 -41.93 -17.02 -4.47
C LYS A 128 -40.58 -16.35 -4.20
N LEU A 129 -39.90 -16.76 -3.14
CA LEU A 129 -38.56 -16.25 -2.81
C LEU A 129 -37.51 -16.79 -3.78
N HIS A 130 -36.46 -15.99 -4.01
CA HIS A 130 -35.30 -16.41 -4.80
C HIS A 130 -34.61 -17.64 -4.18
N SER A 131 -34.00 -18.51 -4.99
CA SER A 131 -33.36 -19.76 -4.53
C SER A 131 -32.29 -19.56 -3.45
N ALA A 132 -31.65 -18.38 -3.43
CA ALA A 132 -30.70 -17.97 -2.38
C ALA A 132 -31.30 -17.96 -0.96
N HIS A 133 -32.63 -17.91 -0.82
CA HIS A 133 -33.34 -17.95 0.46
C HIS A 133 -33.66 -19.37 0.95
N ALA A 134 -33.16 -20.42 0.29
CA ALA A 134 -33.44 -21.81 0.64
C ALA A 134 -33.08 -22.17 2.10
N GLY A 135 -32.07 -21.50 2.68
CA GLY A 135 -31.61 -21.71 4.06
C GLY A 135 -32.43 -20.99 5.15
N ILE A 136 -33.46 -20.22 4.80
CA ILE A 136 -34.28 -19.48 5.77
C ILE A 136 -35.40 -20.40 6.32
N PRO A 137 -35.72 -20.35 7.64
CA PRO A 137 -36.81 -21.13 8.23
C PRO A 137 -38.17 -20.87 7.56
N GLU A 138 -39.00 -21.90 7.46
CA GLU A 138 -40.28 -21.84 6.76
C GLU A 138 -41.22 -20.74 7.28
N SER A 139 -41.27 -20.55 8.60
CA SER A 139 -42.07 -19.48 9.23
C SER A 139 -41.62 -18.07 8.79
N GLN A 140 -40.32 -17.86 8.60
CA GLN A 140 -39.77 -16.60 8.14
C GLN A 140 -39.94 -16.44 6.63
N ARG A 141 -39.85 -17.54 5.85
CA ARG A 141 -40.19 -17.54 4.43
C ARG A 141 -41.65 -17.13 4.19
N GLN A 142 -42.58 -17.66 4.99
CA GLN A 142 -43.99 -17.30 4.94
C GLN A 142 -44.24 -15.81 5.23
N ILE A 143 -43.45 -15.21 6.13
CA ILE A 143 -43.54 -13.77 6.42
C ILE A 143 -43.03 -12.91 5.27
N MET A 144 -42.09 -13.42 4.47
CA MET A 144 -41.47 -12.72 3.35
C MET A 144 -42.16 -12.96 2.00
N THR A 145 -43.24 -13.75 1.97
CA THR A 145 -44.04 -14.01 0.76
C THR A 145 -45.39 -13.33 0.78
N ARG A 146 -45.92 -13.02 -0.41
CA ARG A 146 -47.26 -12.44 -0.58
C ARG A 146 -48.37 -13.40 -0.17
N SER A 147 -49.44 -12.87 0.44
CA SER A 147 -50.64 -13.61 0.84
C SER A 147 -51.87 -12.98 0.17
N PRO A 148 -52.50 -13.67 -0.80
CA PRO A 148 -53.66 -13.15 -1.55
C PRO A 148 -54.87 -12.80 -0.67
N GLU A 149 -55.03 -13.45 0.48
CA GLU A 149 -56.13 -13.26 1.42
C GLU A 149 -56.19 -11.81 1.93
N TYR A 150 -55.02 -11.19 2.13
CA TYR A 150 -54.89 -9.81 2.58
C TYR A 150 -55.38 -8.81 1.54
N ALA A 151 -55.25 -9.12 0.25
CA ALA A 151 -55.73 -8.26 -0.84
C ALA A 151 -57.25 -8.13 -0.80
N SER A 152 -57.97 -9.26 -0.69
CA SER A 152 -59.44 -9.27 -0.58
C SER A 152 -59.96 -8.72 0.75
N GLN A 153 -59.23 -8.95 1.85
CA GLN A 153 -59.68 -8.57 3.19
C GLN A 153 -59.48 -7.08 3.49
N TYR A 154 -58.34 -6.51 3.09
CA TYR A 154 -57.97 -5.14 3.47
C TYR A 154 -58.05 -4.12 2.32
N PHE A 155 -58.12 -4.57 1.06
CA PHE A 155 -58.13 -3.69 -0.11
C PHE A 155 -59.22 -4.07 -1.14
N PRO A 156 -60.50 -4.17 -0.75
CA PRO A 156 -61.58 -4.60 -1.64
C PRO A 156 -61.84 -3.64 -2.81
N ASP A 157 -61.45 -2.36 -2.66
CA ASP A 157 -61.62 -1.32 -3.68
C ASP A 157 -60.48 -1.31 -4.73
N ALA A 158 -59.52 -2.25 -4.67
CA ALA A 158 -58.44 -2.31 -5.66
C ALA A 158 -58.96 -2.70 -7.05
N LEU A 159 -58.53 -1.97 -8.08
CA LEU A 159 -58.98 -2.15 -9.46
C LEU A 159 -57.85 -2.72 -10.32
N ASP A 160 -58.19 -3.63 -11.24
CA ASP A 160 -57.28 -4.10 -12.27
C ASP A 160 -57.27 -3.14 -13.47
N ILE A 161 -56.10 -2.90 -14.05
CA ILE A 161 -55.90 -2.11 -15.26
C ILE A 161 -55.63 -3.10 -16.39
N LYS A 162 -56.69 -3.51 -17.08
CA LYS A 162 -56.63 -4.60 -18.06
C LYS A 162 -56.41 -4.07 -19.48
N GLN A 163 -56.87 -2.86 -19.79
CA GLN A 163 -57.02 -2.40 -21.18
C GLN A 163 -56.30 -1.10 -21.51
N SER A 164 -56.10 -0.20 -20.54
CA SER A 164 -55.50 1.11 -20.77
C SER A 164 -53.96 1.08 -20.72
N PRO A 165 -53.25 1.41 -21.81
CA PRO A 165 -51.81 1.62 -21.74
C PRO A 165 -51.47 2.79 -20.82
N THR A 166 -50.39 2.65 -20.04
CA THR A 166 -49.93 3.69 -19.11
C THR A 166 -48.58 4.24 -19.55
N ILE A 167 -48.54 5.53 -19.87
CA ILE A 167 -47.37 6.28 -20.30
C ILE A 167 -46.93 7.19 -19.16
N LEU A 168 -45.69 7.01 -18.69
CA LEU A 168 -45.08 7.81 -17.65
C LEU A 168 -43.95 8.64 -18.23
N ILE A 169 -43.96 9.94 -17.95
CA ILE A 169 -42.98 10.89 -18.49
C ILE A 169 -42.20 11.50 -17.32
N CYS A 170 -40.87 11.53 -17.41
CA CYS A 170 -40.06 12.15 -16.36
C CYS A 170 -40.36 13.65 -16.25
N GLY A 171 -40.83 14.11 -15.10
CA GLY A 171 -41.29 15.50 -14.88
C GLY A 171 -40.42 16.37 -13.98
N HIS A 172 -39.37 15.82 -13.36
CA HIS A 172 -38.57 16.52 -12.34
C HIS A 172 -37.87 17.77 -12.86
N GLY A 173 -38.20 18.95 -12.32
CA GLY A 173 -37.54 20.20 -12.68
C GLY A 173 -36.22 20.44 -11.94
N GLY A 174 -36.14 20.06 -10.66
CA GLY A 174 -35.01 20.39 -9.78
C GLY A 174 -33.75 19.52 -9.92
N ARG A 175 -33.88 18.27 -10.40
CA ARG A 175 -32.80 17.27 -10.54
C ARG A 175 -32.30 17.18 -11.97
N ASP A 176 -33.20 17.29 -12.96
CA ASP A 176 -32.85 17.40 -14.37
C ASP A 176 -33.79 18.37 -15.08
N MET A 177 -33.35 19.63 -15.18
CA MET A 177 -34.10 20.72 -15.82
C MET A 177 -34.64 20.35 -17.21
N ARG A 178 -33.97 19.44 -17.95
CA ARG A 178 -34.43 19.00 -19.27
C ARG A 178 -35.68 18.13 -19.19
N CYS A 179 -35.80 17.28 -18.18
CA CYS A 179 -37.02 16.51 -17.93
C CYS A 179 -38.18 17.46 -17.60
N GLY A 180 -37.97 18.42 -16.70
CA GLY A 180 -38.97 19.44 -16.38
C GLY A 180 -39.43 20.25 -17.60
N VAL A 181 -38.51 20.65 -18.48
CA VAL A 181 -38.79 21.41 -19.71
C VAL A 181 -39.44 20.53 -20.80
N MET A 182 -39.02 19.27 -20.95
CA MET A 182 -39.54 18.36 -21.99
C MET A 182 -40.87 17.71 -21.64
N ARG A 183 -41.16 17.51 -20.35
CA ARG A 183 -42.40 16.92 -19.85
C ARG A 183 -43.67 17.50 -20.48
N PRO A 184 -43.96 18.82 -20.44
CA PRO A 184 -45.18 19.36 -21.05
C PRO A 184 -45.27 19.06 -22.54
N VAL A 185 -44.12 19.11 -23.24
CA VAL A 185 -44.04 18.95 -24.69
C VAL A 185 -44.30 17.50 -25.11
N LEU A 186 -43.68 16.55 -24.41
CA LEU A 186 -43.90 15.12 -24.64
C LEU A 186 -45.32 14.70 -24.27
N GLN A 187 -45.84 15.20 -23.14
CA GLN A 187 -47.20 14.90 -22.72
C GLN A 187 -48.22 15.36 -23.76
N ALA A 188 -48.14 16.61 -24.22
CA ALA A 188 -49.02 17.14 -25.25
C ALA A 188 -48.95 16.32 -26.56
N GLU A 189 -47.75 15.86 -26.92
CA GLU A 189 -47.57 15.08 -28.14
C GLU A 189 -48.13 13.66 -28.03
N PHE A 190 -47.95 12.97 -26.89
CA PHE A 190 -48.57 11.67 -26.64
C PHE A 190 -50.10 11.79 -26.66
N GLU A 191 -50.66 12.81 -26.01
CA GLU A 191 -52.09 13.10 -26.05
C GLU A 191 -52.57 13.34 -27.49
N ARG A 192 -51.85 14.14 -28.27
CA ARG A 192 -52.18 14.43 -29.68
C ARG A 192 -52.21 13.16 -30.54
N VAL A 193 -51.19 12.29 -30.42
CA VAL A 193 -51.08 11.06 -31.22
C VAL A 193 -52.16 10.05 -30.82
N LEU A 194 -52.35 9.82 -29.52
CA LEU A 194 -53.34 8.86 -29.00
C LEU A 194 -54.77 9.26 -29.35
N ARG A 195 -55.10 10.56 -29.30
CA ARG A 195 -56.42 11.07 -29.76
C ARG A 195 -56.69 10.79 -31.23
N ARG A 196 -55.70 10.98 -32.11
CA ARG A 196 -55.84 10.65 -33.53
C ARG A 196 -56.08 9.16 -33.75
N LYS A 197 -55.61 8.30 -32.84
CA LYS A 197 -55.84 6.86 -32.82
C LYS A 197 -57.12 6.45 -32.06
N GLY A 198 -57.96 7.41 -31.66
CA GLY A 198 -59.26 7.16 -31.04
C GLY A 198 -59.23 6.97 -29.51
N PHE A 199 -58.12 7.28 -28.85
CA PHE A 199 -58.01 7.19 -27.38
C PHE A 199 -58.37 8.51 -26.70
N THR A 200 -59.12 8.41 -25.61
CA THR A 200 -59.25 9.47 -24.60
C THR A 200 -58.06 9.43 -23.64
N THR A 201 -57.69 10.58 -23.05
CA THR A 201 -56.65 10.67 -22.02
C THR A 201 -57.18 11.25 -20.72
N ASN A 202 -56.36 11.23 -19.65
CA ASN A 202 -56.80 11.64 -18.30
C ASN A 202 -57.36 13.08 -18.21
N ASN A 203 -57.07 13.94 -19.18
CA ASN A 203 -57.51 15.35 -19.22
C ASN A 203 -58.83 15.56 -19.96
N ASP A 204 -59.42 14.54 -20.59
CA ASP A 204 -60.62 14.67 -21.45
C ASP A 204 -61.95 14.61 -20.73
N ASN A 205 -61.99 13.93 -19.59
CA ASN A 205 -63.22 13.66 -18.88
C ASN A 205 -63.22 14.43 -17.55
N GLU A 206 -63.47 15.74 -17.62
CA GLU A 206 -63.78 16.56 -16.44
C GLU A 206 -65.16 16.14 -15.87
N GLY A 207 -65.23 14.98 -15.22
CA GLY A 207 -66.43 14.50 -14.54
C GLY A 207 -66.47 12.98 -14.27
N GLN A 208 -65.88 12.15 -15.14
CA GLN A 208 -65.76 10.69 -14.94
C GLN A 208 -64.29 10.28 -14.99
N LYS A 209 -63.72 9.93 -13.82
CA LYS A 209 -62.35 9.39 -13.70
C LYS A 209 -62.32 7.96 -14.26
N GLN A 210 -62.27 7.81 -15.57
CA GLN A 210 -62.00 6.52 -16.20
C GLN A 210 -60.53 6.13 -15.92
N ILE A 211 -60.32 5.04 -15.19
CA ILE A 211 -58.99 4.54 -14.79
C ILE A 211 -58.52 3.44 -15.75
N ASP A 212 -59.46 2.70 -16.33
CA ASP A 212 -59.23 1.65 -17.32
C ASP A 212 -60.35 1.64 -18.37
N GLY A 213 -60.03 1.27 -19.61
CA GLY A 213 -60.99 1.15 -20.71
C GLY A 213 -60.34 0.94 -22.07
N PRO A 214 -61.09 0.39 -23.05
CA PRO A 214 -60.55 -0.06 -24.33
C PRO A 214 -60.15 1.08 -25.28
N ALA A 215 -60.66 2.29 -25.04
CA ALA A 215 -60.34 3.51 -25.79
C ALA A 215 -59.80 4.61 -24.85
N HIS A 216 -59.10 4.21 -23.78
CA HIS A 216 -58.53 5.12 -22.79
C HIS A 216 -57.04 4.84 -22.57
N ALA A 217 -56.22 5.90 -22.49
CA ALA A 217 -54.79 5.81 -22.20
C ALA A 217 -54.44 6.68 -20.99
N ASN A 218 -53.69 6.09 -20.06
CA ASN A 218 -53.24 6.75 -18.85
C ASN A 218 -51.90 7.48 -19.12
N ILE A 219 -51.85 8.80 -18.98
CA ILE A 219 -50.64 9.60 -19.17
C ILE A 219 -50.37 10.42 -17.92
N ALA A 220 -49.19 10.26 -17.33
CA ALA A 220 -48.79 11.02 -16.15
C ALA A 220 -47.30 11.39 -16.17
N SER A 221 -46.99 12.47 -15.46
CA SER A 221 -45.62 12.84 -15.11
C SER A 221 -45.19 12.09 -13.85
N ILE A 222 -43.91 11.74 -13.74
CA ILE A 222 -43.35 11.09 -12.55
C ILE A 222 -42.06 11.73 -12.06
N SER A 223 -41.78 11.58 -10.77
CA SER A 223 -40.69 12.29 -10.09
C SER A 223 -39.30 11.95 -10.60
N HIS A 224 -38.99 10.74 -11.04
CA HIS A 224 -37.76 10.50 -11.81
C HIS A 224 -37.77 9.14 -12.51
N VAL A 225 -37.02 9.05 -13.62
CA VAL A 225 -36.99 7.89 -14.53
C VAL A 225 -35.54 7.48 -14.81
N GLY A 226 -34.67 7.41 -13.79
CA GLY A 226 -33.33 6.81 -13.91
C GLY A 226 -32.28 7.35 -12.95
N GLY A 227 -30.99 7.09 -13.19
CA GLY A 227 -29.87 7.58 -12.36
C GLY A 227 -29.02 8.69 -12.99
N HIS A 228 -29.25 9.04 -14.27
CA HIS A 228 -28.39 9.94 -15.05
C HIS A 228 -29.17 10.94 -15.91
N LYS A 229 -28.48 12.04 -16.23
CA LYS A 229 -28.83 13.14 -17.14
C LYS A 229 -29.54 12.66 -18.45
N TYR A 230 -30.88 12.68 -18.49
CA TYR A 230 -31.74 12.32 -19.64
C TYR A 230 -31.56 10.89 -20.21
N ALA A 231 -31.08 9.94 -19.39
CA ALA A 231 -30.81 8.56 -19.83
C ALA A 231 -32.08 7.72 -20.05
N GLY A 232 -33.17 8.06 -19.35
CA GLY A 232 -34.51 7.49 -19.49
C GLY A 232 -35.54 8.56 -19.18
N ASN A 233 -36.50 8.81 -20.07
CA ASN A 233 -37.45 9.91 -19.92
C ASN A 233 -38.92 9.53 -20.20
N VAL A 234 -39.18 8.31 -20.71
CA VAL A 234 -40.53 7.76 -20.91
C VAL A 234 -40.57 6.29 -20.48
N ILE A 235 -41.62 5.86 -19.81
CA ILE A 235 -41.95 4.43 -19.59
C ILE A 235 -43.33 4.17 -20.18
N ILE A 236 -43.49 3.08 -20.95
CA ILE A 236 -44.78 2.66 -21.50
C ILE A 236 -45.12 1.27 -20.93
N TYR A 237 -46.16 1.20 -20.11
CA TYR A 237 -46.72 -0.04 -19.60
C TYR A 237 -47.85 -0.53 -20.50
N ILE A 238 -47.73 -1.78 -20.95
CA ILE A 238 -48.70 -2.43 -21.83
C ILE A 238 -49.56 -3.40 -21.01
N PRO A 239 -50.87 -3.17 -20.89
CA PRO A 239 -51.69 -3.93 -19.96
C PRO A 239 -52.00 -5.33 -20.51
N PRO A 240 -52.31 -6.30 -19.64
CA PRO A 240 -52.37 -7.72 -20.02
C PRO A 240 -53.42 -8.06 -21.08
N ALA A 241 -54.51 -7.29 -21.19
CA ALA A 241 -55.60 -7.56 -22.14
C ALA A 241 -55.56 -6.67 -23.40
N LEU A 242 -54.47 -5.92 -23.63
CA LEU A 242 -54.31 -5.14 -24.85
C LEU A 242 -54.09 -6.07 -26.05
N MET A 243 -55.01 -6.03 -27.01
CA MET A 243 -54.93 -6.79 -28.26
C MET A 243 -54.24 -5.95 -29.34
N THR A 244 -53.33 -6.58 -30.06
CA THR A 244 -52.69 -6.01 -31.25
C THR A 244 -53.40 -6.52 -32.50
N THR A 245 -53.51 -5.68 -33.53
CA THR A 245 -54.09 -6.05 -34.83
C THR A 245 -52.98 -6.12 -35.86
N SER A 246 -52.79 -7.29 -36.47
CA SER A 246 -51.84 -7.44 -37.59
C SER A 246 -52.60 -7.76 -38.87
N SER A 247 -52.30 -7.01 -39.95
CA SER A 247 -52.86 -7.26 -41.28
C SER A 247 -51.85 -8.02 -42.14
N SER A 248 -51.86 -9.34 -42.03
CA SER A 248 -51.23 -10.19 -43.03
C SER A 248 -52.33 -10.86 -43.84
N SER A 249 -52.36 -10.62 -45.16
CA SER A 249 -53.30 -11.21 -46.13
C SER A 249 -54.80 -10.83 -46.04
N GLY A 250 -55.13 -9.60 -45.62
CA GLY A 250 -56.50 -9.06 -45.75
C GLY A 250 -57.54 -9.56 -44.74
N THR A 251 -57.14 -10.40 -43.78
CA THR A 251 -57.99 -10.83 -42.65
C THR A 251 -57.45 -10.22 -41.36
N ILE A 252 -58.27 -9.48 -40.61
CA ILE A 252 -57.84 -8.87 -39.33
C ILE A 252 -57.87 -9.96 -38.25
N VAL A 253 -56.69 -10.38 -37.78
CA VAL A 253 -56.55 -11.30 -36.65
C VAL A 253 -56.13 -10.47 -35.42
N SER A 254 -56.93 -10.55 -34.34
CA SER A 254 -56.59 -9.95 -33.05
C SER A 254 -55.83 -10.96 -32.18
N SER A 255 -54.63 -10.59 -31.74
CA SER A 255 -53.80 -11.41 -30.84
C SER A 255 -53.29 -10.58 -29.66
N PRO A 256 -53.10 -11.18 -28.46
CA PRO A 256 -52.53 -10.48 -27.30
C PRO A 256 -51.16 -9.88 -27.64
N SER A 257 -50.89 -8.66 -27.16
CA SER A 257 -49.60 -8.00 -27.39
C SER A 257 -48.43 -8.85 -26.86
N PRO A 258 -47.32 -9.02 -27.62
CA PRO A 258 -46.08 -9.64 -27.12
C PRO A 258 -45.45 -8.91 -25.92
N LEU A 259 -45.83 -7.64 -25.73
CA LEU A 259 -45.41 -6.80 -24.61
C LEU A 259 -46.45 -6.74 -23.48
N ALA A 260 -47.57 -7.47 -23.60
CA ALA A 260 -48.61 -7.52 -22.58
C ALA A 260 -48.02 -7.90 -21.21
N GLY A 261 -48.37 -7.12 -20.19
CA GLY A 261 -47.87 -7.33 -18.83
C GLY A 261 -46.49 -6.71 -18.55
N LYS A 262 -45.91 -5.94 -19.48
CA LYS A 262 -44.54 -5.41 -19.36
C LYS A 262 -44.51 -3.88 -19.36
N GLY A 263 -43.51 -3.32 -18.67
CA GLY A 263 -43.16 -1.90 -18.76
C GLY A 263 -41.91 -1.70 -19.60
N ILE A 264 -41.99 -0.87 -20.64
CA ILE A 264 -40.88 -0.61 -21.57
C ILE A 264 -40.30 0.77 -21.28
N TRP A 265 -39.02 0.81 -20.96
CA TRP A 265 -38.33 2.03 -20.61
C TRP A 265 -37.61 2.61 -21.82
N TYR A 266 -37.92 3.86 -22.15
CA TYR A 266 -37.33 4.62 -23.25
C TYR A 266 -36.54 5.84 -22.78
N GLY A 267 -35.43 6.11 -23.46
CA GLY A 267 -34.55 7.24 -23.19
C GLY A 267 -34.26 8.07 -24.43
N ARG A 268 -34.07 9.38 -24.23
CA ARG A 268 -33.98 10.41 -25.27
C ARG A 268 -35.20 10.52 -26.18
N VAL A 269 -36.38 10.24 -25.64
CA VAL A 269 -37.61 10.48 -26.39
C VAL A 269 -37.78 11.98 -26.60
N GLU A 270 -38.01 12.36 -27.85
CA GLU A 270 -38.37 13.70 -28.29
C GLU A 270 -39.78 13.66 -28.90
N PRO A 271 -40.47 14.80 -29.06
CA PRO A 271 -41.82 14.83 -29.63
C PRO A 271 -41.90 14.14 -31.00
N LYS A 272 -40.87 14.31 -31.84
CA LYS A 272 -40.78 13.65 -33.16
C LYS A 272 -40.76 12.12 -33.10
N HIS A 273 -40.37 11.52 -31.97
CA HIS A 273 -40.31 10.06 -31.76
C HIS A 273 -41.63 9.47 -31.23
N VAL A 274 -42.54 10.32 -30.71
CA VAL A 274 -43.74 9.87 -30.00
C VAL A 274 -44.67 9.05 -30.89
N GLU A 275 -44.87 9.48 -32.13
CA GLU A 275 -45.74 8.77 -33.08
C GLU A 275 -45.23 7.36 -33.36
N GLY A 276 -43.93 7.20 -33.61
CA GLY A 276 -43.30 5.89 -33.79
C GLY A 276 -43.36 5.01 -32.52
N LEU A 277 -43.17 5.59 -31.34
CA LEU A 277 -43.27 4.85 -30.08
C LEU A 277 -44.68 4.34 -29.80
N VAL A 278 -45.70 5.16 -30.07
CA VAL A 278 -47.11 4.77 -29.92
C VAL A 278 -47.45 3.66 -30.91
N GLU A 279 -47.08 3.82 -32.20
CA GLU A 279 -47.36 2.80 -33.21
C GLU A 279 -46.69 1.47 -32.90
N GLU A 280 -45.38 1.51 -32.65
CA GLU A 280 -44.59 0.31 -32.46
C GLU A 280 -44.87 -0.35 -31.11
N THR A 281 -44.87 0.40 -30.01
CA THR A 281 -44.96 -0.20 -28.66
C THR A 281 -46.38 -0.56 -28.27
N ILE A 282 -47.35 0.31 -28.56
CA ILE A 282 -48.73 0.13 -28.07
C ILE A 282 -49.54 -0.70 -29.05
N PHE A 283 -49.51 -0.37 -30.35
CA PHE A 283 -50.37 -1.03 -31.33
C PHE A 283 -49.74 -2.28 -31.96
N ASN A 284 -48.44 -2.24 -32.22
CA ASN A 284 -47.72 -3.34 -32.86
C ASN A 284 -47.02 -4.28 -31.86
N GLY A 285 -46.93 -3.90 -30.58
CA GLY A 285 -46.29 -4.71 -29.54
C GLY A 285 -44.80 -4.97 -29.78
N ARG A 286 -44.09 -4.00 -30.37
CA ARG A 286 -42.64 -4.05 -30.65
C ARG A 286 -41.90 -2.95 -29.87
N VAL A 287 -40.65 -3.24 -29.52
CA VAL A 287 -39.78 -2.27 -28.83
C VAL A 287 -39.08 -1.40 -29.88
N VAL A 288 -39.07 -0.09 -29.67
CA VAL A 288 -38.26 0.84 -30.49
C VAL A 288 -36.82 0.83 -29.98
N GLU A 289 -35.99 0.01 -30.61
CA GLU A 289 -34.64 -0.34 -30.13
C GLU A 289 -33.74 0.88 -29.89
N GLU A 290 -33.78 1.88 -30.78
CA GLU A 290 -32.99 3.12 -30.66
C GLU A 290 -33.19 3.80 -29.29
N HIS A 291 -34.42 3.74 -28.77
CA HIS A 291 -34.78 4.40 -27.52
C HIS A 291 -34.74 3.47 -26.31
N PHE A 292 -34.60 2.15 -26.46
CA PHE A 292 -34.83 1.17 -25.39
C PHE A 292 -33.74 1.17 -24.29
N ARG A 293 -34.17 1.17 -23.02
CA ARG A 293 -33.27 1.25 -21.83
C ARG A 293 -33.46 0.10 -20.83
N GLY A 294 -34.41 -0.78 -21.08
CA GLY A 294 -34.76 -1.89 -20.20
C GLY A 294 -36.26 -2.05 -20.03
N GLY A 295 -36.68 -3.05 -19.27
CA GLY A 295 -38.09 -3.25 -18.96
C GLY A 295 -38.36 -3.78 -17.57
N ILE A 296 -39.53 -3.45 -17.06
CA ILE A 296 -40.04 -3.83 -15.74
C ILE A 296 -41.00 -5.01 -15.94
N GLY A 297 -40.81 -6.10 -15.19
CA GLY A 297 -41.56 -7.34 -15.37
C GLY A 297 -41.07 -8.23 -16.51
N MET A 298 -39.80 -8.12 -16.93
CA MET A 298 -39.17 -8.99 -17.92
C MET A 298 -38.21 -9.95 -17.22
N ASP A 299 -38.35 -11.27 -17.40
CA ASP A 299 -37.33 -12.22 -16.90
C ASP A 299 -36.06 -12.10 -17.75
N ALA A 300 -34.89 -12.22 -17.12
CA ALA A 300 -33.59 -12.15 -17.82
C ALA A 300 -33.42 -13.21 -18.93
N LEU A 301 -34.28 -14.25 -18.94
CA LEU A 301 -34.32 -15.35 -19.93
C LEU A 301 -35.43 -15.21 -20.98
N THR A 302 -36.36 -14.25 -20.84
CA THR A 302 -37.48 -14.01 -21.77
C THR A 302 -37.32 -12.73 -22.60
N LEU A 303 -36.07 -12.36 -22.90
CA LEU A 303 -35.72 -11.54 -24.05
C LEU A 303 -35.38 -12.44 -25.27
N PRO A 304 -36.35 -12.98 -26.04
CA PRO A 304 -36.06 -13.61 -27.32
C PRO A 304 -36.44 -12.73 -28.53
N GLN A 305 -35.55 -12.76 -29.53
CA GLN A 305 -35.89 -12.91 -30.97
C GLN A 305 -36.65 -11.79 -31.71
N PHE A 306 -36.34 -10.50 -31.50
CA PHE A 306 -36.77 -9.43 -32.43
C PHE A 306 -35.64 -8.79 -33.25
N LEU A 307 -34.40 -9.25 -33.11
CA LEU A 307 -33.29 -8.84 -33.98
C LEU A 307 -33.33 -9.67 -35.27
N PRO A 308 -33.48 -9.07 -36.46
CA PRO A 308 -33.29 -9.80 -37.71
C PRO A 308 -31.86 -10.33 -37.76
N SER A 309 -31.76 -11.64 -37.94
CA SER A 309 -30.52 -12.39 -38.12
C SER A 309 -29.67 -11.77 -39.23
N ARG A 310 -28.54 -11.15 -38.85
CA ARG A 310 -27.34 -11.21 -39.69
C ARG A 310 -26.78 -12.64 -39.57
N PRO A 311 -26.30 -13.23 -40.67
CA PRO A 311 -26.03 -14.66 -40.74
C PRO A 311 -24.95 -15.06 -39.73
N ALA A 312 -25.11 -16.27 -39.21
CA ALA A 312 -24.28 -16.88 -38.18
C ALA A 312 -22.78 -16.68 -38.45
N SER A 313 -22.10 -16.04 -37.50
CA SER A 313 -20.82 -16.56 -37.05
C SER A 313 -21.07 -17.14 -35.67
N THR A 314 -20.75 -18.41 -35.50
CA THR A 314 -20.81 -19.12 -34.24
C THR A 314 -19.91 -18.42 -33.21
N SER A 315 -20.47 -17.77 -32.19
CA SER A 315 -19.70 -17.40 -30.99
C SER A 315 -20.53 -17.60 -29.72
N SER A 316 -20.03 -18.49 -28.88
CA SER A 316 -20.47 -18.85 -27.52
C SER A 316 -20.75 -17.65 -26.59
N PRO A 317 -21.56 -17.82 -25.51
CA PRO A 317 -21.79 -16.77 -24.51
C PRO A 317 -20.46 -16.28 -23.94
N SER A 318 -20.27 -14.95 -23.85
CA SER A 318 -19.02 -14.36 -23.35
C SER A 318 -18.75 -14.85 -21.92
N PRO A 319 -17.57 -15.42 -21.65
CA PRO A 319 -17.28 -16.01 -20.34
C PRO A 319 -17.24 -14.94 -19.24
N ARG A 320 -17.96 -15.21 -18.15
CA ARG A 320 -17.88 -14.41 -16.91
C ARG A 320 -16.45 -14.46 -16.40
N LEU A 321 -15.85 -13.30 -16.09
CA LEU A 321 -14.48 -13.21 -15.56
C LEU A 321 -14.33 -14.09 -14.31
N ASN A 322 -13.46 -15.09 -14.40
CA ASN A 322 -13.07 -15.93 -13.29
C ASN A 322 -11.56 -15.80 -13.09
N ILE A 323 -11.14 -14.84 -12.27
CA ILE A 323 -9.73 -14.54 -12.03
C ILE A 323 -8.99 -15.77 -11.52
N ARG A 324 -9.58 -16.54 -10.61
CA ARG A 324 -8.93 -17.74 -10.05
C ARG A 324 -8.60 -18.77 -11.12
N ALA A 325 -9.52 -19.04 -12.05
CA ALA A 325 -9.28 -19.97 -13.14
C ALA A 325 -8.17 -19.46 -14.08
N ILE A 326 -8.12 -18.15 -14.31
CA ILE A 326 -7.08 -17.50 -15.12
C ILE A 326 -5.71 -17.63 -14.42
N ASP A 327 -5.63 -17.30 -13.13
CA ASP A 327 -4.41 -17.43 -12.33
C ASP A 327 -3.89 -18.87 -12.39
N GLN A 328 -4.74 -19.86 -12.16
CA GLN A 328 -4.38 -21.28 -12.22
C GLN A 328 -3.87 -21.71 -13.60
N LYS A 329 -4.53 -21.26 -14.69
CA LYS A 329 -4.11 -21.53 -16.07
C LYS A 329 -2.69 -21.02 -16.30
N TRP A 330 -2.42 -19.76 -15.98
CA TRP A 330 -1.14 -19.13 -16.26
C TRP A 330 -0.02 -19.60 -15.34
N GLN A 331 -0.30 -19.79 -14.05
CA GLN A 331 0.66 -20.38 -13.11
C GLN A 331 1.09 -21.78 -13.56
N THR A 332 0.16 -22.61 -14.03
CA THR A 332 0.46 -23.95 -14.56
C THR A 332 1.35 -23.85 -15.82
N ARG A 333 1.02 -22.95 -16.75
CA ARG A 333 1.82 -22.74 -17.97
C ARG A 333 3.24 -22.25 -17.68
N TRP A 334 3.40 -21.30 -16.77
CA TRP A 334 4.72 -20.79 -16.38
C TRP A 334 5.52 -21.87 -15.63
N ALA A 335 4.89 -22.64 -14.74
CA ALA A 335 5.56 -23.74 -14.05
C ALA A 335 6.04 -24.83 -15.03
N GLU A 336 5.25 -25.15 -16.06
CA GLU A 336 5.65 -26.10 -17.11
C GLU A 336 6.81 -25.58 -17.96
N ALA A 337 6.76 -24.29 -18.33
CA ALA A 337 7.84 -23.64 -19.06
C ALA A 337 9.15 -23.61 -18.24
N ASP A 338 9.04 -23.31 -16.94
CA ASP A 338 10.18 -23.33 -16.01
C ASP A 338 10.73 -24.74 -15.84
N ARG A 339 9.88 -25.76 -15.70
CA ARG A 339 10.32 -27.17 -15.64
C ARG A 339 11.06 -27.57 -16.91
N THR A 340 10.51 -27.26 -18.08
CA THR A 340 11.13 -27.55 -19.37
C THR A 340 12.50 -26.86 -19.48
N LYS A 341 12.60 -25.59 -19.07
CA LYS A 341 13.86 -24.84 -19.03
C LYS A 341 14.88 -25.52 -18.11
N LEU A 342 14.47 -25.92 -16.89
CA LEU A 342 15.33 -26.59 -15.93
C LEU A 342 15.84 -27.95 -16.45
N GLU A 343 14.98 -28.73 -17.10
CA GLU A 343 15.36 -30.01 -17.73
C GLU A 343 16.36 -29.80 -18.89
N GLN A 344 16.13 -28.79 -19.74
CA GLN A 344 17.06 -28.45 -20.82
C GLN A 344 18.42 -28.00 -20.29
N VAL A 345 18.46 -27.23 -19.21
CA VAL A 345 19.71 -26.86 -18.55
C VAL A 345 20.39 -28.08 -17.93
N ALA A 346 19.64 -28.94 -17.22
CA ALA A 346 20.18 -30.17 -16.61
C ALA A 346 20.77 -31.13 -17.65
N ASN A 347 20.17 -31.19 -18.84
CA ASN A 347 20.62 -32.01 -19.97
C ASN A 347 21.72 -31.34 -20.83
N GLY A 348 22.22 -30.16 -20.43
CA GLY A 348 23.25 -29.42 -21.15
C GLY A 348 22.81 -28.83 -22.51
N GLN A 349 21.49 -28.80 -22.78
CA GLN A 349 20.91 -28.27 -24.02
C GLN A 349 20.79 -26.74 -24.00
N LEU A 350 20.69 -26.15 -22.81
CA LEU A 350 20.78 -24.71 -22.57
C LEU A 350 21.94 -24.42 -21.62
N PRO A 351 22.69 -23.32 -21.81
CA PRO A 351 23.70 -22.91 -20.85
C PRO A 351 23.03 -22.58 -19.52
N SER A 352 23.60 -23.05 -18.40
CA SER A 352 23.18 -22.62 -17.07
C SER A 352 23.32 -21.11 -16.97
N SER A 353 22.27 -20.43 -16.52
CA SER A 353 22.34 -19.00 -16.26
C SER A 353 23.38 -18.79 -15.15
N GLY A 354 24.55 -18.22 -15.48
CA GLY A 354 25.67 -18.08 -14.52
C GLY A 354 27.06 -18.16 -15.14
N VAL A 355 27.23 -18.84 -16.27
CA VAL A 355 28.50 -18.84 -17.00
C VAL A 355 28.47 -17.71 -18.02
N GLY A 356 29.45 -16.80 -17.94
CA GLY A 356 29.51 -15.55 -18.70
C GLY A 356 29.19 -15.69 -20.18
N SER A 357 27.93 -15.46 -20.56
CA SER A 357 27.58 -15.10 -21.93
C SER A 357 28.10 -13.68 -22.15
N SER A 358 29.37 -13.57 -22.52
CA SER A 358 30.04 -12.37 -23.02
C SER A 358 29.45 -11.87 -24.36
N GLN A 359 28.24 -12.33 -24.73
CA GLN A 359 27.59 -12.14 -26.03
C GLN A 359 26.18 -11.54 -25.94
N ASN A 360 25.81 -10.90 -24.82
CA ASN A 360 24.55 -10.17 -24.76
C ASN A 360 24.83 -8.70 -24.40
N ASP A 361 24.72 -7.80 -25.38
CA ASP A 361 24.83 -6.34 -25.22
C ASP A 361 23.66 -5.73 -24.39
N ARG A 362 22.83 -6.58 -23.76
CA ARG A 362 21.67 -6.15 -22.98
C ARG A 362 22.10 -5.57 -21.62
N PRO A 363 21.49 -4.46 -21.16
CA PRO A 363 21.74 -3.94 -19.83
C PRO A 363 21.31 -4.97 -18.77
N LYS A 364 22.15 -5.20 -17.76
CA LYS A 364 21.86 -6.13 -16.67
C LYS A 364 21.10 -5.41 -15.56
N SER A 365 20.15 -6.10 -14.93
CA SER A 365 19.47 -5.60 -13.72
C SER A 365 19.32 -6.69 -12.67
N TYR A 366 19.92 -6.47 -11.52
CA TYR A 366 19.81 -7.36 -10.38
C TYR A 366 18.80 -6.81 -9.37
N ILE A 367 17.63 -7.44 -9.30
CA ILE A 367 16.51 -7.04 -8.45
C ILE A 367 16.31 -8.12 -7.41
N LEU A 368 16.51 -7.76 -6.15
CA LEU A 368 16.53 -8.73 -5.06
C LEU A 368 15.64 -8.26 -3.92
N SER A 369 14.80 -9.17 -3.44
CA SER A 369 14.06 -8.99 -2.19
C SER A 369 14.75 -9.76 -1.07
N MET A 370 14.67 -9.25 0.17
CA MET A 370 15.08 -10.01 1.36
C MET A 370 14.40 -11.39 1.35
N PHE A 371 15.20 -12.45 1.31
CA PHE A 371 14.70 -13.82 1.37
C PHE A 371 14.05 -14.13 2.75
N PRO A 372 13.06 -15.04 2.80
CA PRO A 372 12.32 -15.30 4.02
C PRO A 372 13.03 -16.31 4.94
N TYR A 373 12.76 -16.19 6.24
CA TYR A 373 13.01 -17.27 7.21
C TYR A 373 11.94 -18.37 7.06
N PRO A 374 12.29 -19.66 6.89
CA PRO A 374 11.35 -20.76 6.75
C PRO A 374 10.78 -21.21 8.10
N SER A 375 10.14 -20.29 8.81
CA SER A 375 9.66 -20.46 10.19
C SER A 375 8.19 -20.88 10.31
N GLY A 376 7.52 -21.14 9.18
CA GLY A 376 6.11 -21.52 9.14
C GLY A 376 5.46 -21.21 7.80
N THR A 377 4.38 -20.43 7.81
CA THR A 377 3.65 -20.00 6.62
C THR A 377 3.88 -18.51 6.33
N MET A 378 3.65 -18.12 5.08
CA MET A 378 3.69 -16.73 4.64
C MET A 378 2.57 -15.88 5.26
N HIS A 379 2.77 -14.56 5.29
CA HIS A 379 1.79 -13.56 5.74
C HIS A 379 1.74 -12.41 4.74
N MET A 380 0.78 -11.49 4.86
CA MET A 380 0.64 -10.37 3.90
C MET A 380 1.90 -9.49 3.73
N GLY A 381 2.75 -9.35 4.75
CA GLY A 381 4.06 -8.69 4.63
C GLY A 381 5.02 -9.35 3.62
N HIS A 382 5.00 -10.69 3.51
CA HIS A 382 5.75 -11.43 2.52
C HIS A 382 5.17 -11.21 1.12
N LEU A 383 3.84 -11.29 0.97
CA LEU A 383 3.20 -11.03 -0.31
C LEU A 383 3.52 -9.61 -0.82
N ARG A 384 3.54 -8.60 0.07
CA ARG A 384 3.89 -7.21 -0.29
C ARG A 384 5.29 -7.10 -0.87
N VAL A 385 6.32 -7.58 -0.15
CA VAL A 385 7.72 -7.42 -0.57
C VAL A 385 7.99 -8.14 -1.89
N TYR A 386 7.46 -9.35 -2.05
CA TYR A 386 7.69 -10.16 -3.26
C TYR A 386 6.90 -9.63 -4.46
N THR A 387 5.70 -9.09 -4.24
CA THR A 387 4.93 -8.41 -5.30
C THR A 387 5.66 -7.16 -5.81
N ILE A 388 6.22 -6.34 -4.90
CA ILE A 388 7.02 -5.16 -5.29
C ILE A 388 8.22 -5.58 -6.14
N SER A 389 8.98 -6.59 -5.68
CA SER A 389 10.16 -7.06 -6.42
C SER A 389 9.80 -7.61 -7.80
N ASP A 390 8.67 -8.31 -7.91
CA ASP A 390 8.20 -8.90 -9.17
C ASP A 390 7.69 -7.85 -10.16
N VAL A 391 7.03 -6.79 -9.69
CA VAL A 391 6.65 -5.64 -10.53
C VAL A 391 7.88 -5.01 -11.16
N LEU A 392 8.94 -4.76 -10.37
CA LEU A 392 10.18 -4.19 -10.87
C LEU A 392 10.88 -5.16 -11.84
N SER A 393 10.94 -6.44 -11.49
CA SER A 393 11.51 -7.50 -12.33
C SER A 393 10.84 -7.60 -13.70
N ARG A 394 9.51 -7.64 -13.73
CA ARG A 394 8.75 -7.66 -15.00
C ARG A 394 8.94 -6.36 -15.79
N PHE A 395 8.93 -5.20 -15.14
CA PHE A 395 9.16 -3.91 -15.79
C PHE A 395 10.52 -3.85 -16.51
N TYR A 396 11.61 -4.17 -15.81
CA TYR A 396 12.95 -4.15 -16.42
C TYR A 396 13.12 -5.23 -17.50
N LYS A 397 12.53 -6.42 -17.32
CA LYS A 397 12.49 -7.47 -18.37
C LYS A 397 11.82 -6.95 -19.64
N MET A 398 10.64 -6.31 -19.53
CA MET A 398 9.93 -5.72 -20.67
C MET A 398 10.70 -4.56 -21.30
N ARG A 399 11.60 -3.89 -20.57
CA ARG A 399 12.52 -2.89 -21.12
C ARG A 399 13.77 -3.47 -21.80
N GLY A 400 13.86 -4.80 -21.92
CA GLY A 400 14.96 -5.50 -22.59
C GLY A 400 16.19 -5.74 -21.72
N HIS A 401 16.08 -5.54 -20.39
CA HIS A 401 17.17 -5.85 -19.48
C HIS A 401 17.33 -7.37 -19.29
N ASP A 402 18.56 -7.82 -19.09
CA ASP A 402 18.87 -9.14 -18.55
C ASP A 402 18.68 -9.11 -17.03
N VAL A 403 17.49 -9.52 -16.57
CA VAL A 403 17.07 -9.39 -15.18
C VAL A 403 17.37 -10.65 -14.38
N LEU A 404 18.17 -10.50 -13.32
CA LEU A 404 18.32 -11.49 -12.26
C LEU A 404 17.33 -11.17 -11.13
N HIS A 405 16.38 -12.08 -10.89
CA HIS A 405 15.37 -11.98 -9.83
C HIS A 405 15.27 -13.30 -9.07
N PRO A 406 16.21 -13.56 -8.14
CA PRO A 406 16.32 -14.84 -7.47
C PRO A 406 15.53 -14.86 -6.15
N ILE A 407 15.41 -16.03 -5.56
CA ILE A 407 14.84 -16.26 -4.23
C ILE A 407 15.58 -17.43 -3.56
N GLY A 408 15.44 -17.56 -2.25
CA GLY A 408 16.08 -18.60 -1.45
C GLY A 408 15.52 -18.57 -0.03
N TRP A 409 16.22 -19.17 0.92
CA TRP A 409 15.71 -19.41 2.26
C TRP A 409 16.79 -19.17 3.32
N ASP A 410 16.53 -18.25 4.24
CA ASP A 410 17.40 -18.02 5.40
C ASP A 410 17.07 -19.07 6.48
N ALA A 411 17.65 -20.25 6.29
CA ALA A 411 17.16 -21.51 6.83
C ALA A 411 17.86 -21.97 8.12
N PHE A 412 18.99 -21.35 8.48
CA PHE A 412 19.64 -21.54 9.78
C PHE A 412 19.08 -20.60 10.85
N GLY A 413 19.53 -20.82 12.08
CA GLY A 413 19.28 -19.92 13.20
C GLY A 413 18.11 -20.32 14.09
N LEU A 414 17.97 -19.51 15.13
CA LEU A 414 17.09 -19.75 16.26
C LEU A 414 15.59 -19.95 15.90
N PRO A 415 14.99 -19.27 14.91
CA PRO A 415 13.55 -19.42 14.62
C PRO A 415 13.15 -20.84 14.20
N ALA A 416 13.95 -21.46 13.31
CA ALA A 416 13.69 -22.82 12.84
C ALA A 416 13.92 -23.84 13.97
N GLU A 417 15.00 -23.67 14.73
CA GLU A 417 15.36 -24.56 15.84
C GLU A 417 14.32 -24.55 16.96
N ASN A 418 13.89 -23.38 17.45
CA ASN A 418 12.88 -23.30 18.51
C ASN A 418 11.54 -23.92 18.07
N ALA A 419 11.12 -23.65 16.84
CA ALA A 419 9.88 -24.21 16.31
C ALA A 419 9.92 -25.74 16.22
N ALA A 420 11.10 -26.29 15.89
CA ALA A 420 11.36 -27.72 15.85
C ALA A 420 11.40 -28.33 17.26
N ILE A 421 12.10 -27.70 18.21
CA ILE A 421 12.17 -28.11 19.63
C ILE A 421 10.77 -28.17 20.25
N GLU A 422 9.95 -27.12 20.09
CA GLU A 422 8.58 -27.05 20.62
C GLU A 422 7.70 -28.21 20.14
N ARG A 423 7.97 -28.73 18.94
CA ARG A 423 7.21 -29.82 18.30
C ARG A 423 7.87 -31.18 18.44
N GLY A 424 9.06 -31.26 19.04
CA GLY A 424 9.84 -32.49 19.17
C GLY A 424 10.25 -33.12 17.84
N VAL A 425 10.48 -32.30 16.80
CA VAL A 425 10.93 -32.72 15.46
C VAL A 425 12.37 -32.24 15.21
N GLN A 426 13.07 -32.85 14.24
CA GLN A 426 14.41 -32.40 13.88
C GLN A 426 14.37 -31.04 13.15
N PRO A 427 15.26 -30.07 13.47
CA PRO A 427 15.30 -28.77 12.80
C PRO A 427 15.48 -28.84 11.28
N ALA A 428 16.28 -29.80 10.79
CA ALA A 428 16.50 -30.01 9.36
C ALA A 428 15.20 -30.36 8.63
N GLU A 429 14.50 -31.38 9.11
CA GLU A 429 13.26 -31.85 8.53
C GLU A 429 12.18 -30.76 8.57
N TRP A 430 12.03 -30.09 9.72
CA TRP A 430 11.07 -28.99 9.89
C TRP A 430 11.33 -27.84 8.91
N THR A 431 12.59 -27.46 8.76
CA THR A 431 13.04 -26.41 7.84
C THR A 431 12.70 -26.76 6.40
N VAL A 432 13.06 -27.96 5.93
CA VAL A 432 12.79 -28.41 4.56
C VAL A 432 11.29 -28.49 4.28
N GLN A 433 10.50 -28.97 5.23
CA GLN A 433 9.03 -29.00 5.09
C GLN A 433 8.44 -27.58 4.99
N ASN A 434 8.91 -26.62 5.79
CA ASN A 434 8.46 -25.23 5.70
C ASN A 434 8.85 -24.57 4.39
N ILE A 435 10.07 -24.82 3.91
CA ILE A 435 10.54 -24.37 2.60
C ILE A 435 9.59 -24.86 1.51
N GLY A 436 9.23 -26.16 1.51
CA GLY A 436 8.27 -26.71 0.55
C GLY A 436 6.91 -25.97 0.59
N ARG A 437 6.33 -25.80 1.78
CA ARG A 437 5.04 -25.08 1.94
C ARG A 437 5.13 -23.63 1.47
N MET A 438 6.16 -22.91 1.90
CA MET A 438 6.32 -21.50 1.57
C MET A 438 6.64 -21.29 0.09
N LYS A 439 7.36 -22.24 -0.54
CA LYS A 439 7.59 -22.25 -1.98
C LYS A 439 6.30 -22.41 -2.77
N ASP A 440 5.41 -23.29 -2.33
CA ASP A 440 4.09 -23.46 -2.95
C ASP A 440 3.21 -22.21 -2.78
N GLN A 441 3.26 -21.57 -1.60
CA GLN A 441 2.60 -20.28 -1.38
C GLN A 441 3.16 -19.19 -2.30
N LEU A 442 4.49 -19.07 -2.40
CA LEU A 442 5.13 -18.12 -3.31
C LEU A 442 4.71 -18.34 -4.76
N ARG A 443 4.73 -19.58 -5.25
CA ARG A 443 4.26 -19.91 -6.61
C ARG A 443 2.80 -19.50 -6.82
N SER A 444 1.96 -19.68 -5.80
CA SER A 444 0.55 -19.28 -5.83
C SER A 444 0.34 -17.76 -5.88
N PHE A 445 1.33 -16.95 -5.47
CA PHE A 445 1.29 -15.49 -5.60
C PHE A 445 1.69 -15.01 -7.01
N GLY A 446 2.23 -15.88 -7.87
CA GLY A 446 2.65 -15.56 -9.25
C GLY A 446 3.92 -14.71 -9.49
N PRO A 447 4.89 -14.53 -8.57
CA PRO A 447 6.16 -13.89 -8.88
C PRO A 447 7.03 -14.77 -9.79
N ALA A 448 7.72 -14.15 -10.75
CA ALA A 448 8.57 -14.83 -11.72
C ALA A 448 10.03 -14.93 -11.24
N PHE A 449 10.24 -15.63 -10.11
CA PHE A 449 11.56 -15.89 -9.56
C PHE A 449 12.38 -16.86 -10.41
N ASP A 450 13.70 -16.69 -10.42
CA ASP A 450 14.64 -17.63 -11.01
C ASP A 450 14.92 -18.81 -10.06
N TRP A 451 14.04 -19.81 -10.10
CA TRP A 451 14.14 -21.01 -9.27
C TRP A 451 15.37 -21.88 -9.57
N GLU A 452 16.09 -21.67 -10.69
CA GLU A 452 17.38 -22.34 -10.96
C GLU A 452 18.46 -21.92 -9.94
N ARG A 453 18.28 -20.74 -9.34
CA ARG A 453 19.22 -20.13 -8.40
C ARG A 453 18.72 -20.17 -6.96
N GLU A 454 17.76 -21.05 -6.66
CA GLU A 454 17.27 -21.23 -5.30
C GLU A 454 18.41 -21.63 -4.35
N LEU A 455 18.50 -20.94 -3.21
CA LEU A 455 19.48 -21.23 -2.17
C LEU A 455 18.81 -21.59 -0.86
N MET A 456 19.45 -22.46 -0.08
CA MET A 456 19.09 -22.75 1.30
C MET A 456 20.34 -22.57 2.16
N THR A 457 20.33 -21.63 3.09
CA THR A 457 21.55 -21.34 3.88
C THR A 457 21.97 -22.52 4.76
N CYS A 458 21.02 -23.39 5.14
CA CYS A 458 21.29 -24.61 5.89
C CYS A 458 21.87 -25.77 5.06
N SER A 459 22.01 -25.62 3.74
CA SER A 459 22.55 -26.67 2.86
C SER A 459 24.08 -26.71 2.93
N PRO A 460 24.72 -27.89 3.01
CA PRO A 460 26.19 -28.01 3.00
C PRO A 460 26.86 -27.30 1.81
N GLU A 461 26.20 -27.30 0.66
CA GLU A 461 26.66 -26.65 -0.58
C GLU A 461 26.73 -25.12 -0.44
N PHE A 462 25.90 -24.53 0.43
CA PHE A 462 25.95 -23.10 0.75
C PHE A 462 26.95 -22.81 1.87
N TYR A 463 26.78 -23.42 3.05
CA TYR A 463 27.55 -23.02 4.22
C TYR A 463 29.02 -23.47 4.19
N LYS A 464 29.41 -24.38 3.29
CA LYS A 464 30.83 -24.62 2.93
C LYS A 464 31.52 -23.30 2.59
N HIS A 465 30.83 -22.43 1.84
CA HIS A 465 31.36 -21.16 1.41
C HIS A 465 31.26 -20.10 2.51
N THR A 466 30.25 -20.15 3.38
CA THR A 466 30.25 -19.35 4.62
C THR A 466 31.49 -19.67 5.48
N GLN A 467 31.78 -20.97 5.68
CA GLN A 467 32.96 -21.43 6.40
C GLN A 467 34.26 -20.94 5.73
N ARG A 468 34.33 -20.98 4.40
CA ARG A 468 35.47 -20.44 3.67
C ARG A 468 35.64 -18.93 3.87
N ILE A 469 34.57 -18.15 3.82
CA ILE A 469 34.62 -16.70 4.08
C ILE A 469 35.11 -16.42 5.51
N PHE A 470 34.67 -17.22 6.49
CA PHE A 470 35.20 -17.13 7.86
C PHE A 470 36.73 -17.37 7.89
N LEU A 471 37.23 -18.39 7.19
CA LEU A 471 38.67 -18.66 7.12
C LEU A 471 39.43 -17.52 6.45
N MET A 472 38.89 -16.93 5.38
CA MET A 472 39.49 -15.75 4.73
C MET A 472 39.57 -14.54 5.69
N LEU A 473 38.53 -14.32 6.50
CA LEU A 473 38.55 -13.29 7.55
C LEU A 473 39.58 -13.61 8.64
N TYR A 474 39.68 -14.88 9.04
CA TYR A 474 40.64 -15.34 10.05
C TYR A 474 42.08 -15.14 9.60
N GLU A 475 42.41 -15.49 8.36
CA GLU A 475 43.74 -15.29 7.75
C GLU A 475 44.17 -13.82 7.74
N LYS A 476 43.21 -12.88 7.64
CA LYS A 476 43.45 -11.43 7.69
C LYS A 476 43.39 -10.85 9.11
N GLY A 477 43.23 -11.67 10.15
CA GLY A 477 43.08 -11.22 11.55
C GLY A 477 41.77 -10.48 11.83
N LEU A 478 40.78 -10.62 10.93
CA LEU A 478 39.45 -10.03 11.03
C LEU A 478 38.45 -10.97 11.72
N ALA A 479 38.68 -12.28 11.73
CA ALA A 479 38.00 -13.20 12.63
C ALA A 479 38.95 -13.57 13.79
N TYR A 480 38.50 -13.40 15.03
CA TYR A 480 39.35 -13.69 16.19
C TYR A 480 38.50 -14.13 17.40
N GLN A 481 39.16 -14.76 18.37
CA GLN A 481 38.52 -15.22 19.60
C GLN A 481 38.98 -14.37 20.79
N ALA A 482 38.04 -13.92 21.63
CA ALA A 482 38.34 -13.14 22.83
C ALA A 482 37.37 -13.45 23.98
N GLU A 483 37.78 -13.19 25.22
CA GLU A 483 36.86 -13.16 26.35
C GLU A 483 36.07 -11.85 26.33
N ALA A 484 34.75 -11.96 26.46
CA ALA A 484 33.87 -10.80 26.57
C ALA A 484 32.77 -11.06 27.59
N LEU A 485 32.28 -9.98 28.19
CA LEU A 485 30.94 -9.97 28.78
C LEU A 485 29.94 -10.01 27.62
N VAL A 486 29.07 -11.01 27.63
CA VAL A 486 28.16 -11.31 26.55
C VAL A 486 26.73 -11.32 27.05
N ASN A 487 25.85 -10.82 26.22
CA ASN A 487 24.41 -10.88 26.42
C ASN A 487 23.98 -12.34 26.32
N TYR A 488 23.43 -12.90 27.40
CA TYR A 488 22.94 -14.27 27.44
C TYR A 488 21.43 -14.27 27.65
N ASP A 489 20.72 -15.00 26.80
CA ASP A 489 19.30 -15.25 26.95
C ASP A 489 19.10 -16.51 27.82
N PRO A 490 18.58 -16.40 29.06
CA PRO A 490 18.42 -17.56 29.94
C PRO A 490 17.29 -18.52 29.48
N VAL A 491 16.35 -18.05 28.67
CA VAL A 491 15.26 -18.87 28.11
C VAL A 491 15.76 -19.65 26.89
N ASP A 492 16.42 -18.95 25.96
CA ASP A 492 16.96 -19.56 24.75
C ASP A 492 18.33 -20.24 24.97
N LYS A 493 18.92 -20.07 26.16
CA LYS A 493 20.22 -20.62 26.57
C LYS A 493 21.34 -20.36 25.55
N THR A 494 21.43 -19.13 25.06
CA THR A 494 22.41 -18.73 24.04
C THR A 494 22.88 -17.31 24.23
N VAL A 495 24.10 -17.04 23.75
CA VAL A 495 24.58 -15.69 23.57
C VAL A 495 23.82 -14.96 22.45
N LEU A 496 23.60 -13.67 22.65
CA LEU A 496 23.01 -12.71 21.73
C LEU A 496 24.04 -11.64 21.37
N ALA A 497 24.02 -11.16 20.12
CA ALA A 497 24.73 -9.93 19.76
C ALA A 497 24.09 -8.71 20.45
N ASN A 498 24.82 -7.59 20.55
CA ASN A 498 24.27 -6.34 21.11
C ASN A 498 23.02 -5.88 20.34
N GLU A 499 23.01 -6.11 19.04
CA GLU A 499 21.91 -5.78 18.13
C GLU A 499 20.65 -6.66 18.32
N GLN A 500 20.77 -7.76 19.07
CA GLN A 500 19.67 -8.70 19.39
C GLN A 500 19.08 -8.44 20.79
N VAL A 501 19.56 -7.41 21.50
CA VAL A 501 19.00 -6.95 22.77
C VAL A 501 18.29 -5.63 22.53
N ASP A 502 17.05 -5.52 22.97
CA ASP A 502 16.28 -4.29 22.82
C ASP A 502 16.79 -3.18 23.76
N ALA A 503 16.26 -1.97 23.59
CA ALA A 503 16.67 -0.81 24.38
C ALA A 503 16.40 -0.96 25.89
N ASN A 504 15.54 -1.90 26.29
CA ASN A 504 15.18 -2.16 27.69
C ASN A 504 15.99 -3.32 28.28
N GLY A 505 16.93 -3.91 27.54
CA GLY A 505 17.75 -5.04 27.99
C GLY A 505 17.06 -6.40 27.88
N PHE A 506 16.01 -6.51 27.06
CA PHE A 506 15.32 -7.78 26.83
C PHE A 506 15.73 -8.38 25.49
N SER A 507 15.74 -9.71 25.43
CA SER A 507 15.93 -10.46 24.19
C SER A 507 14.84 -10.06 23.20
N TRP A 508 15.23 -9.68 21.98
CA TRP A 508 14.32 -9.28 20.91
C TRP A 508 13.25 -10.32 20.57
N ARG A 509 13.48 -11.58 20.98
CA ARG A 509 12.64 -12.72 20.65
C ARG A 509 11.96 -13.35 21.86
N SER A 510 12.72 -13.82 22.84
CA SER A 510 12.14 -14.52 24.00
C SER A 510 11.41 -13.56 24.93
N GLY A 511 11.75 -12.27 24.87
CA GLY A 511 11.30 -11.27 25.83
C GLY A 511 11.87 -11.49 27.23
N ALA A 512 12.86 -12.37 27.40
CA ALA A 512 13.56 -12.57 28.66
C ALA A 512 14.53 -11.42 28.93
N LYS A 513 14.70 -11.08 30.21
CA LYS A 513 15.74 -10.13 30.63
C LYS A 513 17.09 -10.79 30.39
N VAL A 514 17.94 -10.11 29.62
CA VAL A 514 19.26 -10.62 29.25
C VAL A 514 20.20 -10.57 30.45
N GLU A 515 20.95 -11.66 30.66
CA GLU A 515 22.01 -11.75 31.67
C GLU A 515 23.37 -11.45 31.04
N GLN A 516 24.34 -11.00 31.85
CA GLN A 516 25.71 -10.80 31.38
C GLN A 516 26.60 -11.94 31.88
N LEU A 517 27.13 -12.74 30.95
CA LEU A 517 28.08 -13.81 31.25
C LEU A 517 29.45 -13.52 30.67
N LYS A 518 30.52 -13.94 31.34
CA LYS A 518 31.87 -13.83 30.77
C LYS A 518 32.21 -15.11 30.02
N LEU A 519 32.24 -15.06 28.69
CA LEU A 519 32.51 -16.22 27.82
C LEU A 519 33.61 -15.90 26.80
N LYS A 520 34.34 -16.93 26.38
CA LYS A 520 35.29 -16.84 25.27
C LYS A 520 34.53 -17.11 23.96
N GLN A 521 34.50 -16.15 23.05
CA GLN A 521 33.63 -16.16 21.86
C GLN A 521 34.38 -15.69 20.61
N TRP A 522 33.82 -16.00 19.43
CA TRP A 522 34.32 -15.53 18.14
C TRP A 522 33.69 -14.20 17.72
N PHE A 523 34.54 -13.31 17.19
CA PHE A 523 34.19 -11.97 16.73
C PHE A 523 34.69 -11.71 15.32
N PHE A 524 33.91 -10.95 14.55
CA PHE A 524 34.40 -10.26 13.36
C PHE A 524 34.76 -8.81 13.70
N ARG A 525 35.97 -8.40 13.31
CA ARG A 525 36.54 -7.07 13.52
C ARG A 525 35.95 -6.03 12.57
N ILE A 526 34.63 -5.88 12.58
CA ILE A 526 33.91 -4.88 11.77
C ILE A 526 34.37 -3.45 12.09
N THR A 527 34.89 -3.20 13.29
CA THR A 527 35.45 -1.89 13.67
C THR A 527 36.65 -1.47 12.81
N ALA A 528 37.36 -2.41 12.18
CA ALA A 528 38.42 -2.10 11.22
C ALA A 528 37.89 -1.35 9.98
N PHE A 529 36.59 -1.48 9.68
CA PHE A 529 35.91 -0.85 8.54
C PHE A 529 35.05 0.36 8.94
N ARG A 530 35.10 0.81 10.21
CA ARG A 530 34.17 1.83 10.74
C ARG A 530 34.16 3.15 9.96
N GLU A 531 35.32 3.58 9.49
CA GLU A 531 35.48 4.82 8.71
C GLU A 531 34.88 4.67 7.31
N GLU A 532 35.20 3.59 6.61
CA GLU A 532 34.65 3.29 5.28
C GLU A 532 33.12 3.11 5.36
N LEU A 533 32.64 2.38 6.36
CA LEU A 533 31.22 2.17 6.61
C LEU A 533 30.48 3.48 6.92
N LEU A 534 31.12 4.45 7.57
CA LEU A 534 30.51 5.75 7.85
C LEU A 534 30.56 6.67 6.62
N LYS A 535 31.74 6.83 6.03
CA LYS A 535 32.00 7.73 4.89
C LYS A 535 31.14 7.36 3.69
N ASP A 536 31.03 6.08 3.37
CA ASP A 536 30.34 5.64 2.16
C ASP A 536 28.81 5.73 2.27
N LEU A 537 28.25 6.02 3.46
CA LEU A 537 26.81 6.33 3.58
C LEU A 537 26.42 7.55 2.75
N ASP A 538 27.34 8.51 2.58
CA ASP A 538 27.08 9.70 1.75
C ASP A 538 26.98 9.33 0.27
N SER A 539 27.72 8.31 -0.19
CA SER A 539 27.62 7.80 -1.57
C SER A 539 26.30 7.07 -1.86
N LEU A 540 25.64 6.56 -0.80
CA LEU A 540 24.34 5.93 -0.87
C LEU A 540 23.18 6.94 -0.83
N SER A 541 23.48 8.23 -0.58
CA SER A 541 22.48 9.30 -0.60
C SER A 541 21.84 9.41 -1.99
N GLY A 542 20.51 9.41 -2.03
CA GLY A 542 19.72 9.36 -3.27
C GLY A 542 19.27 7.95 -3.69
N GLY A 543 20.03 6.91 -3.34
CA GLY A 543 19.63 5.51 -3.55
C GLY A 543 18.99 4.85 -2.32
N TRP A 544 19.34 5.32 -1.12
CA TRP A 544 18.85 4.80 0.15
C TRP A 544 17.97 5.81 0.90
N PRO A 545 16.99 5.36 1.71
CA PRO A 545 16.18 6.23 2.55
C PRO A 545 17.01 6.95 3.62
N GLU A 546 16.81 8.25 3.78
CA GLU A 546 17.53 9.05 4.79
C GLU A 546 17.35 8.50 6.22
N ARG A 547 16.17 7.94 6.52
CA ARG A 547 15.92 7.27 7.81
C ARG A 547 16.90 6.12 8.06
N VAL A 548 17.19 5.30 7.05
CA VAL A 548 18.11 4.15 7.17
C VAL A 548 19.55 4.66 7.31
N LEU A 549 19.95 5.64 6.49
CA LEU A 549 21.27 6.26 6.57
C LEU A 549 21.51 6.88 7.96
N SER A 550 20.55 7.66 8.46
CA SER A 550 20.58 8.25 9.79
C SER A 550 20.67 7.19 10.90
N MET A 551 19.91 6.09 10.80
CA MET A 551 20.01 4.98 11.75
C MET A 551 21.41 4.36 11.76
N GLN A 552 22.05 4.15 10.60
CA GLN A 552 23.41 3.63 10.54
C GLN A 552 24.46 4.65 11.03
N ARG A 553 24.36 5.94 10.69
CA ARG A 553 25.24 6.99 11.21
C ARG A 553 25.21 7.02 12.74
N ASN A 554 24.00 6.97 13.33
CA ASN A 554 23.81 6.95 14.78
C ASN A 554 24.32 5.66 15.43
N TRP A 555 24.24 4.52 14.73
CA TRP A 555 24.74 3.23 15.23
C TRP A 555 26.27 3.16 15.20
N LEU A 556 26.89 3.61 14.11
CA LEU A 556 28.34 3.75 14.00
C LEU A 556 28.86 4.73 15.06
N GLY A 557 28.14 5.84 15.23
CA GLY A 557 28.26 6.75 16.38
C GLY A 557 29.66 7.30 16.54
N LYS A 558 30.23 7.88 15.47
CA LYS A 558 31.50 8.61 15.52
C LYS A 558 31.30 9.92 16.28
N SER A 559 32.02 10.08 17.37
CA SER A 559 32.03 11.28 18.19
C SER A 559 33.45 11.83 18.28
N ASN A 560 33.64 13.08 17.88
CA ASN A 560 34.91 13.80 18.08
C ASN A 560 34.87 14.47 19.45
N GLY A 561 35.96 14.34 20.21
CA GLY A 561 36.05 14.87 21.55
C GLY A 561 37.50 14.94 22.03
N ALA A 562 37.68 14.78 23.34
CA ALA A 562 38.99 14.70 23.96
C ALA A 562 38.99 13.71 25.12
N ASN A 563 40.12 13.03 25.27
CA ASN A 563 40.47 12.31 26.49
C ASN A 563 41.12 13.30 27.45
N ILE A 564 40.65 13.34 28.70
CA ILE A 564 41.09 14.31 29.72
C ILE A 564 41.43 13.55 31.00
N LYS A 565 42.65 13.77 31.51
CA LYS A 565 43.19 13.07 32.68
C LYS A 565 42.97 13.88 33.96
N PHE A 566 42.06 13.41 34.80
CA PHE A 566 41.83 13.94 36.13
C PHE A 566 42.74 13.24 37.14
N ALA A 567 43.54 14.00 37.89
CA ALA A 567 44.30 13.42 38.99
C ALA A 567 43.34 13.02 40.12
N VAL A 568 43.35 11.75 40.52
CA VAL A 568 42.53 11.21 41.60
C VAL A 568 43.41 10.88 42.80
N THR A 569 43.10 11.52 43.92
CA THR A 569 43.76 11.33 45.21
C THR A 569 42.97 10.34 46.05
N THR A 570 43.66 9.36 46.63
CA THR A 570 43.08 8.42 47.59
C THR A 570 43.92 8.43 48.87
N LYS A 571 43.31 8.32 50.06
CA LYS A 571 44.08 8.32 51.34
C LYS A 571 44.97 7.09 51.54
N HIS A 572 44.79 6.02 50.76
CA HIS A 572 45.38 4.70 51.00
C HIS A 572 46.21 4.13 49.83
N SER A 573 46.34 4.85 48.71
CA SER A 573 47.16 4.44 47.56
C SER A 573 47.75 5.64 46.82
N ASP A 574 48.77 5.40 45.99
CA ASP A 574 49.39 6.44 45.15
C ASP A 574 48.35 7.16 44.28
N ASN A 575 48.56 8.46 44.04
CA ASN A 575 47.74 9.24 43.12
C ASN A 575 47.66 8.53 41.76
N ARG A 576 46.44 8.27 41.29
CA ARG A 576 46.19 7.69 39.96
C ARG A 576 45.46 8.70 39.10
N ASP A 577 45.79 8.75 37.83
CA ASP A 577 44.99 9.51 36.88
C ASP A 577 43.79 8.67 36.44
N VAL A 578 42.63 9.32 36.30
CA VAL A 578 41.43 8.75 35.67
C VAL A 578 41.18 9.52 34.39
N GLU A 579 41.12 8.81 33.27
CA GLU A 579 40.87 9.41 31.97
C GLU A 579 39.37 9.41 31.65
N VAL A 580 38.88 10.58 31.25
CA VAL A 580 37.49 10.81 30.85
C VAL A 580 37.44 11.20 29.38
N PHE A 581 36.57 10.56 28.60
CA PHE A 581 36.23 11.03 27.26
C PHE A 581 35.05 12.01 27.32
N THR A 582 35.18 13.17 26.67
CA THR A 582 34.09 14.14 26.52
C THR A 582 34.03 14.72 25.10
N THR A 583 32.82 14.87 24.57
CA THR A 583 32.56 15.63 23.32
C THR A 583 32.39 17.12 23.57
N ARG A 584 32.39 17.55 24.84
CA ARG A 584 32.23 18.94 25.27
C ARG A 584 33.42 19.44 26.11
N PRO A 585 34.65 19.49 25.56
CA PRO A 585 35.78 20.10 26.27
C PRO A 585 35.56 21.59 26.59
N ASP A 586 34.66 22.26 25.85
CA ASP A 586 34.24 23.64 26.09
C ASP A 586 33.59 23.84 27.48
N THR A 587 33.04 22.79 28.08
CA THR A 587 32.36 22.89 29.39
C THR A 587 33.26 22.58 30.58
N MET A 588 34.58 22.50 30.43
CA MET A 588 35.50 22.03 31.48
C MET A 588 35.49 22.85 32.78
N TYR A 589 35.13 24.13 32.73
CA TYR A 589 34.96 24.98 33.92
C TYR A 589 33.68 24.67 34.72
N GLY A 590 32.75 23.91 34.14
CA GLY A 590 31.47 23.55 34.74
C GLY A 590 31.44 22.15 35.35
N VAL A 591 32.59 21.46 35.43
CA VAL A 591 32.68 20.13 36.02
C VAL A 591 32.47 20.19 37.53
N GLU A 592 31.53 19.40 38.03
CA GLU A 592 31.14 19.37 39.45
C GLU A 592 31.43 18.03 40.14
N TYR A 593 31.61 16.94 39.39
CA TYR A 593 31.94 15.62 39.93
C TYR A 593 32.55 14.70 38.84
N ILE A 594 33.15 13.59 39.26
CA ILE A 594 33.54 12.48 38.36
C ILE A 594 32.68 11.26 38.72
N ALA A 595 32.19 10.52 37.73
CA ALA A 595 31.47 9.27 37.94
C ALA A 595 32.18 8.10 37.25
N LEU A 596 32.32 7.00 37.99
CA LEU A 596 32.98 5.77 37.58
C LEU A 596 31.96 4.64 37.38
N SER A 597 32.28 3.74 36.46
CA SER A 597 31.56 2.47 36.26
C SER A 597 31.69 1.54 37.47
N LEU A 598 30.74 0.61 37.60
CA LEU A 598 30.65 -0.32 38.74
C LEU A 598 31.88 -1.26 38.84
N ASP A 599 32.45 -1.62 37.71
CA ASP A 599 33.61 -2.50 37.52
C ASP A 599 34.94 -1.75 37.35
N HIS A 600 34.94 -0.42 37.48
CA HIS A 600 36.16 0.37 37.42
C HIS A 600 37.20 -0.11 38.46
N PRO A 601 38.50 -0.22 38.15
CA PRO A 601 39.51 -0.75 39.07
C PRO A 601 39.53 -0.06 40.45
N LEU A 602 39.42 1.28 40.49
CA LEU A 602 39.31 2.04 41.75
C LEU A 602 38.06 1.69 42.57
N VAL A 603 36.95 1.39 41.90
CA VAL A 603 35.69 1.01 42.56
C VAL A 603 35.82 -0.38 43.15
N GLN A 604 36.37 -1.33 42.40
CA GLN A 604 36.63 -2.69 42.86
C GLN A 604 37.63 -2.75 44.02
N GLU A 605 38.62 -1.85 44.03
CA GLU A 605 39.56 -1.69 45.14
C GLU A 605 38.87 -1.10 46.38
N ALA A 606 38.10 -0.02 46.22
CA ALA A 606 37.35 0.61 47.31
C ALA A 606 36.28 -0.32 47.92
N ALA A 607 35.63 -1.14 47.09
CA ALA A 607 34.58 -2.08 47.52
C ALA A 607 35.09 -3.18 48.46
N LYS A 608 36.41 -3.45 48.48
CA LYS A 608 37.02 -4.37 49.45
C LYS A 608 36.99 -3.81 50.88
N LEU A 609 36.94 -2.49 51.02
CA LEU A 609 37.04 -1.78 52.30
C LEU A 609 35.72 -1.12 52.72
N ASP A 610 34.79 -0.87 51.79
CA ASP A 610 33.47 -0.30 52.06
C ASP A 610 32.33 -1.29 51.78
N ALA A 611 31.76 -1.85 52.84
CA ALA A 611 30.65 -2.80 52.75
C ALA A 611 29.38 -2.18 52.12
N GLY A 612 29.16 -0.87 52.30
CA GLY A 612 28.03 -0.18 51.69
C GLY A 612 28.20 -0.02 50.17
N LEU A 613 29.43 0.25 49.72
CA LEU A 613 29.74 0.28 48.29
C LEU A 613 29.58 -1.11 47.66
N LYS A 614 30.02 -2.16 48.35
CA LYS A 614 29.84 -3.53 47.87
C LYS A 614 28.36 -3.89 47.71
N ALA A 615 27.53 -3.58 48.72
CA ALA A 615 26.08 -3.77 48.64
C ALA A 615 25.47 -2.97 47.49
N PHE A 616 25.90 -1.71 47.29
CA PHE A 616 25.45 -0.89 46.16
C PHE A 616 25.78 -1.51 44.80
N ILE A 617 26.99 -2.06 44.62
CA ILE A 617 27.39 -2.72 43.37
C ILE A 617 26.54 -3.98 43.10
N GLU A 618 26.26 -4.76 44.13
CA GLU A 618 25.40 -5.95 44.04
C GLU A 618 23.93 -5.59 43.71
N GLU A 619 23.41 -4.52 44.32
CA GLU A 619 22.05 -4.02 44.08
C GLU A 619 21.90 -3.26 42.76
N ALA A 620 22.98 -2.68 42.22
CA ALA A 620 22.94 -1.84 41.02
C ALA A 620 22.37 -2.55 39.78
N ALA A 621 22.51 -3.88 39.67
CA ALA A 621 21.92 -4.68 38.59
C ALA A 621 20.37 -4.71 38.61
N SER A 622 19.76 -4.37 39.74
CA SER A 622 18.31 -4.27 39.91
C SER A 622 17.75 -2.87 39.64
N LEU A 623 18.61 -1.85 39.52
CA LEU A 623 18.22 -0.48 39.25
C LEU A 623 17.84 -0.29 37.77
N PRO A 624 16.88 0.62 37.45
CA PRO A 624 16.60 1.01 36.09
C PRO A 624 17.84 1.56 35.36
N PRO A 625 18.00 1.35 34.04
CA PRO A 625 19.15 1.86 33.28
C PRO A 625 19.30 3.40 33.30
N ASP A 626 18.20 4.12 33.51
CA ASP A 626 18.16 5.58 33.64
C ASP A 626 18.25 6.06 35.09
N SER A 627 18.51 5.17 36.04
CA SER A 627 18.70 5.51 37.44
C SER A 627 19.75 6.60 37.61
N LYS A 628 19.43 7.55 38.48
CA LYS A 628 20.30 8.67 38.87
C LYS A 628 20.91 8.46 40.25
N VAL A 629 20.69 7.29 40.85
CA VAL A 629 21.32 6.91 42.11
C VAL A 629 22.81 6.72 41.89
N GLY A 630 23.62 7.31 42.75
CA GLY A 630 25.06 7.11 42.78
C GLY A 630 25.57 6.85 44.19
N TYR A 631 26.69 6.13 44.29
CA TYR A 631 27.40 5.94 45.55
C TYR A 631 28.63 6.84 45.58
N ARG A 632 28.69 7.77 46.54
CA ARG A 632 29.86 8.64 46.71
C ARG A 632 31.00 7.85 47.36
N LEU A 633 32.15 7.78 46.70
CA LEU A 633 33.34 7.18 47.30
C LEU A 633 33.84 8.06 48.45
N LYS A 634 34.05 7.44 49.62
CA LYS A 634 34.61 8.13 50.79
C LYS A 634 36.10 8.35 50.59
N ASP A 635 36.59 9.54 50.91
CA ASP A 635 38.02 9.90 50.86
C ASP A 635 38.70 9.72 49.49
N VAL A 636 37.92 9.76 48.40
CA VAL A 636 38.40 9.76 47.03
C VAL A 636 37.94 11.04 46.33
N TYR A 637 38.89 11.81 45.82
CA TYR A 637 38.63 13.10 45.20
C TYR A 637 39.41 13.26 43.90
N ALA A 638 38.80 13.92 42.92
CA ALA A 638 39.44 14.28 41.66
C ALA A 638 39.80 15.76 41.62
N SER A 639 40.85 16.11 40.88
CA SER A 639 41.27 17.49 40.63
C SER A 639 40.95 17.90 39.20
N ASN A 640 40.34 19.08 39.00
CA ASN A 640 40.13 19.62 37.65
C ASN A 640 41.48 19.94 37.01
N PRO A 641 41.83 19.37 35.84
CA PRO A 641 43.16 19.54 35.25
C PRO A 641 43.46 20.98 34.83
N LEU A 642 42.43 21.80 34.58
CA LEU A 642 42.61 23.22 34.27
C LEU A 642 43.26 24.01 35.41
N GLN A 643 43.20 23.53 36.66
CA GLN A 643 43.85 24.21 37.79
C GLN A 643 45.38 24.32 37.63
N VAL A 644 45.98 23.51 36.76
CA VAL A 644 47.42 23.59 36.46
C VAL A 644 47.73 24.83 35.62
N ILE A 645 46.79 25.23 34.77
CA ILE A 645 46.90 26.33 33.80
C ILE A 645 46.31 27.62 34.35
N ASP A 646 45.12 27.55 34.94
CA ASP A 646 44.40 28.65 35.54
C ASP A 646 44.53 28.58 37.07
N LYS A 647 45.30 29.53 37.62
CA LYS A 647 45.55 29.69 39.06
C LYS A 647 44.64 30.73 39.71
N GLU A 648 43.85 31.45 38.93
CA GLU A 648 43.04 32.59 39.37
C GLU A 648 41.59 32.17 39.69
N SER A 649 41.07 31.19 38.95
CA SER A 649 39.72 30.67 39.12
C SER A 649 39.59 29.74 40.34
N LEU A 650 39.25 30.30 41.51
CA LEU A 650 39.13 29.54 42.77
C LEU A 650 38.17 28.34 42.70
N HIS A 651 37.15 28.38 41.84
CA HIS A 651 36.11 27.35 41.76
C HIS A 651 36.57 26.03 41.09
N ILE A 652 37.65 26.05 40.29
CA ILE A 652 38.25 24.84 39.70
C ILE A 652 39.35 24.22 40.56
N SER A 653 39.83 24.94 41.59
CA SER A 653 40.87 24.46 42.52
C SER A 653 40.34 23.59 43.67
N ARG A 654 39.01 23.39 43.75
CA ARG A 654 38.40 22.54 44.78
C ARG A 654 38.49 21.06 44.40
N GLU A 655 38.47 20.21 45.42
CA GLU A 655 38.37 18.76 45.25
C GLU A 655 36.98 18.37 44.74
N LEU A 656 36.94 17.67 43.60
CA LEU A 656 35.72 17.15 42.99
C LEU A 656 35.36 15.80 43.63
N PRO A 657 34.11 15.59 44.05
CA PRO A 657 33.68 14.29 44.55
C PRO A 657 33.68 13.23 43.44
N VAL A 658 34.08 12.01 43.79
CA VAL A 658 34.03 10.85 42.89
C VAL A 658 32.87 9.92 43.27
N PHE A 659 32.03 9.61 42.30
CA PHE A 659 30.87 8.74 42.44
C PHE A 659 31.05 7.43 41.68
N VAL A 660 30.34 6.41 42.12
CA VAL A 660 30.07 5.19 41.38
C VAL A 660 28.63 5.26 40.88
N ALA A 661 28.42 5.12 39.57
CA ALA A 661 27.10 5.31 38.98
C ALA A 661 26.80 4.24 37.91
N PRO A 662 25.64 3.56 37.96
CA PRO A 662 25.28 2.50 37.00
C PRO A 662 25.18 2.96 35.54
N TYR A 663 24.93 4.25 35.30
CA TYR A 663 24.81 4.79 33.93
C TYR A 663 26.17 4.93 33.21
N VAL A 664 27.29 4.77 33.92
CA VAL A 664 28.63 4.85 33.36
C VAL A 664 29.06 3.46 32.91
N LEU A 665 29.26 3.30 31.59
CA LEU A 665 29.58 2.02 30.96
C LEU A 665 31.09 1.78 30.94
N SER A 666 31.57 0.63 31.44
CA SER A 666 33.00 0.30 31.44
C SER A 666 33.64 0.17 30.07
N GLY A 667 32.86 -0.19 29.05
CA GLY A 667 33.34 -0.27 27.67
C GLY A 667 33.54 1.09 26.98
N TYR A 668 33.18 2.21 27.62
CA TYR A 668 33.27 3.55 27.03
C TYR A 668 34.34 4.39 27.75
N GLY A 669 35.41 4.77 27.04
CA GLY A 669 36.61 5.37 27.65
C GLY A 669 37.26 4.40 28.64
N GLU A 670 37.76 4.91 29.78
CA GLU A 670 38.21 4.09 30.92
C GLU A 670 37.05 3.70 31.86
N GLY A 671 35.79 3.84 31.42
CA GLY A 671 34.63 3.65 32.29
C GLY A 671 34.48 4.78 33.32
N ALA A 672 34.81 6.01 32.92
CA ALA A 672 34.71 7.22 33.72
C ALA A 672 34.14 8.39 32.89
N VAL A 673 33.34 9.24 33.53
CA VAL A 673 32.78 10.46 32.92
C VAL A 673 32.90 11.66 33.87
N MET A 674 32.98 12.86 33.31
CA MET A 674 32.91 14.12 34.06
C MET A 674 31.46 14.62 34.06
N GLY A 675 30.98 15.02 35.23
CA GLY A 675 29.63 15.54 35.39
C GLY A 675 29.58 17.06 35.24
N VAL A 676 28.78 17.55 34.28
CA VAL A 676 28.63 18.99 34.00
C VAL A 676 27.15 19.40 34.08
N PRO A 677 26.62 19.66 35.28
CA PRO A 677 25.18 19.90 35.51
C PRO A 677 24.58 21.08 34.73
N GLY A 678 25.38 22.09 34.41
CA GLY A 678 24.93 23.23 33.61
C GLY A 678 24.62 22.90 32.15
N HIS A 679 25.21 21.82 31.61
CA HIS A 679 25.28 21.59 30.16
C HIS A 679 24.94 20.16 29.73
N ASP A 680 24.68 19.25 30.68
CA ASP A 680 24.16 17.92 30.42
C ASP A 680 22.93 17.64 31.31
N THR A 681 21.84 17.17 30.68
CA THR A 681 20.57 16.95 31.38
C THR A 681 20.62 15.76 32.34
N ARG A 682 21.37 14.71 32.00
CA ARG A 682 21.57 13.54 32.85
C ARG A 682 22.43 13.93 34.06
N ASP A 683 23.50 14.68 33.83
CA ASP A 683 24.38 15.14 34.91
C ASP A 683 23.67 16.10 35.85
N LEU A 684 22.79 16.97 35.34
CA LEU A 684 21.96 17.84 36.17
C LEU A 684 21.05 17.05 37.10
N ALA A 685 20.38 16.03 36.57
CA ALA A 685 19.50 15.17 37.36
C ALA A 685 20.28 14.40 38.43
N PHE A 686 21.42 13.79 38.05
CA PHE A 686 22.30 13.06 38.97
C PHE A 686 22.85 13.98 40.07
N PHE A 687 23.31 15.18 39.71
CA PHE A 687 23.86 16.15 40.66
C PHE A 687 22.81 16.63 41.65
N LYS A 688 21.58 16.90 41.19
CA LYS A 688 20.46 17.25 42.07
C LYS A 688 20.11 16.15 43.05
N GLU A 689 20.07 14.90 42.59
CA GLU A 689 19.70 13.76 43.40
C GLU A 689 20.74 13.43 44.48
N ASN A 690 22.03 13.46 44.12
CA ASN A 690 23.09 12.96 44.99
C ASN A 690 23.79 14.05 45.83
N LEU A 691 23.71 15.33 45.42
CA LEU A 691 24.42 16.43 46.08
C LEU A 691 23.53 17.59 46.53
N GLN A 692 22.27 17.67 46.08
CA GLN A 692 21.29 18.70 46.47
C GLN A 692 21.88 20.13 46.46
N PRO A 693 22.42 20.60 45.32
CA PRO A 693 23.11 21.88 45.24
C PRO A 693 22.14 23.05 45.37
N GLU A 694 22.61 24.19 45.90
CA GLU A 694 21.86 25.46 45.84
C GLU A 694 21.94 26.13 44.45
N PHE A 695 23.08 25.99 43.76
CA PHE A 695 23.36 26.63 42.47
C PHE A 695 23.95 25.66 41.44
N ILE A 696 23.72 25.94 40.16
CA ILE A 696 24.26 25.21 39.02
C ILE A 696 25.19 26.15 38.23
N PRO A 697 26.46 25.75 37.99
CA PRO A 697 27.38 26.53 37.16
C PRO A 697 26.93 26.52 35.70
N VAL A 698 26.87 27.70 35.10
CA VAL A 698 26.62 27.86 33.66
C VAL A 698 27.86 28.51 33.05
N VAL A 699 28.59 27.71 32.26
CA VAL A 699 29.84 28.10 31.60
C VAL A 699 29.65 28.46 30.13
N ILE A 700 28.47 28.18 29.56
CA ILE A 700 28.12 28.48 28.18
C ILE A 700 26.73 29.10 28.13
N GLN A 701 26.60 30.17 27.34
CA GLN A 701 25.33 30.87 27.13
C GLN A 701 25.02 31.07 25.63
N PRO A 702 23.75 31.29 25.26
CA PRO A 702 23.36 31.70 23.92
C PRO A 702 24.00 33.04 23.51
N GLU A 703 24.03 33.32 22.20
CA GLU A 703 24.44 34.63 21.70
C GLU A 703 23.39 35.70 22.05
N THR A 704 23.70 36.60 22.99
CA THR A 704 22.83 37.74 23.35
C THR A 704 23.59 39.06 23.36
N GLN A 705 23.00 40.10 22.76
CA GLN A 705 23.52 41.49 22.70
C GLN A 705 23.44 42.24 24.04
N THR A 706 23.18 41.57 25.17
CA THR A 706 22.97 42.18 26.49
C THR A 706 23.96 41.61 27.51
N HIS A 707 24.69 42.50 28.19
CA HIS A 707 25.81 42.23 29.11
C HIS A 707 25.45 41.57 30.46
N GLU A 708 24.31 40.90 30.62
CA GLU A 708 23.99 40.17 31.86
C GLU A 708 24.47 38.72 31.78
N ASP A 709 25.70 38.49 32.24
CA ASP A 709 26.34 37.17 32.32
C ASP A 709 25.93 36.45 33.63
N SER A 710 24.92 35.57 33.56
CA SER A 710 24.48 34.77 34.73
C SER A 710 25.20 33.42 34.77
N SER A 711 26.41 33.42 35.34
CA SER A 711 27.28 32.23 35.43
C SER A 711 26.91 31.22 36.54
N LEU A 712 25.93 31.58 37.38
CA LEU A 712 25.35 30.73 38.43
C LEU A 712 23.83 30.88 38.43
N VAL A 713 23.12 29.77 38.24
CA VAL A 713 21.66 29.74 38.24
C VAL A 713 21.18 28.95 39.46
N SER A 714 20.09 29.39 40.09
CA SER A 714 19.47 28.63 41.18
C SER A 714 19.14 27.21 40.73
N ALA A 715 19.49 26.21 41.54
CA ALA A 715 19.18 24.81 41.22
C ALA A 715 17.66 24.56 41.13
N TYR A 716 16.86 25.37 41.83
CA TYR A 716 15.40 25.33 41.76
C TYR A 716 14.90 25.84 40.41
N GLY A 717 14.43 24.93 39.55
CA GLY A 717 13.97 25.24 38.19
C GLY A 717 15.05 25.31 37.11
N ALA A 718 16.33 25.09 37.44
CA ALA A 718 17.42 25.02 36.45
C ALA A 718 17.16 23.97 35.37
N LYS A 719 17.47 24.35 34.12
CA LYS A 719 17.52 23.47 32.94
C LYS A 719 18.94 23.51 32.37
N ALA A 720 19.48 22.35 32.00
CA ALA A 720 20.78 22.28 31.37
C ALA A 720 20.74 22.95 29.99
N PHE A 721 21.71 23.82 29.70
CA PHE A 721 21.90 24.41 28.37
C PHE A 721 22.81 23.49 27.54
N THR A 722 22.19 22.64 26.71
CA THR A 722 22.90 21.58 25.98
C THR A 722 23.45 22.02 24.63
N ASN A 723 23.05 23.17 24.12
CA ASN A 723 23.50 23.66 22.81
C ASN A 723 24.93 24.22 22.87
N GLU A 724 25.53 24.41 21.70
CA GLU A 724 26.73 25.24 21.58
C GLU A 724 26.37 26.72 21.81
N GLY A 725 27.36 27.50 22.27
CA GLY A 725 27.19 28.91 22.54
C GLY A 725 28.52 29.61 22.76
N TYR A 726 28.54 30.58 23.66
CA TYR A 726 29.72 31.35 24.02
C TYR A 726 30.07 31.16 25.49
N LEU A 727 31.37 31.10 25.79
CA LEU A 727 31.85 30.87 27.14
C LEU A 727 31.62 32.11 28.02
N THR A 728 31.11 31.89 29.24
CA THR A 728 30.84 32.96 30.22
C THR A 728 32.13 33.46 30.87
N SER A 729 32.03 34.55 31.63
CA SER A 729 33.11 35.12 32.46
C SER A 729 33.70 34.15 33.48
N ARG A 730 33.00 33.04 33.76
CA ARG A 730 33.52 31.96 34.60
C ARG A 730 34.71 31.23 33.98
N CYS A 731 34.93 31.37 32.67
CA CYS A 731 35.92 30.59 31.91
C CYS A 731 37.27 31.30 31.69
N TRP A 732 37.63 32.28 32.52
CA TRP A 732 38.91 33.00 32.48
C TRP A 732 39.31 33.45 31.06
N LYS A 733 40.50 33.10 30.57
CA LYS A 733 41.01 33.49 29.25
C LYS A 733 40.19 32.93 28.07
N TYR A 734 39.28 31.99 28.32
CA TYR A 734 38.40 31.41 27.30
C TYR A 734 37.04 32.11 27.22
N GLN A 735 36.75 33.07 28.10
CA GLN A 735 35.52 33.87 28.05
C GLN A 735 35.31 34.48 26.66
N GLY A 736 34.07 34.45 26.18
CA GLY A 736 33.66 35.06 24.91
C GLY A 736 34.05 34.26 23.67
N LEU A 737 34.82 33.17 23.80
CA LEU A 737 35.04 32.24 22.71
C LEU A 737 33.76 31.44 22.41
N SER A 738 33.59 31.07 21.14
CA SER A 738 32.57 30.08 20.78
C SER A 738 32.92 28.72 21.39
N SER A 739 31.92 27.88 21.65
CA SER A 739 32.10 26.49 22.11
C SER A 739 33.15 25.74 21.29
N LYS A 740 33.12 25.87 19.96
CA LYS A 740 34.03 25.17 19.05
C LYS A 740 35.48 25.65 19.20
N ASP A 741 35.69 26.96 19.27
CA ASP A 741 37.03 27.54 19.42
C ASP A 741 37.60 27.28 20.82
N ALA A 742 36.75 27.40 21.84
CA ALA A 742 37.09 27.11 23.22
C ALA A 742 37.48 25.64 23.42
N ALA A 743 36.69 24.70 22.89
CA ALA A 743 37.01 23.27 22.97
C ALA A 743 38.40 22.99 22.38
N LYS A 744 38.68 23.52 21.19
CA LYS A 744 39.99 23.37 20.55
C LYS A 744 41.12 23.95 21.40
N GLN A 745 40.95 25.17 21.92
CA GLN A 745 41.99 25.85 22.70
C GLN A 745 42.22 25.18 24.06
N ILE A 746 41.16 24.78 24.76
CA ILE A 746 41.23 24.05 26.04
C ILE A 746 41.98 22.74 25.87
N VAL A 747 41.64 21.94 24.85
CA VAL A 747 42.33 20.67 24.59
C VAL A 747 43.80 20.91 24.25
N THR A 748 44.10 21.91 23.40
CA THR A 748 45.49 22.28 23.07
C THR A 748 46.31 22.67 24.31
N ASP A 749 45.70 23.37 25.27
CA ASP A 749 46.40 23.78 26.48
C ASP A 749 46.53 22.63 27.50
N LEU A 750 45.56 21.72 27.57
CA LEU A 750 45.66 20.49 28.34
C LEU A 750 46.71 19.51 27.76
N GLU A 751 46.84 19.44 26.43
CA GLU A 751 47.86 18.66 25.72
C GLU A 751 49.28 19.09 26.12
N LYS A 752 49.54 20.41 26.20
CA LYS A 752 50.86 20.97 26.58
C LYS A 752 51.32 20.53 27.97
N ILE A 753 50.40 20.22 28.86
CA ILE A 753 50.70 19.76 30.22
C ILE A 753 50.50 18.25 30.39
N GLY A 754 50.25 17.51 29.31
CA GLY A 754 50.03 16.06 29.32
C GLY A 754 48.75 15.63 30.01
N ARG A 755 47.74 16.52 30.11
CA ARG A 755 46.47 16.27 30.82
C ARG A 755 45.25 16.16 29.90
N GLY A 756 45.44 16.24 28.60
CA GLY A 756 44.40 15.91 27.64
C GLY A 756 44.97 15.66 26.26
N GLU A 757 44.18 15.06 25.40
CA GLU A 757 44.48 14.87 23.98
C GLU A 757 43.19 14.82 23.16
N THR A 758 43.25 15.30 21.92
CA THR A 758 42.17 15.07 20.96
C THR A 758 41.93 13.56 20.77
N ALA A 759 40.67 13.14 20.86
CA ALA A 759 40.29 11.74 20.76
C ALA A 759 39.01 11.59 19.95
N GLU A 760 38.88 10.46 19.26
CA GLU A 760 37.62 10.02 18.67
C GLU A 760 37.09 8.80 19.41
N SER A 761 35.77 8.76 19.61
CA SER A 761 35.07 7.62 20.18
C SER A 761 34.04 7.09 19.20
N TRP A 762 33.81 5.78 19.24
CA TRP A 762 32.90 5.08 18.35
C TRP A 762 31.93 4.23 19.18
N ARG A 763 30.66 4.24 18.77
CA ARG A 763 29.65 3.36 19.36
C ARG A 763 29.75 1.93 18.84
N LEU A 764 30.11 1.75 17.57
CA LEU A 764 30.26 0.44 16.94
C LEU A 764 31.21 -0.47 17.74
N ARG A 765 30.81 -1.73 17.93
CA ARG A 765 31.62 -2.79 18.50
C ARG A 765 31.90 -3.88 17.48
N ASP A 766 32.88 -4.72 17.77
CA ASP A 766 33.14 -5.91 16.96
C ASP A 766 31.96 -6.89 17.07
N TRP A 767 31.68 -7.58 15.96
CA TRP A 767 30.47 -8.38 15.80
C TRP A 767 30.67 -9.78 16.39
N LEU A 768 29.95 -10.08 17.47
CA LEU A 768 29.94 -11.40 18.11
C LEU A 768 29.12 -12.40 17.29
N ILE A 769 29.79 -13.39 16.70
CA ILE A 769 29.15 -14.38 15.80
C ILE A 769 28.92 -15.76 16.44
N SER A 770 29.61 -16.12 17.52
CA SER A 770 29.44 -17.41 18.20
C SER A 770 28.04 -17.60 18.78
N ARG A 771 27.42 -18.75 18.54
CA ARG A 771 26.15 -19.17 19.14
C ARG A 771 26.28 -20.59 19.69
N GLN A 772 25.85 -20.82 20.93
CA GLN A 772 25.89 -22.13 21.61
C GLN A 772 24.67 -22.98 21.22
N ARG A 773 24.47 -23.11 19.91
CA ARG A 773 23.26 -23.66 19.31
C ARG A 773 23.65 -24.65 18.22
N TYR A 774 22.76 -25.60 17.95
CA TYR A 774 23.03 -26.64 16.96
C TYR A 774 22.68 -26.20 15.55
N TRP A 775 21.55 -25.52 15.36
CA TRP A 775 21.04 -25.21 14.03
C TRP A 775 21.67 -23.94 13.42
N GLY A 776 22.97 -24.01 13.10
CA GLY A 776 23.72 -22.93 12.45
C GLY A 776 24.97 -23.45 11.74
N THR A 777 25.64 -22.60 10.98
CA THR A 777 26.89 -22.95 10.28
C THR A 777 28.00 -23.27 11.29
N PRO A 778 28.59 -24.49 11.31
CA PRO A 778 29.69 -24.79 12.23
C PRO A 778 30.91 -23.90 12.00
N ILE A 779 31.52 -23.41 13.07
CA ILE A 779 32.77 -22.63 12.97
C ILE A 779 33.92 -23.58 12.56
N PRO A 780 34.63 -23.31 11.46
CA PRO A 780 35.63 -24.24 10.89
C PRO A 780 36.98 -24.15 11.61
N MET A 781 36.97 -24.31 12.94
CA MET A 781 38.14 -24.25 13.82
C MET A 781 38.27 -25.53 14.65
N ILE A 782 39.51 -25.94 14.92
CA ILE A 782 39.88 -27.10 15.73
C ILE A 782 40.75 -26.63 16.90
N HIS A 783 40.36 -26.98 18.12
CA HIS A 783 41.08 -26.69 19.35
C HIS A 783 42.05 -27.83 19.69
N CYS A 784 43.34 -27.57 19.51
CA CYS A 784 44.43 -28.47 19.88
C CYS A 784 45.11 -27.97 21.15
N THR A 785 45.38 -28.86 22.10
CA THR A 785 46.08 -28.51 23.36
C THR A 785 47.50 -28.01 23.13
N SER A 786 48.18 -28.48 22.08
CA SER A 786 49.54 -28.06 21.74
C SER A 786 49.61 -26.88 20.77
N CYS A 787 48.70 -26.80 19.79
CA CYS A 787 48.75 -25.78 18.74
C CYS A 787 47.81 -24.59 18.96
N GLY A 788 46.91 -24.67 19.94
CA GLY A 788 45.82 -23.71 20.12
C GLY A 788 44.70 -23.91 19.09
N PRO A 789 43.94 -22.85 18.75
CA PRO A 789 42.94 -22.90 17.69
C PRO A 789 43.61 -22.94 16.32
N VAL A 790 43.28 -23.96 15.52
CA VAL A 790 43.83 -24.19 14.17
C VAL A 790 42.67 -24.24 13.16
N PRO A 791 42.75 -23.56 12.01
CA PRO A 791 41.71 -23.61 11.00
C PRO A 791 41.58 -25.00 10.37
N VAL A 792 40.36 -25.38 10.00
CA VAL A 792 40.11 -26.56 9.17
C VAL A 792 40.62 -26.28 7.75
N PRO A 793 41.40 -27.20 7.13
CA PRO A 793 41.84 -27.06 5.74
C PRO A 793 40.68 -26.87 4.76
N VAL A 794 40.86 -26.03 3.74
CA VAL A 794 39.80 -25.67 2.76
C VAL A 794 39.25 -26.89 2.01
N ASP A 795 40.10 -27.87 1.71
CA ASP A 795 39.76 -29.13 1.05
C ASP A 795 38.97 -30.10 1.95
N GLN A 796 38.93 -29.85 3.27
CA GLN A 796 38.12 -30.60 4.24
C GLN A 796 36.76 -29.94 4.53
N LEU A 797 36.47 -28.79 3.90
CA LEU A 797 35.16 -28.15 4.01
C LEU A 797 34.11 -28.87 3.12
N PRO A 798 32.82 -28.91 3.54
CA PRO A 798 32.29 -28.32 4.76
C PRO A 798 32.51 -29.18 6.01
N VAL A 799 32.72 -28.54 7.16
CA VAL A 799 32.44 -29.17 8.45
C VAL A 799 30.92 -29.30 8.56
N LYS A 800 30.38 -30.48 8.27
CA LYS A 800 28.94 -30.73 8.27
C LYS A 800 28.38 -30.80 9.68
N LEU A 801 27.15 -30.33 9.89
CA LEU A 801 26.43 -30.58 11.14
C LEU A 801 26.18 -32.10 11.30
N PRO A 802 26.42 -32.68 12.49
CA PRO A 802 26.13 -34.08 12.76
C PRO A 802 24.62 -34.29 12.95
N GLU A 803 24.09 -35.45 12.57
CA GLU A 803 22.70 -35.78 12.88
C GLU A 803 22.52 -36.06 14.37
N ILE A 804 21.63 -35.31 15.03
CA ILE A 804 21.30 -35.49 16.46
C ILE A 804 19.85 -35.96 16.58
N GLY A 805 19.63 -37.03 17.34
CA GLY A 805 18.31 -37.61 17.57
C GLY A 805 17.32 -36.64 18.24
N GLY A 806 16.06 -36.66 17.81
CA GLY A 806 15.00 -35.75 18.28
C GLY A 806 14.72 -35.79 19.79
N GLU A 807 14.98 -36.93 20.45
CA GLU A 807 14.79 -37.07 21.90
C GLU A 807 15.74 -36.19 22.72
N TRP A 808 16.94 -35.92 22.20
CA TRP A 808 17.90 -35.04 22.87
C TRP A 808 17.32 -33.61 23.00
N PHE A 809 16.68 -33.10 21.94
CA PHE A 809 16.08 -31.76 21.93
C PHE A 809 14.95 -31.60 22.94
N LYS A 810 14.28 -32.70 23.33
CA LYS A 810 13.26 -32.71 24.40
C LYS A 810 13.87 -32.60 25.80
N ALA A 811 15.12 -33.06 25.98
CA ALA A 811 15.79 -33.08 27.28
C ALA A 811 16.51 -31.77 27.66
N GLN A 812 16.68 -30.83 26.71
CA GLN A 812 17.23 -29.46 26.90
C GLN A 812 18.54 -29.37 27.72
N LYS A 813 19.52 -30.23 27.44
CA LYS A 813 20.77 -30.39 28.21
C LYS A 813 21.97 -29.52 27.75
N GLY A 814 21.77 -28.26 27.33
CA GLY A 814 22.88 -27.35 26.96
C GLY A 814 23.20 -27.31 25.46
N ASN A 815 24.49 -27.24 25.06
CA ASN A 815 24.88 -27.25 23.64
C ASN A 815 24.84 -28.69 23.08
N PRO A 816 24.05 -28.97 22.03
CA PRO A 816 23.92 -30.32 21.48
C PRO A 816 25.22 -30.86 20.88
N LEU A 817 26.03 -29.99 20.27
CA LEU A 817 27.30 -30.38 19.62
C LEU A 817 28.36 -30.82 20.63
N GLU A 818 28.28 -30.33 21.86
CA GLU A 818 29.23 -30.67 22.93
C GLU A 818 28.87 -31.99 23.63
N THR A 819 27.58 -32.33 23.71
CA THR A 819 27.09 -33.39 24.60
C THR A 819 26.49 -34.60 23.88
N ALA A 820 26.10 -34.46 22.61
CA ALA A 820 25.40 -35.52 21.86
C ALA A 820 26.17 -36.05 20.65
N ALA A 821 27.29 -35.42 20.27
CA ALA A 821 27.99 -35.68 19.01
C ALA A 821 29.47 -36.02 19.23
N ASP A 822 29.75 -37.02 20.09
CA ASP A 822 31.12 -37.36 20.52
C ASP A 822 32.07 -37.70 19.36
N ASP A 823 31.59 -38.50 18.39
CA ASP A 823 32.34 -38.90 17.19
C ASP A 823 32.62 -37.72 16.24
N TRP A 824 31.76 -36.69 16.26
CA TRP A 824 31.95 -35.49 15.44
C TRP A 824 32.90 -34.50 16.12
N LEU A 825 32.78 -34.36 17.44
CA LEU A 825 33.56 -33.45 18.27
C LEU A 825 35.04 -33.78 18.25
N HIS A 826 35.38 -35.06 18.43
CA HIS A 826 36.78 -35.51 18.48
C HIS A 826 37.35 -35.68 17.07
N THR A 827 38.50 -35.06 16.83
CA THR A 827 39.19 -35.08 15.53
C THR A 827 40.69 -34.97 15.72
N GLU A 828 41.47 -35.14 14.66
CA GLU A 828 42.91 -34.87 14.67
C GLU A 828 43.20 -33.40 14.36
N CYS A 829 44.26 -32.87 14.98
CA CYS A 829 44.78 -31.54 14.67
C CYS A 829 45.39 -31.55 13.26
N PRO A 830 44.97 -30.66 12.33
CA PRO A 830 45.52 -30.64 10.97
C PRO A 830 46.98 -30.16 10.91
N LYS A 831 47.51 -29.59 12.00
CA LYS A 831 48.89 -29.10 12.09
C LYS A 831 49.88 -30.10 12.71
N CYS A 832 49.48 -30.82 13.77
CA CYS A 832 50.37 -31.73 14.50
C CYS A 832 49.89 -33.19 14.54
N HIS A 833 48.72 -33.48 13.98
CA HIS A 833 48.06 -34.80 13.98
C HIS A 833 47.75 -35.39 15.36
N GLY A 834 47.93 -34.62 16.43
CA GLY A 834 47.53 -35.02 17.79
C GLY A 834 46.01 -34.92 18.01
N PRO A 835 45.49 -35.52 19.10
CA PRO A 835 44.08 -35.41 19.46
C PRO A 835 43.63 -33.95 19.64
N ALA A 836 42.48 -33.61 19.08
CA ALA A 836 41.91 -32.27 19.13
C ALA A 836 40.37 -32.33 19.15
N LYS A 837 39.73 -31.17 19.35
CA LYS A 837 38.27 -31.04 19.35
C LYS A 837 37.83 -29.97 18.37
N ARG A 838 36.75 -30.22 17.62
CA ARG A 838 36.10 -29.18 16.80
C ARG A 838 35.53 -28.08 17.68
N ASP A 839 35.43 -26.87 17.14
CA ASP A 839 34.63 -25.81 17.77
C ASP A 839 33.15 -26.22 17.78
N THR A 840 32.51 -26.10 18.94
CA THR A 840 31.11 -26.50 19.16
C THR A 840 30.14 -25.33 19.01
N ASP A 841 30.64 -24.10 18.84
CA ASP A 841 29.79 -22.98 18.51
C ASP A 841 29.44 -23.00 17.01
N THR A 842 28.23 -22.56 16.69
CA THR A 842 27.82 -22.24 15.33
C THR A 842 27.84 -20.73 15.12
N MET A 843 27.86 -20.30 13.85
CA MET A 843 27.78 -18.89 13.49
C MET A 843 26.34 -18.38 13.57
N ASP A 844 26.19 -17.11 13.92
CA ASP A 844 24.94 -16.37 13.81
C ASP A 844 24.37 -16.42 12.38
N THR A 845 23.05 -16.52 12.25
CA THR A 845 22.33 -16.54 10.97
C THR A 845 22.60 -15.29 10.12
N PHE A 846 22.95 -14.17 10.76
CA PHE A 846 23.35 -12.96 10.06
C PHE A 846 24.65 -13.11 9.26
N VAL A 847 25.49 -14.10 9.59
CA VAL A 847 26.68 -14.41 8.78
C VAL A 847 26.25 -14.96 7.42
N ASP A 848 25.29 -15.87 7.37
CA ASP A 848 24.80 -16.44 6.10
C ASP A 848 24.08 -15.38 5.24
N SER A 849 23.24 -14.55 5.85
CA SER A 849 22.52 -13.46 5.15
C SER A 849 23.39 -12.25 4.80
N SER A 850 24.63 -12.16 5.28
CA SER A 850 25.54 -11.05 4.93
C SER A 850 26.15 -11.14 3.52
N TRP A 851 26.02 -12.27 2.82
CA TRP A 851 26.66 -12.47 1.51
C TRP A 851 25.84 -13.26 0.47
N TYR A 852 24.67 -13.80 0.84
CA TYR A 852 23.82 -14.62 -0.05
C TYR A 852 23.50 -13.97 -1.42
N TYR A 853 23.42 -12.63 -1.47
CA TYR A 853 23.19 -11.88 -2.70
C TYR A 853 24.34 -12.04 -3.72
N MET A 854 25.57 -12.29 -3.27
CA MET A 854 26.66 -12.66 -4.16
C MET A 854 26.55 -14.12 -4.61
N ARG A 855 26.12 -15.02 -3.72
CA ARG A 855 25.99 -16.45 -4.06
C ARG A 855 24.98 -16.70 -5.17
N TYR A 856 23.88 -15.93 -5.22
CA TYR A 856 22.91 -16.04 -6.31
C TYR A 856 23.50 -15.80 -7.70
N LEU A 857 24.62 -15.08 -7.83
CA LEU A 857 25.26 -14.83 -9.12
C LEU A 857 25.87 -16.12 -9.72
N ASP A 858 26.28 -17.04 -8.85
CA ASP A 858 26.94 -18.29 -9.22
C ASP A 858 26.66 -19.42 -8.20
N PRO A 859 25.39 -19.86 -8.08
CA PRO A 859 24.93 -20.69 -6.96
C PRO A 859 25.44 -22.14 -7.02
N LYS A 860 25.89 -22.59 -8.20
CA LYS A 860 26.35 -23.96 -8.49
C LYS A 860 27.87 -24.11 -8.46
N ASN A 861 28.61 -23.07 -8.09
CA ASN A 861 30.07 -23.13 -8.02
C ASN A 861 30.52 -23.86 -6.75
N ASP A 862 31.09 -25.06 -6.93
CA ASP A 862 31.55 -25.90 -5.81
C ASP A 862 32.94 -25.50 -5.29
N ASN A 863 33.69 -24.77 -6.12
CA ASN A 863 35.10 -24.48 -5.92
C ASN A 863 35.33 -23.13 -5.27
N GLU A 864 34.43 -22.16 -5.40
CA GLU A 864 34.53 -20.80 -4.86
C GLU A 864 33.16 -20.28 -4.42
N PRO A 865 33.10 -19.27 -3.51
CA PRO A 865 31.82 -18.67 -3.11
C PRO A 865 31.03 -18.11 -4.30
N PHE A 866 31.72 -17.52 -5.28
CA PHE A 866 31.21 -17.12 -6.59
C PHE A 866 32.41 -16.82 -7.51
N SER A 867 32.23 -16.96 -8.83
CA SER A 867 33.28 -16.61 -9.79
C SER A 867 33.57 -15.09 -9.80
N PRO A 868 34.84 -14.65 -9.87
CA PRO A 868 35.19 -13.22 -9.95
C PRO A 868 34.56 -12.49 -11.14
N ALA A 869 34.33 -13.18 -12.26
CA ALA A 869 33.75 -12.62 -13.47
C ALA A 869 32.26 -12.23 -13.36
N VAL A 870 31.54 -12.75 -12.37
CA VAL A 870 30.11 -12.42 -12.17
C VAL A 870 29.89 -11.37 -11.08
N ALA A 871 30.93 -11.06 -10.30
CA ALA A 871 30.86 -10.19 -9.13
C ALA A 871 30.29 -8.81 -9.50
N ARG A 872 29.16 -8.46 -8.89
CA ARG A 872 28.47 -7.18 -9.10
C ARG A 872 27.52 -6.87 -7.94
N PRO A 873 27.24 -5.59 -7.66
CA PRO A 873 26.25 -5.22 -6.66
C PRO A 873 24.82 -5.54 -7.14
N VAL A 874 23.89 -5.53 -6.19
CA VAL A 874 22.45 -5.52 -6.46
C VAL A 874 22.04 -4.12 -6.92
N ASP A 875 21.27 -4.02 -7.99
CA ASP A 875 20.78 -2.73 -8.48
C ASP A 875 19.63 -2.21 -7.61
N ILE A 876 18.64 -3.06 -7.29
CA ILE A 876 17.52 -2.71 -6.43
C ILE A 876 17.32 -3.78 -5.36
N TYR A 877 17.50 -3.41 -4.10
CA TYR A 877 17.27 -4.25 -2.94
C TYR A 877 15.99 -3.85 -2.21
N ILE A 878 15.06 -4.78 -2.02
CA ILE A 878 13.76 -4.54 -1.40
C ILE A 878 13.66 -5.28 -0.07
N GLY A 879 13.29 -4.57 1.00
CA GLY A 879 13.26 -5.18 2.33
C GLY A 879 12.54 -4.33 3.38
N GLY A 880 12.42 -4.88 4.59
CA GLY A 880 11.82 -4.17 5.72
C GLY A 880 12.81 -3.21 6.40
N VAL A 881 12.30 -2.09 6.95
CA VAL A 881 13.12 -1.11 7.68
C VAL A 881 13.68 -1.65 8.99
N GLU A 882 13.11 -2.73 9.53
CA GLU A 882 13.62 -3.42 10.73
C GLU A 882 15.05 -3.94 10.56
N HIS A 883 15.50 -4.14 9.32
CA HIS A 883 16.85 -4.60 8.99
C HIS A 883 17.83 -3.46 8.70
N ALA A 884 17.45 -2.21 8.98
CA ALA A 884 18.22 -0.99 8.69
C ALA A 884 19.64 -0.99 9.29
N ILE A 885 19.80 -1.59 10.49
CA ILE A 885 21.10 -1.68 11.18
C ILE A 885 21.70 -3.06 10.90
N LEU A 886 21.34 -4.09 11.69
CA LEU A 886 21.75 -5.51 11.57
C LEU A 886 22.20 -5.97 10.17
N HIS A 887 21.29 -6.55 9.40
CA HIS A 887 21.56 -7.18 8.11
C HIS A 887 22.25 -6.24 7.13
N LEU A 888 21.75 -5.00 6.99
CA LEU A 888 22.32 -4.07 6.01
C LEU A 888 23.76 -3.66 6.37
N LEU A 889 24.07 -3.43 7.65
CA LEU A 889 25.42 -3.09 8.09
C LEU A 889 26.38 -4.28 7.89
N TYR A 890 25.97 -5.49 8.26
CA TYR A 890 26.78 -6.70 8.08
C TYR A 890 27.02 -7.02 6.60
N ALA A 891 26.00 -6.87 5.76
CA ALA A 891 26.13 -7.04 4.31
C ALA A 891 27.14 -6.06 3.71
N ARG A 892 27.11 -4.79 4.14
CA ARG A 892 28.09 -3.78 3.71
C ARG A 892 29.51 -4.13 4.15
N PHE A 893 29.69 -4.55 5.40
CA PHE A 893 30.99 -4.97 5.92
C PHE A 893 31.56 -6.15 5.13
N ILE A 894 30.78 -7.22 4.94
CA ILE A 894 31.24 -8.41 4.22
C ILE A 894 31.47 -8.10 2.75
N TYR A 895 30.65 -7.26 2.11
CA TYR A 895 30.90 -6.82 0.74
C TYR A 895 32.24 -6.09 0.62
N LYS A 896 32.49 -5.10 1.48
CA LYS A 896 33.77 -4.36 1.49
C LYS A 896 34.95 -5.29 1.70
N PHE A 897 34.85 -6.23 2.64
CA PHE A 897 35.88 -7.26 2.83
C PHE A 897 36.10 -8.08 1.55
N LEU A 898 35.03 -8.63 0.95
CA LEU A 898 35.14 -9.45 -0.26
C LEU A 898 35.74 -8.67 -1.44
N THR A 899 35.46 -7.37 -1.56
CA THR A 899 36.09 -6.51 -2.59
C THR A 899 37.60 -6.36 -2.43
N GLN A 900 38.18 -6.68 -1.26
CA GLN A 900 39.62 -6.67 -1.01
C GLN A 900 40.28 -8.04 -1.25
N THR A 901 39.55 -9.01 -1.83
CA THR A 901 40.01 -10.37 -2.08
C THR A 901 40.05 -10.68 -3.58
N GLU A 902 40.70 -11.78 -3.95
CA GLU A 902 40.75 -12.29 -5.34
C GLU A 902 39.38 -12.59 -5.97
N LEU A 903 38.31 -12.63 -5.17
CA LEU A 903 36.93 -12.76 -5.65
C LEU A 903 36.43 -11.52 -6.41
N PHE A 904 37.18 -10.41 -6.40
CA PHE A 904 36.94 -9.24 -7.24
C PHE A 904 38.21 -8.93 -8.06
N PRO A 905 38.16 -8.92 -9.42
CA PRO A 905 39.34 -8.72 -10.25
C PRO A 905 39.85 -7.26 -10.20
N GLU A 906 41.18 -7.05 -10.29
CA GLU A 906 41.84 -5.72 -10.23
C GLU A 906 41.26 -4.66 -11.18
N LEU A 907 40.74 -5.06 -12.35
CA LEU A 907 40.08 -4.16 -13.31
C LEU A 907 38.82 -3.47 -12.73
N ALA A 908 38.19 -4.04 -11.69
CA ALA A 908 37.10 -3.42 -10.93
C ALA A 908 37.58 -2.29 -10.01
N HIS A 909 38.88 -2.21 -9.72
CA HIS A 909 39.50 -1.17 -8.88
C HIS A 909 40.07 0.02 -9.68
N THR A 910 40.23 -0.11 -11.01
CA THR A 910 41.05 0.84 -11.80
C THR A 910 40.34 1.53 -12.97
N GLN A 911 39.05 1.29 -13.24
CA GLN A 911 38.31 2.00 -14.28
C GLN A 911 37.19 2.86 -13.67
N PRO A 912 37.48 4.09 -13.22
CA PRO A 912 36.44 5.07 -13.01
C PRO A 912 35.87 5.43 -14.38
N SER A 913 34.73 4.84 -14.74
CA SER A 913 33.87 5.49 -15.73
C SER A 913 33.44 6.84 -15.14
N PRO A 914 33.48 7.95 -15.90
CA PRO A 914 33.02 9.25 -15.42
C PRO A 914 31.53 9.27 -14.98
N ALA A 915 30.81 8.16 -15.15
CA ALA A 915 29.43 7.97 -14.69
C ALA A 915 29.26 7.26 -13.34
N ALA A 916 30.30 6.66 -12.74
CA ALA A 916 30.20 6.00 -11.43
C ALA A 916 31.58 5.85 -10.74
N PRO A 917 31.85 6.56 -9.62
CA PRO A 917 33.03 6.27 -8.81
C PRO A 917 32.96 4.83 -8.25
N ALA A 918 34.12 4.21 -8.03
CA ALA A 918 34.26 2.88 -7.43
C ALA A 918 33.75 2.91 -5.97
N VAL A 919 32.44 2.71 -5.80
CA VAL A 919 31.78 2.63 -4.50
C VAL A 919 31.59 1.14 -4.16
N SER A 920 32.33 0.65 -3.16
CA SER A 920 32.24 -0.73 -2.66
C SER A 920 31.01 -0.89 -1.76
N GLU A 921 29.81 -0.87 -2.35
CA GLU A 921 28.54 -1.09 -1.64
C GLU A 921 27.70 -2.19 -2.32
N PRO A 922 27.07 -3.10 -1.55
CA PRO A 922 26.36 -4.25 -2.09
C PRO A 922 25.02 -3.92 -2.75
N PHE A 923 24.39 -2.80 -2.36
CA PHE A 923 23.05 -2.42 -2.81
C PHE A 923 23.04 -0.98 -3.32
N ARG A 924 22.85 -0.77 -4.62
CA ARG A 924 22.81 0.58 -5.23
C ARG A 924 21.58 1.37 -4.79
N THR A 925 20.41 0.74 -4.85
CA THR A 925 19.15 1.31 -4.40
C THR A 925 18.51 0.43 -3.34
N LEU A 926 18.03 1.04 -2.26
CA LEU A 926 17.28 0.37 -1.20
C LEU A 926 15.83 0.86 -1.18
N LEU A 927 14.90 -0.08 -1.36
CA LEU A 927 13.47 0.14 -1.18
C LEU A 927 13.03 -0.45 0.15
N SER A 928 12.98 0.40 1.18
CA SER A 928 12.48 -0.01 2.48
C SER A 928 10.95 0.03 2.49
N GLN A 929 10.30 -1.13 2.55
CA GLN A 929 8.85 -1.19 2.71
C GLN A 929 8.44 -0.86 4.14
N GLY A 930 7.31 -0.17 4.29
CA GLY A 930 6.65 0.00 5.57
C GLY A 930 6.02 -1.30 6.04
N MET A 931 5.78 -1.38 7.34
CA MET A 931 5.23 -2.57 7.97
C MET A 931 3.80 -2.84 7.49
N VAL A 932 3.43 -4.11 7.39
CA VAL A 932 2.02 -4.50 7.20
C VAL A 932 1.40 -4.71 8.57
N HIS A 933 0.36 -3.93 8.86
CA HIS A 933 -0.38 -3.98 10.11
C HIS A 933 -1.67 -4.77 9.93
N GLY A 934 -1.89 -5.73 10.83
CA GLY A 934 -3.14 -6.47 10.96
C GLY A 934 -4.03 -5.85 12.01
N ARG A 935 -5.34 -6.02 11.85
CA ARG A 935 -6.31 -5.67 12.89
C ARG A 935 -6.08 -6.57 14.11
N THR A 936 -5.84 -5.95 15.25
CA THR A 936 -5.45 -6.61 16.50
C THR A 936 -6.49 -6.34 17.57
N TYR A 937 -6.79 -7.37 18.35
CA TYR A 937 -7.73 -7.30 19.46
C TYR A 937 -6.98 -7.52 20.77
N SER A 938 -7.18 -6.64 21.74
CA SER A 938 -6.64 -6.80 23.08
C SER A 938 -7.72 -6.63 24.15
N GLU A 939 -7.51 -7.31 25.27
CA GLU A 939 -8.40 -7.26 26.42
C GLU A 939 -8.27 -5.90 27.13
N PRO A 940 -9.37 -5.16 27.38
CA PRO A 940 -9.29 -3.78 27.86
C PRO A 940 -8.61 -3.59 29.22
N SER A 941 -8.75 -4.57 30.12
CA SER A 941 -8.22 -4.48 31.49
C SER A 941 -6.76 -4.88 31.61
N THR A 942 -6.31 -5.84 30.80
CA THR A 942 -4.97 -6.45 30.91
C THR A 942 -4.03 -6.03 29.78
N GLY A 943 -4.57 -5.55 28.66
CA GLY A 943 -3.80 -5.28 27.44
C GLY A 943 -3.34 -6.55 26.71
N ARG A 944 -3.70 -7.75 27.20
CA ARG A 944 -3.35 -9.04 26.59
C ARG A 944 -3.99 -9.16 25.21
N PHE A 945 -3.22 -9.62 24.22
CA PHE A 945 -3.76 -9.92 22.89
C PHE A 945 -4.70 -11.13 22.93
N LEU A 946 -5.82 -11.02 22.23
CA LEU A 946 -6.88 -12.02 22.19
C LEU A 946 -6.75 -12.92 20.97
N LEU A 947 -6.98 -14.22 21.15
CA LEU A 947 -7.06 -15.19 20.07
C LEU A 947 -8.36 -15.00 19.27
N PRO A 948 -8.38 -15.32 17.96
CA PRO A 948 -9.61 -15.30 17.16
C PRO A 948 -10.74 -16.15 17.76
N SER A 949 -10.43 -17.24 18.46
CA SER A 949 -11.40 -18.11 19.13
C SER A 949 -12.05 -17.49 20.38
N GLU A 950 -11.41 -16.48 20.97
CA GLU A 950 -11.88 -15.72 22.14
C GLU A 950 -12.80 -14.56 21.74
N LEU A 951 -13.02 -14.33 20.44
CA LEU A 951 -13.81 -13.22 19.92
C LEU A 951 -15.13 -13.71 19.31
N ASP A 952 -16.19 -12.95 19.56
CA ASP A 952 -17.44 -13.01 18.79
C ASP A 952 -17.42 -11.89 17.75
N LEU A 953 -17.33 -12.29 16.47
CA LEU A 953 -17.26 -11.40 15.31
C LEU A 953 -18.54 -11.49 14.44
N THR A 954 -19.64 -12.00 14.99
CA THR A 954 -20.93 -12.08 14.29
C THR A 954 -21.43 -10.71 13.83
N ASP A 955 -21.35 -9.70 14.70
CA ASP A 955 -21.39 -8.28 14.31
C ASP A 955 -19.97 -7.73 14.15
N LYS A 956 -19.50 -7.65 12.90
CA LYS A 956 -18.16 -7.12 12.58
C LYS A 956 -17.95 -5.66 12.99
N ASN A 957 -19.02 -4.89 13.18
CA ASN A 957 -18.94 -3.50 13.63
C ASN A 957 -18.94 -3.38 15.16
N ASN A 958 -19.37 -4.41 15.87
CA ASN A 958 -19.37 -4.47 17.34
C ASN A 958 -18.83 -5.83 17.84
N PRO A 959 -17.52 -6.09 17.70
CA PRO A 959 -16.92 -7.33 18.20
C PRO A 959 -17.02 -7.39 19.73
N LEU A 960 -17.23 -8.59 20.27
CA LEU A 960 -17.28 -8.85 21.71
C LEU A 960 -16.27 -9.93 22.11
N ILE A 961 -15.84 -9.93 23.36
CA ILE A 961 -15.10 -11.07 23.93
C ILE A 961 -16.11 -12.18 24.20
N LYS A 962 -15.88 -13.35 23.61
CA LYS A 962 -16.82 -14.47 23.60
C LYS A 962 -17.19 -14.90 25.02
N GLY A 963 -18.50 -15.04 25.28
CA GLY A 963 -19.01 -15.34 26.62
C GLY A 963 -19.13 -14.12 27.53
N THR A 964 -18.92 -12.89 27.03
CA THR A 964 -19.06 -11.64 27.77
C THR A 964 -19.81 -10.58 26.95
N THR A 965 -20.12 -9.45 27.59
CA THR A 965 -20.62 -8.23 26.93
C THR A 965 -19.53 -7.17 26.72
N VAL A 966 -18.27 -7.52 26.98
CA VAL A 966 -17.13 -6.60 26.93
C VAL A 966 -16.60 -6.50 25.50
N ARG A 967 -16.33 -5.26 25.06
CA ARG A 967 -15.70 -5.00 23.77
C ARG A 967 -14.18 -5.06 23.90
N PRO A 968 -13.46 -5.75 23.00
CA PRO A 968 -12.01 -5.69 22.97
C PRO A 968 -11.55 -4.30 22.50
N ASN A 969 -10.35 -3.90 22.91
CA ASN A 969 -9.63 -2.81 22.28
C ASN A 969 -9.25 -3.24 20.85
N ILE A 970 -9.42 -2.35 19.87
CA ILE A 970 -9.11 -2.61 18.45
C ILE A 970 -8.03 -1.62 18.01
N SER A 971 -6.90 -2.15 17.54
CA SER A 971 -5.83 -1.36 16.94
C SER A 971 -5.29 -2.03 15.66
N TYR A 972 -4.47 -1.31 14.89
CA TYR A 972 -3.70 -1.88 13.79
C TYR A 972 -2.24 -1.97 14.19
N GLU A 973 -1.74 -3.19 14.31
CA GLU A 973 -0.39 -3.48 14.81
C GLU A 973 0.40 -4.27 13.77
N LYS A 974 1.74 -4.18 13.81
CA LYS A 974 2.63 -5.09 13.06
C LYS A 974 2.13 -6.53 13.18
N MET A 975 1.95 -7.20 12.04
CA MET A 975 1.54 -8.60 12.02
C MET A 975 2.60 -9.46 12.72
N SER A 976 2.18 -10.25 13.72
CA SER A 976 3.05 -11.22 14.40
C SER A 976 2.26 -12.42 14.93
N LYS A 977 2.94 -13.54 15.12
CA LYS A 977 2.36 -14.74 15.76
C LYS A 977 1.88 -14.44 17.18
N SER A 978 2.62 -13.63 17.95
CA SER A 978 2.31 -13.25 19.33
C SER A 978 1.10 -12.32 19.48
N LYS A 979 0.76 -11.55 18.44
CA LYS A 979 -0.41 -10.64 18.43
C LYS A 979 -1.65 -11.28 17.84
N HIS A 980 -1.56 -12.51 17.31
CA HIS A 980 -2.65 -13.26 16.68
C HIS A 980 -3.39 -12.49 15.56
N ASN A 981 -2.70 -11.56 14.91
CA ASN A 981 -3.24 -10.64 13.90
C ASN A 981 -2.66 -10.88 12.50
N GLY A 982 -1.85 -11.92 12.33
CA GLY A 982 -1.29 -12.31 11.04
C GLY A 982 -2.38 -12.83 10.10
N VAL A 983 -2.47 -12.25 8.90
CA VAL A 983 -3.40 -12.70 7.86
C VAL A 983 -2.68 -13.61 6.88
N ASP A 984 -3.23 -14.80 6.68
CA ASP A 984 -2.75 -15.76 5.69
C ASP A 984 -3.11 -15.25 4.27
N PRO A 985 -2.12 -14.95 3.42
CA PRO A 985 -2.35 -14.49 2.06
C PRO A 985 -3.10 -15.52 1.20
N MET A 986 -2.98 -16.82 1.49
CA MET A 986 -3.66 -17.85 0.70
C MET A 986 -5.18 -17.75 0.80
N ILE A 987 -5.73 -17.37 1.95
CA ILE A 987 -7.17 -17.13 2.11
C ILE A 987 -7.65 -16.06 1.12
N CYS A 988 -6.84 -15.01 0.91
CA CYS A 988 -7.16 -13.93 -0.02
C CYS A 988 -6.99 -14.37 -1.48
N VAL A 989 -5.89 -15.06 -1.79
CA VAL A 989 -5.60 -15.56 -3.14
C VAL A 989 -6.65 -16.59 -3.59
N GLU A 990 -7.06 -17.52 -2.74
CA GLU A 990 -8.09 -18.52 -3.06
C GLU A 990 -9.48 -17.92 -3.28
N LYS A 991 -9.75 -16.80 -2.60
CA LYS A 991 -11.05 -16.11 -2.64
C LYS A 991 -11.16 -15.11 -3.78
N TYR A 992 -10.13 -14.32 -4.04
CA TYR A 992 -10.17 -13.19 -4.98
C TYR A 992 -9.21 -13.32 -6.16
N GLY A 993 -8.28 -14.28 -6.12
CA GLY A 993 -7.20 -14.44 -7.08
C GLY A 993 -5.90 -13.74 -6.68
N ALA A 994 -4.79 -14.23 -7.23
CA ALA A 994 -3.44 -13.71 -7.02
C ALA A 994 -3.30 -12.28 -7.55
N ASP A 995 -3.71 -12.03 -8.80
CA ASP A 995 -3.59 -10.72 -9.43
C ASP A 995 -4.40 -9.64 -8.69
N THR A 996 -5.61 -9.97 -8.24
CA THR A 996 -6.44 -9.06 -7.45
C THR A 996 -5.76 -8.72 -6.12
N THR A 997 -5.20 -9.73 -5.45
CA THR A 997 -4.52 -9.56 -4.15
C THR A 997 -3.26 -8.73 -4.30
N ARG A 998 -2.46 -8.96 -5.34
CA ARG A 998 -1.26 -8.18 -5.69
C ARG A 998 -1.59 -6.72 -5.92
N ALA A 999 -2.55 -6.43 -6.79
CA ALA A 999 -2.96 -5.07 -7.10
C ALA A 999 -3.53 -4.33 -5.88
N HIS A 1000 -4.29 -5.03 -5.02
CA HIS A 1000 -4.79 -4.46 -3.77
C HIS A 1000 -3.68 -4.09 -2.79
N VAL A 1001 -2.69 -4.97 -2.61
CA VAL A 1001 -1.54 -4.69 -1.74
C VAL A 1001 -0.72 -3.50 -2.23
N LEU A 1002 -0.50 -3.38 -3.55
CA LEU A 1002 0.19 -2.24 -4.13
C LEU A 1002 -0.61 -0.93 -4.01
N PHE A 1003 -1.94 -1.00 -4.13
CA PHE A 1003 -2.81 0.18 -4.07
C PHE A 1003 -3.02 0.71 -2.64
N SER A 1004 -2.97 -0.17 -1.65
CA SER A 1004 -3.39 0.14 -0.28
C SER A 1004 -2.54 1.21 0.41
N ALA A 1005 -1.24 1.29 0.11
CA ALA A 1005 -0.34 2.32 0.64
C ALA A 1005 0.93 2.48 -0.21
N PRO A 1006 1.55 3.67 -0.27
CA PRO A 1006 2.92 3.84 -0.78
C PRO A 1006 3.91 2.87 -0.10
N ILE A 1007 5.00 2.49 -0.79
CA ILE A 1007 5.90 1.43 -0.31
C ILE A 1007 6.45 1.72 1.08
N ALA A 1008 6.93 2.94 1.34
CA ALA A 1008 7.56 3.31 2.61
C ALA A 1008 6.56 3.39 3.78
N GLU A 1009 5.27 3.55 3.49
CA GLU A 1009 4.23 3.75 4.49
C GLU A 1009 3.74 2.42 5.07
N VAL A 1010 3.25 2.51 6.31
CA VAL A 1010 2.56 1.41 6.97
C VAL A 1010 1.31 1.06 6.16
N LEU A 1011 1.14 -0.23 5.85
CA LEU A 1011 -0.04 -0.74 5.18
C LEU A 1011 -0.96 -1.35 6.23
N GLU A 1012 -2.08 -0.68 6.51
CA GLU A 1012 -3.17 -1.25 7.31
C GLU A 1012 -3.98 -2.21 6.43
N TRP A 1013 -3.86 -3.50 6.71
CA TRP A 1013 -4.51 -4.51 5.89
C TRP A 1013 -6.01 -4.52 6.12
N ASP A 1014 -6.77 -4.18 5.07
CA ASP A 1014 -8.22 -4.22 5.04
C ASP A 1014 -8.71 -5.00 3.81
N GLU A 1015 -9.10 -6.25 4.04
CA GLU A 1015 -9.63 -7.13 2.99
C GLU A 1015 -10.92 -6.56 2.37
N THR A 1016 -11.73 -5.77 3.08
CA THR A 1016 -13.04 -5.32 2.58
C THR A 1016 -12.94 -4.40 1.36
N LYS A 1017 -11.77 -3.77 1.15
CA LYS A 1017 -11.50 -2.85 0.04
C LYS A 1017 -11.10 -3.56 -1.26
N ILE A 1018 -10.75 -4.86 -1.21
CA ILE A 1018 -10.29 -5.63 -2.37
C ILE A 1018 -11.33 -5.69 -3.50
N VAL A 1019 -12.61 -5.62 -3.16
CA VAL A 1019 -13.75 -5.60 -4.11
C VAL A 1019 -13.64 -4.44 -5.11
N GLY A 1020 -12.96 -3.35 -4.75
CA GLY A 1020 -12.67 -2.25 -5.67
C GLY A 1020 -11.81 -2.69 -6.86
N ILE A 1021 -10.81 -3.54 -6.61
CA ILE A 1021 -9.91 -4.09 -7.63
C ILE A 1021 -10.65 -5.11 -8.50
N GLU A 1022 -11.44 -6.03 -7.92
CA GLU A 1022 -12.24 -6.99 -8.70
C GLU A 1022 -13.18 -6.29 -9.69
N ARG A 1023 -13.84 -5.21 -9.23
CA ARG A 1023 -14.71 -4.40 -10.10
C ARG A 1023 -13.93 -3.72 -11.22
N TRP A 1024 -12.71 -3.25 -10.95
CA TRP A 1024 -11.86 -2.67 -11.97
C TRP A 1024 -11.41 -3.72 -13.00
N PHE A 1025 -10.94 -4.88 -12.57
CA PHE A 1025 -10.58 -5.98 -13.46
C PHE A 1025 -11.78 -6.48 -14.28
N GLY A 1026 -12.97 -6.54 -13.70
CA GLY A 1026 -14.20 -6.83 -14.44
C GLY A 1026 -14.49 -5.82 -15.56
N ARG A 1027 -14.23 -4.51 -15.32
CA ARG A 1027 -14.36 -3.47 -16.36
C ARG A 1027 -13.31 -3.63 -17.44
N LEU A 1028 -12.05 -3.91 -17.07
CA LEU A 1028 -10.97 -4.14 -18.02
C LEU A 1028 -11.25 -5.35 -18.92
N TRP A 1029 -11.67 -6.47 -18.33
CA TRP A 1029 -12.03 -7.69 -19.06
C TRP A 1029 -13.11 -7.41 -20.12
N LYS A 1030 -14.19 -6.73 -19.72
CA LYS A 1030 -15.25 -6.33 -20.64
C LYS A 1030 -14.72 -5.41 -21.74
N LEU A 1031 -13.91 -4.41 -21.38
CA LEU A 1031 -13.32 -3.49 -22.34
C LEU A 1031 -12.50 -4.25 -23.41
N VAL A 1032 -11.68 -5.21 -23.02
CA VAL A 1032 -10.88 -6.02 -23.95
C VAL A 1032 -11.76 -6.86 -24.87
N LEU A 1033 -12.78 -7.55 -24.34
CA LEU A 1033 -13.71 -8.33 -25.16
C LEU A 1033 -14.45 -7.47 -26.19
N ASP A 1034 -14.96 -6.32 -25.75
CA ASP A 1034 -15.67 -5.38 -26.63
C ASP A 1034 -14.73 -4.83 -27.72
N VAL A 1035 -13.48 -4.52 -27.37
CA VAL A 1035 -12.46 -4.01 -28.31
C VAL A 1035 -12.07 -5.08 -29.32
N THR A 1036 -11.83 -6.31 -28.86
CA THR A 1036 -11.50 -7.45 -29.73
C THR A 1036 -12.59 -7.62 -30.78
N THR A 1037 -13.85 -7.68 -30.35
CA THR A 1037 -15.01 -7.77 -31.26
C THR A 1037 -15.06 -6.60 -32.25
N THR A 1038 -14.81 -5.38 -31.78
CA THR A 1038 -14.82 -4.16 -32.62
C THR A 1038 -13.71 -4.20 -33.68
N LEU A 1039 -12.50 -4.60 -33.31
CA LEU A 1039 -11.35 -4.71 -34.21
C LEU A 1039 -11.57 -5.81 -35.26
N SER A 1040 -12.07 -6.97 -34.85
CA SER A 1040 -12.39 -8.08 -35.75
C SER A 1040 -13.46 -7.70 -36.78
N GLN A 1041 -14.51 -6.97 -36.38
CA GLN A 1041 -15.59 -6.54 -37.27
C GLN A 1041 -15.18 -5.41 -38.21
N SER A 1042 -14.39 -4.44 -37.74
CA SER A 1042 -14.04 -3.26 -38.52
C SER A 1042 -13.01 -3.54 -39.63
N MET A 1043 -12.19 -4.58 -39.50
CA MET A 1043 -10.97 -4.74 -40.31
C MET A 1043 -10.94 -5.97 -41.24
N GLN A 1044 -12.02 -6.73 -41.41
CA GLN A 1044 -12.06 -7.94 -42.27
C GLN A 1044 -10.88 -8.92 -42.06
N GLY A 1045 -10.32 -8.95 -40.84
CA GLY A 1045 -9.33 -9.94 -40.42
C GLY A 1045 -7.85 -9.66 -40.69
N LYS A 1046 -7.39 -8.45 -41.07
CA LYS A 1046 -5.94 -8.14 -41.12
C LYS A 1046 -5.59 -6.70 -40.76
N LEU A 1047 -5.27 -6.44 -39.50
CA LEU A 1047 -4.29 -5.38 -39.20
C LEU A 1047 -2.97 -5.83 -39.84
N ASN A 1048 -2.30 -4.99 -40.63
CA ASN A 1048 -0.97 -5.28 -41.17
C ASN A 1048 0.09 -5.23 -40.06
N LEU A 1049 -0.07 -6.08 -39.05
CA LEU A 1049 0.82 -6.24 -37.91
C LEU A 1049 1.49 -7.61 -38.04
N SER A 1050 2.80 -7.64 -37.93
CA SER A 1050 3.54 -8.88 -37.73
C SER A 1050 3.59 -9.23 -36.24
N VAL A 1051 3.87 -10.50 -35.92
CA VAL A 1051 4.15 -10.92 -34.54
C VAL A 1051 5.31 -10.09 -33.96
N GLU A 1052 6.32 -9.78 -34.77
CA GLU A 1052 7.47 -8.96 -34.38
C GLU A 1052 7.08 -7.53 -33.99
N ASP A 1053 6.14 -6.90 -34.71
CA ASP A 1053 5.62 -5.56 -34.36
C ASP A 1053 4.93 -5.57 -32.98
N VAL A 1054 4.26 -6.66 -32.64
CA VAL A 1054 3.53 -6.78 -31.38
C VAL A 1054 4.46 -7.16 -30.22
N GLN A 1055 5.49 -7.97 -30.45
CA GLN A 1055 6.37 -8.49 -29.40
C GLN A 1055 7.59 -7.61 -29.15
N GLN A 1056 8.28 -7.18 -30.20
CA GLN A 1056 9.61 -6.56 -30.10
C GLN A 1056 9.61 -5.04 -30.22
N LYS A 1057 8.52 -4.43 -30.74
CA LYS A 1057 8.41 -2.98 -30.83
C LYS A 1057 7.65 -2.39 -29.63
N PRO A 1058 8.05 -1.20 -29.13
CA PRO A 1058 7.32 -0.49 -28.08
C PRO A 1058 5.86 -0.17 -28.46
N HIS A 1059 5.61 -0.02 -29.76
CA HIS A 1059 4.30 0.21 -30.35
C HIS A 1059 4.15 -0.67 -31.59
N ALA A 1060 2.98 -1.29 -31.73
CA ALA A 1060 2.70 -2.14 -32.90
C ALA A 1060 2.65 -1.33 -34.20
N PHE A 1061 2.23 -0.06 -34.14
CA PHE A 1061 2.26 0.87 -35.26
C PHE A 1061 3.42 1.87 -35.10
N PRO A 1062 4.39 1.90 -36.04
CA PRO A 1062 5.55 2.77 -35.94
C PRO A 1062 5.24 4.25 -36.19
N LYS A 1063 4.10 4.57 -36.82
CA LYS A 1063 3.58 5.94 -36.97
C LYS A 1063 2.09 5.94 -36.66
N LEU A 1064 1.68 6.89 -35.84
CA LEU A 1064 0.26 7.15 -35.59
C LEU A 1064 -0.40 7.75 -36.85
N PRO A 1065 -1.72 7.59 -37.02
CA PRO A 1065 -2.48 8.27 -38.06
C PRO A 1065 -2.30 9.80 -38.00
N ASN A 1066 -2.61 10.50 -39.10
CA ASN A 1066 -2.45 11.95 -39.17
C ASN A 1066 -3.21 12.67 -38.04
N LEU A 1067 -2.44 13.24 -37.10
CA LEU A 1067 -2.92 13.87 -35.86
C LEU A 1067 -3.88 15.05 -36.11
N ILE A 1068 -3.83 15.66 -37.28
CA ILE A 1068 -4.68 16.81 -37.65
C ILE A 1068 -6.14 16.37 -37.87
N ASN A 1069 -6.40 15.13 -38.27
CA ASN A 1069 -7.75 14.68 -38.63
C ASN A 1069 -8.41 13.76 -37.59
N LEU A 1070 -7.83 13.69 -36.38
CA LEU A 1070 -8.37 12.87 -35.30
C LEU A 1070 -9.63 13.48 -34.67
N SER A 1071 -10.57 12.63 -34.28
CA SER A 1071 -11.73 13.03 -33.49
C SER A 1071 -11.33 13.37 -32.04
N ASP A 1072 -12.15 14.13 -31.32
CA ASP A 1072 -11.89 14.46 -29.91
C ASP A 1072 -11.76 13.20 -29.04
N ALA A 1073 -12.55 12.15 -29.33
CA ALA A 1073 -12.46 10.87 -28.62
C ALA A 1073 -11.12 10.16 -28.87
N ASP A 1074 -10.60 10.20 -30.10
CA ASP A 1074 -9.28 9.64 -30.43
C ASP A 1074 -8.17 10.46 -29.76
N ILE A 1075 -8.27 11.80 -29.75
CA ILE A 1075 -7.30 12.69 -29.12
C ILE A 1075 -7.27 12.48 -27.60
N ASP A 1076 -8.43 12.46 -26.95
CA ASP A 1076 -8.54 12.27 -25.50
C ASP A 1076 -7.95 10.92 -25.06
N ALA A 1077 -8.28 9.84 -25.78
CA ALA A 1077 -7.75 8.52 -25.49
C ALA A 1077 -6.23 8.43 -25.72
N LEU A 1078 -5.73 9.05 -26.78
CA LEU A 1078 -4.30 9.07 -27.11
C LEU A 1078 -3.51 9.88 -26.09
N LEU A 1079 -3.99 11.07 -25.70
CA LEU A 1079 -3.38 11.89 -24.65
C LEU A 1079 -3.38 11.17 -23.30
N ALA A 1080 -4.53 10.59 -22.89
CA ALA A 1080 -4.62 9.85 -21.63
C ALA A 1080 -3.68 8.64 -21.61
N THR A 1081 -3.57 7.90 -22.72
CA THR A 1081 -2.63 6.77 -22.84
C THR A 1081 -1.19 7.24 -22.78
N HIS A 1082 -0.83 8.28 -23.55
CA HIS A 1082 0.50 8.88 -23.54
C HIS A 1082 0.91 9.33 -22.12
N GLU A 1083 0.06 10.09 -21.44
CA GLU A 1083 0.30 10.56 -20.08
C GLU A 1083 0.45 9.40 -19.09
N THR A 1084 -0.37 8.36 -19.23
CA THR A 1084 -0.29 7.18 -18.36
C THR A 1084 1.01 6.42 -18.59
N ILE A 1085 1.47 6.26 -19.84
CA ILE A 1085 2.78 5.64 -20.13
C ILE A 1085 3.90 6.44 -19.46
N VAL A 1086 3.90 7.76 -19.62
CA VAL A 1086 4.90 8.65 -19.00
C VAL A 1086 4.85 8.56 -17.48
N SER A 1087 3.67 8.65 -16.88
CA SER A 1087 3.47 8.61 -15.43
C SER A 1087 3.91 7.27 -14.83
N VAL A 1088 3.40 6.16 -15.36
CA VAL A 1088 3.70 4.81 -14.87
C VAL A 1088 5.18 4.48 -15.06
N THR A 1089 5.76 4.78 -16.23
CA THR A 1089 7.19 4.52 -16.49
C THR A 1089 8.08 5.32 -15.54
N ASN A 1090 7.82 6.63 -15.37
CA ASN A 1090 8.58 7.45 -14.44
C ASN A 1090 8.38 7.01 -12.98
N CYS A 1091 7.17 6.58 -12.61
CA CYS A 1091 6.93 6.06 -11.27
C CYS A 1091 7.76 4.81 -11.01
N ILE A 1092 7.70 3.79 -11.87
CA ILE A 1092 8.42 2.54 -11.64
C ILE A 1092 9.95 2.75 -11.70
N ASP A 1093 10.44 3.56 -12.64
CA ASP A 1093 11.89 3.74 -12.87
C ASP A 1093 12.55 4.73 -11.90
N LYS A 1094 11.87 5.83 -11.55
CA LYS A 1094 12.46 6.95 -10.79
C LYS A 1094 11.89 7.13 -9.39
N ASN A 1095 10.65 6.70 -9.16
CA ASN A 1095 10.00 6.85 -7.85
C ASN A 1095 9.15 5.61 -7.49
N PRO A 1096 9.78 4.44 -7.35
CA PRO A 1096 9.06 3.20 -7.06
C PRO A 1096 8.34 3.26 -5.71
N TYR A 1097 8.67 4.19 -4.80
CA TYR A 1097 7.91 4.38 -3.56
C TYR A 1097 6.43 4.69 -3.77
N ALA A 1098 6.06 5.23 -4.94
CA ALA A 1098 4.69 5.62 -5.28
C ALA A 1098 3.92 4.56 -6.11
N LEU A 1099 4.26 3.26 -6.08
CA LEU A 1099 3.58 2.23 -6.88
C LEU A 1099 2.03 2.21 -6.73
N ASN A 1100 1.47 2.74 -5.65
CA ASN A 1100 0.02 2.90 -5.50
C ASN A 1100 -0.59 3.85 -6.56
N THR A 1101 0.16 4.83 -7.06
CA THR A 1101 -0.28 5.73 -8.13
C THR A 1101 -0.36 5.02 -9.48
N VAL A 1102 0.48 4.01 -9.73
CA VAL A 1102 0.40 3.16 -10.93
C VAL A 1102 -0.99 2.52 -11.02
N ILE A 1103 -1.50 1.97 -9.92
CA ILE A 1103 -2.85 1.38 -9.88
C ILE A 1103 -3.93 2.43 -10.17
N SER A 1104 -3.78 3.63 -9.58
CA SER A 1104 -4.70 4.75 -9.80
C SER A 1104 -4.73 5.20 -11.27
N ASP A 1105 -3.57 5.36 -11.89
CA ASP A 1105 -3.43 5.83 -13.26
C ASP A 1105 -3.93 4.80 -14.27
N LEU A 1106 -3.64 3.50 -14.07
CA LEU A 1106 -4.19 2.43 -14.90
C LEU A 1106 -5.71 2.30 -14.75
N THR A 1107 -6.24 2.54 -13.55
CA THR A 1107 -7.69 2.58 -13.32
C THR A 1107 -8.34 3.75 -14.06
N LYS A 1108 -7.73 4.95 -14.00
CA LYS A 1108 -8.19 6.12 -14.76
C LYS A 1108 -8.15 5.87 -16.25
N LEU A 1109 -7.05 5.34 -16.78
CA LEU A 1109 -6.92 5.01 -18.21
C LEU A 1109 -8.00 4.01 -18.65
N THR A 1110 -8.22 2.95 -17.86
CA THR A 1110 -9.30 1.98 -18.14
C THR A 1110 -10.67 2.66 -18.22
N ASN A 1111 -10.97 3.56 -17.29
CA ASN A 1111 -12.25 4.28 -17.27
C ASN A 1111 -12.37 5.26 -18.45
N THR A 1112 -11.29 5.95 -18.83
CA THR A 1112 -11.23 6.85 -20.00
C THR A 1112 -11.49 6.06 -21.28
N LEU A 1113 -10.76 4.97 -21.53
CA LEU A 1113 -10.94 4.13 -22.72
C LEU A 1113 -12.31 3.44 -22.78
N SER A 1114 -12.92 3.19 -21.62
CA SER A 1114 -14.30 2.67 -21.55
C SER A 1114 -15.34 3.72 -21.90
N SER A 1115 -15.11 4.99 -21.56
CA SER A 1115 -16.08 6.08 -21.73
C SER A 1115 -15.95 6.80 -23.07
N ASN A 1116 -14.70 7.00 -23.52
CA ASN A 1116 -14.32 7.68 -24.74
C ASN A 1116 -13.54 6.70 -25.62
N ARG A 1117 -14.25 5.73 -26.22
CA ARG A 1117 -13.62 4.70 -27.06
C ARG A 1117 -13.11 5.33 -28.36
N PRO A 1118 -11.83 5.14 -28.73
CA PRO A 1118 -11.32 5.56 -30.03
C PRO A 1118 -12.16 5.00 -31.18
N THR A 1119 -12.38 5.84 -32.20
CA THR A 1119 -13.09 5.47 -33.43
C THR A 1119 -12.12 4.93 -34.47
N ASN A 1120 -10.87 5.36 -34.44
CA ASN A 1120 -9.82 4.84 -35.31
C ASN A 1120 -9.30 3.48 -34.76
N PRO A 1121 -9.36 2.38 -35.55
CA PRO A 1121 -8.92 1.05 -35.11
C PRO A 1121 -7.46 0.95 -34.70
N GLU A 1122 -6.55 1.68 -35.37
CA GLU A 1122 -5.12 1.68 -35.02
C GLU A 1122 -4.89 2.37 -33.67
N ILE A 1123 -5.59 3.49 -33.42
CA ILE A 1123 -5.55 4.19 -32.13
C ILE A 1123 -6.19 3.33 -31.03
N LEU A 1124 -7.33 2.70 -31.33
CA LEU A 1124 -8.00 1.80 -30.40
C LEU A 1124 -7.09 0.67 -29.94
N TYR A 1125 -6.47 -0.03 -30.90
CA TYR A 1125 -5.52 -1.10 -30.61
C TYR A 1125 -4.31 -0.57 -29.85
N THR A 1126 -3.71 0.55 -30.27
CA THR A 1126 -2.53 1.15 -29.62
C THR A 1126 -2.79 1.48 -28.15
N CYS A 1127 -3.94 2.09 -27.85
CA CYS A 1127 -4.32 2.46 -26.48
C CYS A 1127 -4.54 1.23 -25.59
N ILE A 1128 -5.24 0.22 -26.10
CA ILE A 1128 -5.57 -1.00 -25.34
C ILE A 1128 -4.34 -1.89 -25.15
N SER A 1129 -3.54 -2.06 -26.20
CA SER A 1129 -2.26 -2.77 -26.15
C SER A 1129 -1.31 -2.13 -25.13
N SER A 1130 -1.21 -0.79 -25.13
CA SER A 1130 -0.41 -0.05 -24.15
C SER A 1130 -0.91 -0.25 -22.71
N LEU A 1131 -2.23 -0.17 -22.48
CA LEU A 1131 -2.83 -0.41 -21.15
C LEU A 1131 -2.47 -1.81 -20.62
N LEU A 1132 -2.59 -2.85 -21.46
CA LEU A 1132 -2.28 -4.22 -21.07
C LEU A 1132 -0.78 -4.41 -20.75
N ARG A 1133 0.12 -3.82 -21.55
CA ARG A 1133 1.57 -3.87 -21.29
C ARG A 1133 1.93 -3.15 -19.98
N LEU A 1134 1.34 -1.99 -19.71
CA LEU A 1134 1.59 -1.25 -18.47
C LEU A 1134 1.07 -1.99 -17.22
N LEU A 1135 -0.04 -2.74 -17.36
CA LEU A 1135 -0.63 -3.52 -16.28
C LEU A 1135 0.09 -4.86 -16.04
N ALA A 1136 0.84 -5.37 -17.02
CA ALA A 1136 1.42 -6.72 -16.98
C ALA A 1136 2.33 -6.99 -15.77
N PRO A 1137 3.15 -6.04 -15.28
CA PRO A 1137 3.90 -6.25 -14.05
C PRO A 1137 3.03 -6.45 -12.80
N VAL A 1138 1.86 -5.80 -12.75
CA VAL A 1138 0.95 -5.80 -11.60
C VAL A 1138 0.08 -7.07 -11.59
N ALA A 1139 -0.56 -7.34 -12.73
CA ALA A 1139 -1.55 -8.42 -12.91
C ALA A 1139 -1.14 -9.32 -14.09
N PRO A 1140 -0.06 -10.10 -13.97
CA PRO A 1140 0.52 -10.85 -15.08
C PRO A 1140 -0.40 -11.92 -15.66
N ALA A 1141 -1.27 -12.56 -14.86
CA ALA A 1141 -2.13 -13.63 -15.35
C ALA A 1141 -3.32 -13.07 -16.12
N LEU A 1142 -4.02 -12.08 -15.56
CA LEU A 1142 -5.11 -11.37 -16.21
C LEU A 1142 -4.66 -10.71 -17.51
N THR A 1143 -3.49 -10.06 -17.49
CA THR A 1143 -2.94 -9.43 -18.70
C THR A 1143 -2.50 -10.44 -19.74
N SER A 1144 -1.91 -11.58 -19.35
CA SER A 1144 -1.60 -12.64 -20.31
C SER A 1144 -2.87 -13.22 -20.96
N GLU A 1145 -3.94 -13.42 -20.19
CA GLU A 1145 -5.22 -13.89 -20.71
C GLU A 1145 -5.86 -12.87 -21.66
N THR A 1146 -5.95 -11.62 -21.23
CA THR A 1146 -6.54 -10.55 -22.05
C THR A 1146 -5.70 -10.22 -23.27
N TRP A 1147 -4.39 -10.45 -23.20
CA TRP A 1147 -3.49 -10.37 -24.34
C TRP A 1147 -3.76 -11.50 -25.35
N GLU A 1148 -3.88 -12.75 -24.93
CA GLU A 1148 -4.30 -13.85 -25.83
C GLU A 1148 -5.65 -13.55 -26.48
N ILE A 1149 -6.64 -13.10 -25.70
CA ILE A 1149 -7.97 -12.74 -26.21
C ILE A 1149 -7.88 -11.66 -27.29
N LEU A 1150 -7.18 -10.56 -27.01
CA LEU A 1150 -7.04 -9.43 -27.94
C LEU A 1150 -6.44 -9.87 -29.28
N HIS A 1151 -5.52 -10.84 -29.29
CA HIS A 1151 -4.79 -11.25 -30.48
C HIS A 1151 -5.37 -12.49 -31.17
N SER A 1152 -6.18 -13.29 -30.49
CA SER A 1152 -6.72 -14.57 -30.98
C SER A 1152 -7.50 -14.45 -32.30
N GLU A 1153 -8.25 -13.37 -32.49
CA GLU A 1153 -9.00 -13.11 -33.73
C GLU A 1153 -8.24 -12.25 -34.74
N LEU A 1154 -7.09 -11.67 -34.34
CA LEU A 1154 -6.31 -10.75 -35.16
C LEU A 1154 -5.11 -11.43 -35.86
N PHE A 1155 -4.63 -12.57 -35.34
CA PHE A 1155 -3.45 -13.27 -35.85
C PHE A 1155 -3.69 -14.78 -36.02
N THR A 1156 -3.21 -15.35 -37.11
CA THR A 1156 -3.32 -16.80 -37.40
C THR A 1156 -2.40 -17.68 -36.55
N ASN A 1157 -1.36 -17.10 -35.93
CA ASN A 1157 -0.46 -17.79 -35.00
C ASN A 1157 -0.38 -17.03 -33.66
N ALA A 1158 -1.54 -16.78 -33.06
CA ALA A 1158 -1.65 -16.01 -31.82
C ALA A 1158 -0.89 -16.64 -30.64
N GLU A 1159 -0.68 -17.97 -30.65
CA GLU A 1159 0.09 -18.70 -29.62
C GLU A 1159 1.56 -18.25 -29.55
N ALA A 1160 2.11 -17.68 -30.63
CA ALA A 1160 3.46 -17.13 -30.63
C ALA A 1160 3.58 -15.79 -29.87
N ILE A 1161 2.47 -15.09 -29.61
CA ILE A 1161 2.46 -13.75 -29.02
C ILE A 1161 2.32 -13.84 -27.50
N ASN A 1162 3.45 -13.75 -26.79
CA ASN A 1162 3.49 -13.92 -25.34
C ASN A 1162 3.77 -12.60 -24.60
N MET A 1163 2.86 -12.22 -23.69
CA MET A 1163 2.99 -11.03 -22.83
C MET A 1163 4.32 -10.98 -22.06
N ALA A 1164 4.82 -12.13 -21.59
CA ALA A 1164 6.07 -12.21 -20.83
C ALA A 1164 7.31 -11.76 -21.61
N THR A 1165 7.22 -11.75 -22.96
CA THR A 1165 8.32 -11.37 -23.87
C THR A 1165 8.08 -10.05 -24.58
N THR A 1166 6.97 -9.36 -24.28
CA THR A 1166 6.58 -8.12 -24.97
C THR A 1166 7.36 -6.91 -24.46
N THR A 1167 7.76 -6.02 -25.38
CA THR A 1167 8.45 -4.78 -25.04
C THR A 1167 7.55 -3.75 -24.35
N TRP A 1168 8.11 -3.07 -23.34
CA TRP A 1168 7.46 -1.97 -22.62
C TRP A 1168 7.10 -0.81 -23.55
N PRO A 1169 5.91 -0.18 -23.42
CA PRO A 1169 5.52 0.93 -24.27
C PRO A 1169 6.30 2.20 -23.97
N THR A 1170 6.63 2.97 -25.02
CA THR A 1170 7.26 4.30 -24.92
C THR A 1170 6.24 5.44 -25.03
N PRO A 1171 6.58 6.69 -24.71
CA PRO A 1171 5.65 7.80 -24.91
C PRO A 1171 5.19 7.90 -26.38
N LEU A 1172 3.86 7.88 -26.60
CA LEU A 1172 3.26 7.81 -27.95
C LEU A 1172 3.40 9.08 -28.80
N LEU A 1173 3.72 10.21 -28.17
CA LEU A 1173 3.71 11.55 -28.76
C LEU A 1173 4.98 12.25 -28.33
N THR A 1174 5.50 13.14 -29.16
CA THR A 1174 6.49 14.13 -28.71
C THR A 1174 5.82 15.16 -27.79
N GLU A 1175 6.61 15.85 -26.97
CA GLU A 1175 6.09 16.92 -26.10
C GLU A 1175 5.40 18.02 -26.92
N THR A 1176 5.94 18.36 -28.10
CA THR A 1176 5.33 19.31 -29.03
C THR A 1176 3.97 18.83 -29.56
N GLU A 1177 3.86 17.57 -29.98
CA GLU A 1177 2.59 16.99 -30.45
C GLU A 1177 1.55 16.89 -29.33
N ALA A 1178 1.96 16.43 -28.14
CA ALA A 1178 1.08 16.36 -26.99
C ALA A 1178 0.56 17.76 -26.62
N ASN A 1179 1.41 18.79 -26.63
CA ASN A 1179 1.01 20.17 -26.38
C ASN A 1179 0.09 20.73 -27.48
N ALA A 1180 0.39 20.42 -28.75
CA ALA A 1180 -0.46 20.82 -29.87
C ALA A 1180 -1.85 20.18 -29.78
N LEU A 1181 -1.95 18.88 -29.48
CA LEU A 1181 -3.22 18.18 -29.30
C LEU A 1181 -3.99 18.70 -28.07
N ARG A 1182 -3.32 18.97 -26.94
CA ARG A 1182 -3.92 19.64 -25.77
C ARG A 1182 -4.45 21.04 -26.11
N SER A 1183 -3.85 21.71 -27.09
CA SER A 1183 -4.24 23.08 -27.50
C SER A 1183 -5.45 23.13 -28.43
N ARG A 1184 -5.86 22.00 -29.04
CA ARG A 1184 -7.11 21.91 -29.82
C ARG A 1184 -8.36 22.04 -28.95
N GLY A 1185 -8.25 21.78 -27.65
CA GLY A 1185 -9.32 21.99 -26.67
C GLY A 1185 -9.24 23.35 -25.97
N GLY A 1186 -10.39 23.90 -25.58
CA GLY A 1186 -10.46 25.10 -24.74
C GLY A 1186 -9.88 24.87 -23.34
N GLN A 1187 -9.33 25.91 -22.73
CA GLN A 1187 -8.81 25.91 -21.36
C GLN A 1187 -9.91 26.19 -20.35
N ASN A 1188 -10.08 25.28 -19.40
CA ASN A 1188 -10.89 25.53 -18.21
C ASN A 1188 -10.14 26.42 -17.21
N VAL A 1189 -10.80 27.49 -16.80
CA VAL A 1189 -10.32 28.49 -15.85
C VAL A 1189 -11.29 28.59 -14.69
N GLY A 1190 -10.82 28.34 -13.47
CA GLY A 1190 -11.59 28.60 -12.25
C GLY A 1190 -11.48 30.07 -11.86
N VAL A 1191 -12.59 30.79 -11.84
CA VAL A 1191 -12.62 32.22 -11.48
C VAL A 1191 -13.02 32.37 -10.02
N GLN A 1192 -12.12 32.96 -9.25
CA GLN A 1192 -12.30 33.27 -7.83
C GLN A 1192 -12.52 34.76 -7.64
N ILE A 1193 -13.38 35.10 -6.68
CA ILE A 1193 -13.56 36.47 -6.21
C ILE A 1193 -13.25 36.51 -4.72
N ASN A 1194 -12.24 37.31 -4.33
CA ASN A 1194 -11.73 37.37 -2.95
C ASN A 1194 -11.40 35.97 -2.38
N GLY A 1195 -10.77 35.11 -3.19
CA GLY A 1195 -10.35 33.76 -2.81
C GLY A 1195 -11.45 32.69 -2.79
N LYS A 1196 -12.71 33.02 -3.10
CA LYS A 1196 -13.81 32.04 -3.21
C LYS A 1196 -14.12 31.75 -4.68
N LEU A 1197 -14.13 30.47 -5.07
CA LEU A 1197 -14.52 30.03 -6.42
C LEU A 1197 -15.98 30.42 -6.70
N ARG A 1198 -16.22 31.10 -7.83
CA ARG A 1198 -17.56 31.56 -8.23
C ARG A 1198 -18.09 30.80 -9.44
N PHE A 1199 -17.25 30.59 -10.43
CA PHE A 1199 -17.60 29.84 -11.63
C PHE A 1199 -16.34 29.27 -12.29
N ASN A 1200 -16.54 28.29 -13.15
CA ASN A 1200 -15.52 27.81 -14.07
C ASN A 1200 -15.95 28.21 -15.49
N VAL A 1201 -14.99 28.59 -16.31
CA VAL A 1201 -15.24 28.98 -17.70
C VAL A 1201 -14.23 28.31 -18.61
N THR A 1202 -14.69 27.87 -19.78
CA THR A 1202 -13.80 27.36 -20.83
C THR A 1202 -13.52 28.51 -21.80
N ILE A 1203 -12.28 28.99 -21.83
CA ILE A 1203 -11.82 29.98 -22.81
C ILE A 1203 -10.94 29.31 -23.86
N PRO A 1204 -10.75 29.89 -25.06
CA PRO A 1204 -9.72 29.42 -25.98
C PRO A 1204 -8.33 29.44 -25.29
N ARG A 1205 -7.34 28.72 -25.83
CA ARG A 1205 -5.93 28.86 -25.38
C ARG A 1205 -5.19 29.82 -26.29
N LEU A 1206 -4.37 30.71 -25.71
CA LEU A 1206 -3.49 31.60 -26.47
C LEU A 1206 -2.40 30.74 -27.14
N MET A 1207 -2.39 30.69 -28.47
CA MET A 1207 -1.34 29.99 -29.20
C MET A 1207 -0.06 30.82 -29.18
N SER A 1208 0.95 30.41 -28.41
CA SER A 1208 2.29 30.98 -28.55
C SER A 1208 2.90 30.48 -29.85
N GLY A 1209 3.10 31.38 -30.82
CA GLY A 1209 3.68 31.06 -32.11
C GLY A 1209 5.12 30.54 -31.97
N ALA A 1210 5.39 29.35 -32.51
CA ALA A 1210 6.74 28.88 -32.75
C ALA A 1210 7.29 29.56 -34.02
N THR A 1211 8.38 30.32 -33.85
CA THR A 1211 9.44 30.60 -34.84
C THR A 1211 9.03 30.76 -36.32
N THR A 1212 8.69 31.98 -36.71
CA THR A 1212 8.96 32.50 -38.07
C THR A 1212 9.62 33.87 -37.97
N THR A 1213 10.84 33.96 -38.49
CA THR A 1213 11.60 35.19 -38.70
C THR A 1213 10.93 36.07 -39.77
N SER A 1214 10.26 37.15 -39.35
CA SER A 1214 10.24 38.45 -40.05
C SER A 1214 9.26 39.43 -39.39
N SER A 1215 9.77 40.63 -39.07
CA SER A 1215 9.09 41.94 -38.95
C SER A 1215 7.81 42.06 -38.11
N SER A 1216 7.97 42.80 -36.98
CA SER A 1216 6.98 43.67 -36.32
C SER A 1216 5.53 43.20 -36.25
N ASP A 1217 5.09 42.68 -35.09
CA ASP A 1217 3.87 43.15 -34.39
C ASP A 1217 3.59 42.41 -33.07
N VAL A 1218 3.34 43.20 -32.02
CA VAL A 1218 2.65 42.95 -30.74
C VAL A 1218 2.88 41.60 -30.01
N GLN A 1219 3.72 41.62 -28.96
CA GLN A 1219 3.67 40.62 -27.88
C GLN A 1219 2.32 40.74 -27.15
N ILE A 1220 1.41 39.78 -27.33
CA ILE A 1220 0.16 39.71 -26.58
C ILE A 1220 0.49 39.26 -25.14
N ASP A 1221 0.25 40.12 -24.15
CA ASP A 1221 0.37 39.76 -22.73
C ASP A 1221 -0.67 38.69 -22.36
N GLU A 1222 -0.20 37.46 -22.12
CA GLU A 1222 -1.02 36.28 -21.82
C GLU A 1222 -2.02 36.54 -20.68
N LYS A 1223 -1.62 37.31 -19.66
CA LYS A 1223 -2.49 37.63 -18.53
C LYS A 1223 -3.67 38.48 -18.97
N THR A 1224 -3.41 39.52 -19.76
CA THR A 1224 -4.43 40.43 -20.27
C THR A 1224 -5.38 39.69 -21.20
N TRP A 1225 -4.85 38.82 -22.08
CA TRP A 1225 -5.67 38.02 -22.98
C TRP A 1225 -6.61 37.05 -22.25
N ILE A 1226 -6.12 36.32 -21.23
CA ILE A 1226 -6.94 35.41 -20.42
C ILE A 1226 -8.08 36.18 -19.74
N ILE A 1227 -7.77 37.35 -19.19
CA ILE A 1227 -8.76 38.21 -18.53
C ILE A 1227 -9.84 38.66 -19.53
N ASP A 1228 -9.45 39.08 -20.73
CA ASP A 1228 -10.38 39.53 -21.77
C ASP A 1228 -11.31 38.39 -22.22
N GLN A 1229 -10.78 37.18 -22.39
CA GLN A 1229 -11.61 36.01 -22.73
C GLN A 1229 -12.60 35.69 -21.61
N ILE A 1230 -12.19 35.80 -20.34
CA ILE A 1230 -13.10 35.62 -19.20
C ILE A 1230 -14.19 36.69 -19.19
N LEU A 1231 -13.83 37.96 -19.39
CA LEU A 1231 -14.80 39.08 -19.41
C LEU A 1231 -15.76 39.01 -20.61
N ALA A 1232 -15.36 38.36 -21.70
CA ALA A 1232 -16.20 38.15 -22.87
C ALA A 1232 -17.28 37.07 -22.64
N THR A 1233 -17.06 36.17 -21.67
CA THR A 1233 -18.03 35.11 -21.32
C THR A 1233 -19.22 35.65 -20.55
N ASP A 1234 -20.35 34.97 -20.64
CA ASP A 1234 -21.60 35.42 -20.01
C ASP A 1234 -21.50 35.38 -18.48
N GLU A 1235 -20.85 34.35 -17.92
CA GLU A 1235 -20.55 34.27 -16.50
C GLU A 1235 -19.60 35.38 -16.04
N GLY A 1236 -18.60 35.73 -16.86
CA GLY A 1236 -17.69 36.84 -16.60
C GLY A 1236 -18.40 38.19 -16.56
N LYS A 1237 -19.32 38.46 -17.50
CA LYS A 1237 -20.12 39.71 -17.50
C LYS A 1237 -20.98 39.79 -16.23
N VAL A 1238 -21.71 38.72 -15.90
CA VAL A 1238 -22.59 38.69 -14.72
C VAL A 1238 -21.79 38.83 -13.43
N TRP A 1239 -20.74 38.04 -13.24
CA TRP A 1239 -20.04 38.03 -11.95
C TRP A 1239 -19.04 39.17 -11.79
N LEU A 1240 -18.42 39.66 -12.87
CA LEU A 1240 -17.33 40.62 -12.78
C LEU A 1240 -17.71 42.05 -13.17
N ARG A 1241 -18.85 42.26 -13.85
CA ARG A 1241 -19.37 43.60 -14.20
C ARG A 1241 -20.73 43.93 -13.57
N GLU A 1242 -21.66 42.98 -13.53
CA GLU A 1242 -23.02 43.24 -13.00
C GLU A 1242 -23.09 43.08 -11.47
N LYS A 1243 -22.60 41.96 -10.94
CA LYS A 1243 -22.59 41.69 -9.49
C LYS A 1243 -21.45 42.38 -8.75
N HIS A 1244 -20.37 42.67 -9.47
CA HIS A 1244 -19.20 43.38 -8.97
C HIS A 1244 -18.79 44.40 -10.02
N ASP A 1245 -18.31 45.57 -9.60
CA ASP A 1245 -17.90 46.63 -10.50
C ASP A 1245 -16.46 46.41 -10.96
N TRP A 1246 -16.27 45.91 -12.18
CA TRP A 1246 -14.95 45.57 -12.75
C TRP A 1246 -13.94 46.70 -12.58
N ASP A 1247 -14.38 47.95 -12.75
CA ASP A 1247 -13.50 49.12 -12.72
C ASP A 1247 -13.04 49.49 -11.30
N LYS A 1248 -13.68 48.91 -10.27
CA LYS A 1248 -13.27 49.06 -8.87
C LYS A 1248 -12.37 47.94 -8.36
N ARG A 1249 -11.96 46.99 -9.20
CA ARG A 1249 -11.06 45.89 -8.79
C ARG A 1249 -9.70 46.42 -8.31
N ARG A 1250 -9.22 45.95 -7.16
CA ARG A 1250 -7.89 46.30 -6.62
C ARG A 1250 -6.75 45.58 -7.34
N ARG A 1251 -6.91 44.29 -7.62
CA ARG A 1251 -5.91 43.47 -8.32
C ARG A 1251 -6.53 42.22 -8.94
N VAL A 1252 -5.93 41.76 -10.03
CA VAL A 1252 -6.24 40.47 -10.67
C VAL A 1252 -4.99 39.62 -10.64
N ILE A 1253 -5.13 38.39 -10.13
CA ILE A 1253 -4.05 37.42 -10.03
C ILE A 1253 -4.38 36.26 -10.97
N VAL A 1254 -3.61 36.15 -12.05
CA VAL A 1254 -3.65 34.99 -12.96
C VAL A 1254 -2.55 34.03 -12.52
N VAL A 1255 -2.93 32.84 -12.06
CA VAL A 1255 -1.97 31.78 -11.70
C VAL A 1255 -1.26 31.30 -12.97
N PRO A 1256 0.06 31.01 -12.93
CA PRO A 1256 0.81 30.54 -14.10
C PRO A 1256 0.10 29.39 -14.85
N GLY A 1257 0.02 29.51 -16.18
CA GLY A 1257 -0.73 28.59 -17.02
C GLY A 1257 -2.25 28.72 -16.92
N GLY A 1258 -2.78 29.84 -16.41
CA GLY A 1258 -4.17 30.30 -16.59
C GLY A 1258 -5.28 29.48 -15.91
N ARG A 1259 -4.95 28.44 -15.13
CA ARG A 1259 -5.97 27.51 -14.58
C ARG A 1259 -6.88 28.13 -13.53
N VAL A 1260 -6.39 29.16 -12.83
CA VAL A 1260 -7.16 29.89 -11.81
C VAL A 1260 -6.90 31.39 -11.98
N VAL A 1261 -7.97 32.17 -11.99
CA VAL A 1261 -7.92 33.63 -11.97
C VAL A 1261 -8.64 34.14 -10.74
N ASN A 1262 -7.92 34.80 -9.84
CA ASN A 1262 -8.47 35.37 -8.62
C ASN A 1262 -8.55 36.90 -8.73
N ILE A 1263 -9.76 37.43 -8.61
CA ILE A 1263 -10.05 38.85 -8.74
C ILE A 1263 -10.37 39.40 -7.36
N VAL A 1264 -9.61 40.40 -6.95
CA VAL A 1264 -9.78 41.08 -5.67
C VAL A 1264 -10.45 42.42 -5.95
N PHE A 1265 -11.70 42.56 -5.50
CA PHE A 1265 -12.44 43.81 -5.52
C PHE A 1265 -12.13 44.64 -4.27
#